data_AF-A0A6I5RH82-F1
#
_entry.id   AF-A0A6I5RH82-F1
#
_cell.length_a   1.000
_cell.length_b   1.000
_cell.length_c   1.000
_cell.angle_alpha   90.00
_cell.angle_beta   90.00
_cell.angle_gamma   90.00
#
_symmetry.space_group_name_H-M   'P 1'
#
loop_
_entity.id
_entity.type
_entity.pdbx_description
1 polymer ?
#
loop_
_entity_poly.entity_id
_entity_poly.type
_entity_poly.pdbx_seq_one_letter_code
_entity_poly.pdbx_strand_id
1 'polypeptide(L)'
;MRLISIATSINLAFATSIVISTNVNSRDFIYAEQLEGGVPFEIIGSLEIGDQNLGDRLADSYHFTVISDQKVSIEIESKDFSPYLLLTNEQNEVLAGQNEVFFDENSAWLLVRLVTGRNYILHVMPAVPEGQGEYELAINVANSYDEIRAEANESYQQGRELYESGQFTEAIQKFHNALSAFQRIGDKDGELRNLNAIGVALTYLERHDEAIEYYLESLEIAREIGDNFSISQVLLNLGFAYDYKQEFSRSLPFYEELIELSLLSDDGSIVEFLWLIAEAKRTLGENLDALKYYEDLLQYTQDSGEFETQVDALNSMGETHRIMGQTPQALEYYQQALLIADRIDYKRDTILNNIGVAYVELGQYSEAISSLEIALGISIQLQDLSGQATILSNIGAAYHKLEDYTKSLDLYQQALSIRRNLGYKKGVVENLINIGSLLNKLGDSEQAQTYLEEARSYIREIDDVRISLDILIEIGESRLTLGKYLEALEVFQEALELSQENNISPSLELLHLLGTAYMNVGDYQRSSELFERSLRIAQSSNDSLSEAIVFNSIGVLYRNRGEYQEALETYQQALAMAEELESFHLQANVFNNLGLLYNLLGQYSQGIEFLEKSLMLRRNLGLRFEEVQTLNNIANLYSAINRQTKVSEFLETSLLLARDLGYPEGENIALNGFARLYIESGEYDEAVNILENVLVYVRSVGDRSGEANVLLNLGDAYKGLGDKQSALNSYREALDMLLDSGTFAEQGAAFSSIGTLLFEEKQYVQATEYYRNAIEISQKTGNLQAHASSLSSLAAIAMLQGNYEKAKILHYDSVEILENLRSRNLSDLDKISLLAAQFNVYEGLQQNLILLEDYYLALEISERSRARAFVELIQARSFNAESAEASYQFPDVSQIKSIAQESNSTLVEYSVIDSGVGQPELYAWVISRNGEISFRRQPLTDIDLTSLVTDTRDVIGVRGDRNAPIPTPTPQHLAQLRAETDQKLTQLHDLLIGPISDLLPTDPNQPVVFIPQGELFQIPFPALKNADGEYLIENHTILTAPSIQVLQLTRGLAERTHNGSPLQSDNAVIVGNPTMPTVTFLNDNGDFQDVRLNPLFGAQQEAEAISDFLETPALIGENATEAAVKQQIASADLIHLATHGLLEYGDPRETGTRDTPGAIALAPGNGEDGLLTSAEILQMDLQADLVVLSACDTGRGRITGDGVIGLSRSFVAAGVPSIIVSLWAVPDAPTAELMTEFYRQLDQGQTKAQALRQAMLITMQTHPDPKDWAAFTLIGESE
;
A
#
# COMPACT_ATOMS: atom_id res chain seq x y z
N MET A 1 -42.85 -106.87 41.52
CA MET A 1 -43.31 -107.25 40.18
C MET A 1 -44.60 -106.47 39.89
N ARG A 2 -44.55 -105.62 38.86
CA ARG A 2 -45.65 -105.15 38.00
C ARG A 2 -46.88 -104.40 38.58
N LEU A 3 -46.90 -103.11 38.21
CA LEU A 3 -47.94 -102.39 37.45
C LEU A 3 -49.24 -101.92 38.16
N ILE A 4 -49.14 -100.66 38.59
CA ILE A 4 -50.12 -99.54 38.68
C ILE A 4 -51.15 -99.62 37.52
N SER A 5 -52.48 -99.60 37.68
CA SER A 5 -53.45 -98.77 38.44
C SER A 5 -53.73 -97.37 37.85
N ILE A 6 -54.85 -97.29 37.10
CA ILE A 6 -56.00 -96.39 37.28
C ILE A 6 -55.76 -94.97 37.83
N ALA A 7 -56.21 -93.96 37.08
CA ALA A 7 -57.05 -92.81 37.52
C ALA A 7 -57.40 -91.98 36.27
N THR A 8 -58.59 -92.06 35.67
CA THR A 8 -59.85 -91.32 35.95
C THR A 8 -59.75 -89.80 36.10
N SER A 9 -60.64 -89.15 35.34
CA SER A 9 -61.23 -87.81 35.42
C SER A 9 -60.42 -86.59 34.95
N ILE A 10 -60.89 -85.99 33.83
CA ILE A 10 -61.38 -84.60 33.73
C ILE A 10 -62.30 -84.55 32.50
N ASN A 11 -63.56 -84.16 32.69
CA ASN A 11 -64.49 -83.79 31.62
C ASN A 11 -64.47 -82.26 31.58
N LEU A 12 -63.88 -81.69 30.53
CA LEU A 12 -63.87 -80.25 30.26
C LEU A 12 -64.42 -80.07 28.84
N ALA A 13 -65.53 -79.33 28.75
CA ALA A 13 -66.20 -79.03 27.50
C ALA A 13 -65.45 -77.92 26.75
N PHE A 14 -65.09 -78.18 25.49
CA PHE A 14 -64.92 -77.16 24.46
C PHE A 14 -65.27 -77.79 23.10
N ALA A 15 -66.30 -77.26 22.43
CA ALA A 15 -66.63 -77.58 21.05
C ALA A 15 -66.09 -76.43 20.18
N THR A 16 -65.17 -76.75 19.28
CA THR A 16 -64.55 -75.83 18.32
C THR A 16 -64.68 -76.43 16.93
N SER A 17 -65.34 -75.78 15.97
CA SER A 17 -65.46 -76.33 14.61
C SER A 17 -65.78 -75.27 13.56
N ILE A 18 -65.14 -75.36 12.39
CA ILE A 18 -65.40 -74.59 11.15
C ILE A 18 -65.66 -75.63 10.05
N VAL A 19 -66.65 -75.40 9.19
CA VAL A 19 -66.94 -76.28 8.05
C VAL A 19 -66.57 -75.56 6.76
N ILE A 20 -65.55 -76.07 6.07
CA ILE A 20 -65.06 -75.51 4.80
C ILE A 20 -65.58 -76.36 3.64
N SER A 21 -66.16 -75.71 2.64
CA SER A 21 -66.57 -76.32 1.38
C SER A 21 -65.88 -75.60 0.23
N THR A 22 -65.06 -76.32 -0.53
CA THR A 22 -64.49 -75.84 -1.79
C THR A 22 -65.54 -75.95 -2.89
N ASN A 23 -65.56 -75.00 -3.82
CA ASN A 23 -66.49 -75.03 -4.95
C ASN A 23 -65.72 -74.88 -6.27
N VAL A 24 -65.65 -75.99 -7.03
CA VAL A 24 -65.26 -76.13 -8.46
C VAL A 24 -63.72 -76.06 -8.68
N ASN A 25 -62.95 -77.04 -9.17
CA ASN A 25 -63.23 -78.16 -10.09
C ASN A 25 -62.14 -79.26 -10.09
N SER A 26 -61.81 -79.92 -8.97
CA SER A 26 -61.20 -81.27 -9.05
C SER A 26 -61.49 -82.08 -7.77
N ARG A 27 -61.49 -83.40 -7.92
CA ARG A 27 -62.16 -84.38 -7.06
C ARG A 27 -61.45 -84.55 -5.70
N ASP A 28 -62.05 -84.05 -4.63
CA ASP A 28 -62.38 -84.78 -3.40
C ASP A 28 -63.12 -83.85 -2.42
N PHE A 29 -64.34 -84.23 -2.02
CA PHE A 29 -65.08 -83.54 -0.96
C PHE A 29 -64.52 -84.02 0.39
N ILE A 30 -63.67 -83.22 1.04
CA ILE A 30 -63.21 -83.52 2.41
C ILE A 30 -64.26 -82.96 3.39
N TYR A 31 -65.07 -83.85 3.97
CA TYR A 31 -65.80 -83.54 5.21
C TYR A 31 -64.80 -83.66 6.38
N ALA A 32 -64.42 -82.54 6.99
CA ALA A 32 -63.61 -82.55 8.21
C ALA A 32 -64.51 -82.64 9.45
N GLU A 33 -64.49 -83.79 10.13
CA GLU A 33 -65.08 -84.00 11.46
C GLU A 33 -64.05 -83.64 12.55
N GLN A 34 -64.48 -82.81 13.52
CA GLN A 34 -63.98 -82.69 14.90
C GLN A 34 -62.53 -82.20 15.10
N LEU A 35 -62.36 -80.89 15.30
CA LEU A 35 -61.15 -80.29 15.92
C LEU A 35 -61.15 -80.58 17.44
N GLU A 36 -60.56 -81.71 17.86
CA GLU A 36 -60.12 -81.90 19.24
C GLU A 36 -58.59 -81.77 19.29
N GLY A 37 -58.08 -80.72 19.94
CA GLY A 37 -56.68 -80.65 20.34
C GLY A 37 -55.70 -79.82 19.48
N GLY A 38 -56.18 -78.83 18.70
CA GLY A 38 -55.29 -77.83 18.09
C GLY A 38 -54.45 -78.31 16.90
N VAL A 39 -55.01 -79.18 16.04
CA VAL A 39 -54.36 -79.57 14.78
C VAL A 39 -54.74 -78.56 13.68
N PRO A 40 -53.77 -78.03 12.90
CA PRO A 40 -54.04 -77.10 11.79
C PRO A 40 -54.93 -77.66 10.70
N PHE A 41 -55.74 -76.81 10.06
CA PHE A 41 -56.38 -77.15 8.79
C PHE A 41 -55.51 -76.62 7.65
N GLU A 42 -54.71 -77.51 7.04
CA GLU A 42 -53.82 -77.19 5.91
C GLU A 42 -54.47 -77.61 4.58
N ILE A 43 -54.52 -76.68 3.63
CA ILE A 43 -54.92 -76.90 2.24
C ILE A 43 -53.71 -76.63 1.36
N ILE A 44 -53.38 -77.55 0.47
CA ILE A 44 -52.44 -77.26 -0.61
C ILE A 44 -53.28 -76.90 -1.84
N GLY A 45 -53.13 -75.67 -2.32
CA GLY A 45 -53.79 -75.17 -3.51
C GLY A 45 -52.77 -74.75 -4.57
N SER A 46 -53.25 -74.48 -5.78
CA SER A 46 -52.41 -74.02 -6.89
C SER A 46 -53.19 -72.99 -7.71
N LEU A 47 -52.57 -71.86 -8.02
CA LEU A 47 -53.13 -70.87 -8.94
C LEU A 47 -52.57 -71.09 -10.35
N GLU A 48 -53.42 -71.55 -11.27
CA GLU A 48 -53.07 -71.81 -12.68
C GLU A 48 -53.88 -70.94 -13.65
N ILE A 49 -53.35 -70.76 -14.87
CA ILE A 49 -54.04 -70.06 -15.97
C ILE A 49 -55.31 -70.85 -16.34
N GLY A 50 -56.45 -70.39 -15.82
CA GLY A 50 -57.75 -71.06 -15.98
C GLY A 50 -58.67 -70.94 -14.77
N ASP A 51 -58.13 -70.55 -13.61
CA ASP A 51 -58.88 -70.34 -12.38
C ASP A 51 -59.72 -69.04 -12.41
N GLN A 52 -60.59 -68.84 -11.41
CA GLN A 52 -61.48 -67.68 -11.37
C GLN A 52 -60.68 -66.38 -11.19
N ASN A 53 -61.00 -65.37 -12.00
CA ASN A 53 -60.46 -64.03 -11.80
C ASN A 53 -61.30 -63.25 -10.80
N LEU A 54 -60.65 -62.70 -9.77
CA LEU A 54 -61.24 -61.71 -8.89
C LEU A 54 -60.60 -60.35 -9.21
N GLY A 55 -61.28 -59.56 -10.05
CA GLY A 55 -60.69 -58.37 -10.65
C GLY A 55 -59.73 -58.73 -11.80
N ASP A 56 -58.49 -58.24 -11.73
CA ASP A 56 -57.40 -58.49 -12.67
C ASP A 56 -56.43 -59.62 -12.24
N ARG A 57 -56.71 -60.28 -11.10
CA ARG A 57 -55.84 -61.32 -10.50
C ARG A 57 -56.49 -62.70 -10.53
N LEU A 58 -55.66 -63.74 -10.66
CA LEU A 58 -56.07 -65.13 -10.42
C LEU A 58 -56.42 -65.30 -8.94
N ALA A 59 -57.54 -65.95 -8.63
CA ALA A 59 -57.94 -66.19 -7.25
C ALA A 59 -58.53 -67.58 -7.05
N ASP A 60 -58.11 -68.24 -5.97
CA ASP A 60 -58.77 -69.42 -5.44
C ASP A 60 -59.64 -69.01 -4.25
N SER A 61 -60.84 -69.59 -4.14
CA SER A 61 -61.88 -69.09 -3.23
C SER A 61 -62.46 -70.19 -2.36
N TYR A 62 -62.21 -70.09 -1.06
CA TYR A 62 -62.64 -71.04 -0.04
C TYR A 62 -63.89 -70.52 0.68
N HIS A 63 -64.99 -71.25 0.56
CA HIS A 63 -66.23 -70.89 1.26
C HIS A 63 -66.32 -71.68 2.56
N PHE A 64 -66.64 -71.02 3.68
CA PHE A 64 -66.82 -71.71 4.94
C PHE A 64 -67.92 -71.11 5.81
N THR A 65 -68.62 -72.00 6.53
CA THR A 65 -69.63 -71.66 7.53
C THR A 65 -69.06 -71.85 8.91
N VAL A 66 -69.26 -70.85 9.78
CA VAL A 66 -68.69 -70.85 11.12
C VAL A 66 -69.75 -71.31 12.11
N ILE A 67 -69.46 -72.34 12.89
CA ILE A 67 -70.44 -72.96 13.81
C ILE A 67 -70.15 -72.67 15.29
N SER A 68 -69.10 -71.89 15.59
CA SER A 68 -68.88 -71.24 16.89
C SER A 68 -68.07 -69.95 16.77
N ASP A 69 -68.35 -68.96 17.61
CA ASP A 69 -67.60 -67.69 17.64
C ASP A 69 -66.14 -67.95 18.02
N GLN A 70 -65.21 -67.73 17.10
CA GLN A 70 -63.79 -67.94 17.32
C GLN A 70 -62.94 -66.91 16.60
N LYS A 71 -61.79 -66.58 17.19
CA LYS A 71 -60.70 -65.94 16.45
C LYS A 71 -59.88 -67.03 15.78
N VAL A 72 -59.58 -66.84 14.50
CA VAL A 72 -58.71 -67.74 13.74
C VAL A 72 -57.57 -66.97 13.10
N SER A 73 -56.40 -67.59 13.07
CA SER A 73 -55.29 -67.21 12.21
C SER A 73 -55.47 -67.96 10.89
N ILE A 74 -55.43 -67.24 9.78
CA ILE A 74 -55.41 -67.79 8.43
C ILE A 74 -54.02 -67.46 7.90
N GLU A 75 -53.22 -68.45 7.58
CA GLU A 75 -51.86 -68.30 7.09
C GLU A 75 -51.76 -68.96 5.73
N ILE A 76 -51.05 -68.34 4.81
CA ILE A 76 -50.72 -68.91 3.51
C ILE A 76 -49.24 -68.78 3.30
N GLU A 77 -48.61 -69.81 2.74
CA GLU A 77 -47.25 -69.78 2.24
C GLU A 77 -47.24 -70.18 0.76
N SER A 78 -46.45 -69.49 -0.05
CA SER A 78 -46.21 -69.83 -1.45
C SER A 78 -44.76 -69.56 -1.77
N LYS A 79 -44.09 -70.53 -2.39
CA LYS A 79 -42.71 -70.38 -2.88
C LYS A 79 -42.66 -69.82 -4.30
N ASP A 80 -43.81 -69.78 -4.97
CA ASP A 80 -43.90 -69.47 -6.38
C ASP A 80 -44.41 -68.04 -6.64
N PHE A 81 -45.09 -67.42 -5.67
CA PHE A 81 -45.57 -66.04 -5.74
C PHE A 81 -45.81 -65.46 -4.34
N SER A 82 -45.74 -64.13 -4.18
CA SER A 82 -46.15 -63.48 -2.92
C SER A 82 -47.66 -63.53 -2.75
N PRO A 83 -48.19 -64.25 -1.75
CA PRO A 83 -49.64 -64.45 -1.62
C PRO A 83 -50.35 -63.26 -0.97
N TYR A 84 -51.64 -63.13 -1.24
CA TYR A 84 -52.54 -62.10 -0.71
C TYR A 84 -53.86 -62.76 -0.29
N LEU A 85 -54.30 -62.46 0.93
CA LEU A 85 -55.54 -62.97 1.50
C LEU A 85 -56.61 -61.89 1.57
N LEU A 86 -57.81 -62.21 1.07
CA LEU A 86 -59.00 -61.38 1.18
C LEU A 86 -60.18 -62.18 1.73
N LEU A 87 -60.66 -61.82 2.91
CA LEU A 87 -61.86 -62.41 3.51
C LEU A 87 -63.07 -61.52 3.26
N THR A 88 -64.11 -62.08 2.66
CA THR A 88 -65.40 -61.42 2.39
C THR A 88 -66.57 -62.19 3.03
N ASN A 89 -67.73 -61.54 3.13
CA ASN A 89 -69.01 -62.23 3.43
C ASN A 89 -69.67 -62.75 2.15
N GLU A 90 -70.83 -63.43 2.26
CA GLU A 90 -71.60 -63.89 1.09
C GLU A 90 -72.08 -62.77 0.14
N GLN A 91 -72.04 -61.52 0.58
CA GLN A 91 -72.36 -60.35 -0.24
C GLN A 91 -71.12 -59.75 -0.91
N ASN A 92 -69.95 -60.40 -0.79
CA ASN A 92 -68.63 -59.93 -1.23
C ASN A 92 -68.17 -58.62 -0.56
N GLU A 93 -68.70 -58.27 0.62
CA GLU A 93 -68.17 -57.15 1.40
C GLU A 93 -66.87 -57.58 2.07
N VAL A 94 -65.81 -56.79 1.91
CA VAL A 94 -64.50 -57.06 2.54
C VAL A 94 -64.61 -56.93 4.06
N LEU A 95 -64.28 -58.02 4.75
CA LEU A 95 -64.31 -58.11 6.20
C LEU A 95 -62.92 -58.00 6.81
N ALA A 96 -61.93 -58.55 6.12
CA ALA A 96 -60.51 -58.40 6.42
C ALA A 96 -59.74 -58.65 5.13
N GLY A 97 -58.71 -57.88 4.88
CA GLY A 97 -57.78 -58.11 3.79
C GLY A 97 -56.41 -57.60 4.24
N GLN A 98 -55.35 -58.22 3.74
CA GLN A 98 -54.02 -57.64 3.92
C GLN A 98 -54.03 -56.29 3.18
N ASN A 99 -53.69 -55.18 3.81
CA ASN A 99 -53.48 -53.95 3.04
C ASN A 99 -52.17 -54.12 2.26
N GLU A 100 -52.16 -53.72 0.99
CA GLU A 100 -51.02 -53.91 0.10
C GLU A 100 -49.70 -53.38 0.69
N VAL A 101 -48.65 -54.15 0.38
CA VAL A 101 -47.20 -53.86 0.39
C VAL A 101 -46.41 -54.57 1.50
N PHE A 102 -46.08 -55.84 1.23
CA PHE A 102 -44.72 -56.37 1.39
C PHE A 102 -44.34 -57.03 0.06
N PHE A 103 -43.37 -56.45 -0.65
CA PHE A 103 -42.67 -57.15 -1.72
C PHE A 103 -41.66 -58.07 -1.02
N ASP A 104 -41.74 -59.37 -1.33
CA ASP A 104 -40.95 -60.48 -0.76
C ASP A 104 -41.33 -61.04 0.62
N GLU A 105 -42.63 -61.27 0.85
CA GLU A 105 -43.03 -62.36 1.74
C GLU A 105 -43.59 -63.53 0.91
N ASN A 106 -42.96 -64.71 1.03
CA ASN A 106 -43.49 -66.00 0.55
C ASN A 106 -44.69 -66.47 1.42
N SER A 107 -45.29 -65.57 2.20
CA SER A 107 -46.36 -65.87 3.12
C SER A 107 -47.29 -64.68 3.32
N ALA A 108 -48.55 -64.94 3.61
CA ALA A 108 -49.51 -63.92 4.04
C ALA A 108 -50.36 -64.48 5.17
N TRP A 109 -50.90 -63.61 6.01
CA TRP A 109 -51.73 -64.08 7.11
C TRP A 109 -52.78 -63.06 7.54
N LEU A 110 -53.85 -63.55 8.19
CA LEU A 110 -54.96 -62.76 8.72
C LEU A 110 -55.42 -63.30 10.07
N LEU A 111 -55.57 -62.41 11.06
CA LEU A 111 -56.27 -62.72 12.30
C LEU A 111 -57.70 -62.18 12.25
N VAL A 112 -58.69 -63.06 12.22
CA VAL A 112 -60.10 -62.67 12.05
C VAL A 112 -60.99 -63.29 13.11
N ARG A 113 -61.94 -62.51 13.63
CA ARG A 113 -63.00 -63.03 14.49
C ARG A 113 -64.19 -63.45 13.65
N LEU A 114 -64.40 -64.75 13.58
CA LEU A 114 -65.49 -65.37 12.87
C LEU A 114 -66.69 -65.58 13.80
N VAL A 115 -67.89 -65.26 13.31
CA VAL A 115 -69.14 -65.27 14.09
C VAL A 115 -70.02 -66.44 13.68
N THR A 116 -70.57 -67.12 14.67
CA THR A 116 -71.45 -68.29 14.54
C THR A 116 -72.63 -68.00 13.61
N GLY A 117 -72.89 -68.91 12.67
CA GLY A 117 -74.00 -68.86 11.73
C GLY A 117 -73.79 -67.93 10.53
N ARG A 118 -72.60 -67.33 10.38
CA ARG A 118 -72.22 -66.58 9.18
C ARG A 118 -71.40 -67.43 8.22
N ASN A 119 -71.53 -67.09 6.94
CA ASN A 119 -70.81 -67.68 5.83
C ASN A 119 -69.78 -66.67 5.33
N TYR A 120 -68.56 -67.14 5.11
CA TYR A 120 -67.41 -66.35 4.72
C TYR A 120 -66.79 -66.93 3.45
N ILE A 121 -66.16 -66.08 2.66
CA ILE A 121 -65.38 -66.45 1.48
C ILE A 121 -63.97 -65.92 1.68
N LEU A 122 -62.98 -66.81 1.71
CA LEU A 122 -61.57 -66.43 1.70
C LEU A 122 -61.04 -66.58 0.28
N HIS A 123 -60.54 -65.49 -0.27
CA HIS A 123 -59.85 -65.46 -1.54
C HIS A 123 -58.34 -65.47 -1.30
N VAL A 124 -57.66 -66.40 -1.94
CA VAL A 124 -56.22 -66.47 -2.08
C VAL A 124 -55.87 -65.97 -3.48
N MET A 125 -55.03 -64.95 -3.59
CA MET A 125 -54.60 -64.38 -4.87
C MET A 125 -53.13 -63.95 -4.78
N PRO A 126 -52.42 -63.72 -5.90
CA PRO A 126 -51.09 -63.16 -5.85
C PRO A 126 -51.15 -61.65 -5.56
N ALA A 127 -50.13 -61.10 -4.90
CA ALA A 127 -50.00 -59.67 -4.66
C ALA A 127 -49.83 -58.87 -5.96
N VAL A 128 -49.22 -59.49 -6.99
CA VAL A 128 -49.09 -58.96 -8.35
C VAL A 128 -49.89 -59.79 -9.35
N PRO A 129 -50.54 -59.22 -10.38
CA PRO A 129 -51.47 -59.93 -11.26
C PRO A 129 -50.93 -61.17 -11.98
N GLU A 130 -49.61 -61.29 -12.13
CA GLU A 130 -48.94 -62.31 -12.93
C GLU A 130 -48.54 -63.57 -12.13
N GLY A 131 -48.67 -63.56 -10.80
CA GLY A 131 -48.24 -64.66 -9.92
C GLY A 131 -49.05 -65.95 -10.10
N GLN A 132 -48.36 -67.09 -10.21
CA GLN A 132 -48.91 -68.44 -10.39
C GLN A 132 -48.06 -69.45 -9.62
N GLY A 133 -48.66 -70.57 -9.21
CA GLY A 133 -47.94 -71.66 -8.56
C GLY A 133 -48.66 -72.24 -7.34
N GLU A 134 -47.96 -73.12 -6.60
CA GLU A 134 -48.50 -73.82 -5.45
C GLU A 134 -48.42 -72.98 -4.17
N TYR A 135 -49.42 -73.14 -3.31
CA TYR A 135 -49.47 -72.51 -2.00
C TYR A 135 -50.04 -73.45 -0.94
N GLU A 136 -49.61 -73.28 0.30
CA GLU A 136 -50.11 -73.98 1.48
C GLU A 136 -50.91 -72.98 2.32
N LEU A 137 -52.21 -73.20 2.49
CA LEU A 137 -53.13 -72.40 3.29
C LEU A 137 -53.47 -73.13 4.59
N ALA A 138 -53.05 -72.60 5.74
CA ALA A 138 -53.39 -73.08 7.07
C ALA A 138 -54.46 -72.20 7.74
N ILE A 139 -55.49 -72.81 8.34
CA ILE A 139 -56.45 -72.11 9.21
C ILE A 139 -56.40 -72.71 10.61
N ASN A 140 -56.02 -71.87 11.57
CA ASN A 140 -55.74 -72.22 12.95
C ASN A 140 -56.64 -71.44 13.92
N VAL A 141 -57.02 -72.06 15.04
CA VAL A 141 -57.62 -71.30 16.15
C VAL A 141 -56.54 -70.40 16.73
N ALA A 142 -56.81 -69.10 16.78
CA ALA A 142 -55.83 -68.11 17.19
C ALA A 142 -55.32 -68.40 18.60
N ASN A 143 -54.00 -68.51 18.74
CA ASN A 143 -53.32 -68.66 20.02
C ASN A 143 -52.83 -67.29 20.52
N SER A 144 -52.20 -67.25 21.69
CA SER A 144 -51.67 -65.99 22.25
C SER A 144 -50.52 -65.39 21.42
N TYR A 145 -49.80 -66.20 20.63
CA TYR A 145 -48.76 -65.72 19.72
C TYR A 145 -49.38 -64.95 18.55
N ASP A 146 -50.45 -65.47 17.93
CA ASP A 146 -51.13 -64.84 16.79
C ASP A 146 -51.78 -63.50 17.18
N GLU A 147 -52.34 -63.42 18.39
CA GLU A 147 -52.93 -62.18 18.92
C GLU A 147 -51.86 -61.10 19.15
N ILE A 148 -50.71 -61.46 19.75
CA ILE A 148 -49.62 -60.51 20.00
C ILE A 148 -48.97 -60.07 18.67
N ARG A 149 -48.81 -60.98 17.70
CA ARG A 149 -48.28 -60.67 16.36
C ARG A 149 -49.18 -59.69 15.59
N ALA A 150 -50.49 -59.81 15.73
CA ALA A 150 -51.45 -58.89 15.09
C ALA A 150 -51.39 -57.49 15.71
N GLU A 151 -51.37 -57.40 17.05
CA GLU A 151 -51.22 -56.13 17.77
C GLU A 151 -49.87 -55.44 17.45
N ALA A 152 -48.80 -56.24 17.29
CA ALA A 152 -47.49 -55.76 16.89
C ALA A 152 -47.51 -55.17 15.48
N ASN A 153 -48.10 -55.89 14.51
CA ASN A 153 -48.23 -55.42 13.13
C ASN A 153 -49.12 -54.17 13.01
N GLU A 154 -50.23 -54.11 13.75
CA GLU A 154 -51.06 -52.90 13.79
C GLU A 154 -50.26 -51.70 14.32
N SER A 155 -49.49 -51.91 15.39
CA SER A 155 -48.61 -50.88 15.96
C SER A 155 -47.52 -50.45 14.96
N TYR A 156 -46.92 -51.38 14.21
CA TYR A 156 -45.94 -51.07 13.18
C TYR A 156 -46.55 -50.24 12.04
N GLN A 157 -47.73 -50.61 11.54
CA GLN A 157 -48.42 -49.87 10.48
C GLN A 157 -48.81 -48.46 10.94
N GLN A 158 -49.32 -48.31 12.17
CA GLN A 158 -49.56 -46.98 12.75
C GLN A 158 -48.27 -46.16 12.84
N GLY A 159 -47.14 -46.80 13.19
CA GLY A 159 -45.82 -46.14 13.18
C GLY A 159 -45.42 -45.67 11.79
N ARG A 160 -45.65 -46.48 10.75
CA ARG A 160 -45.40 -46.11 9.36
C ARG A 160 -46.26 -44.95 8.88
N GLU A 161 -47.56 -44.98 9.14
CA GLU A 161 -48.46 -43.87 8.78
C GLU A 161 -48.02 -42.55 9.41
N LEU A 162 -47.58 -42.60 10.67
CA LEU A 162 -47.02 -41.44 11.38
C LEU A 162 -45.65 -41.01 10.83
N TYR A 163 -44.83 -41.97 10.40
CA TYR A 163 -43.54 -41.68 9.76
C TYR A 163 -43.75 -40.97 8.42
N GLU A 164 -44.65 -41.48 7.56
CA GLU A 164 -44.98 -40.89 6.26
C GLU A 164 -45.64 -39.50 6.40
N SER A 165 -46.32 -39.23 7.52
CA SER A 165 -46.84 -37.90 7.85
C SER A 165 -45.80 -36.94 8.47
N GLY A 166 -44.55 -37.39 8.66
CA GLY A 166 -43.45 -36.62 9.24
C GLY A 166 -43.48 -36.51 10.78
N GLN A 167 -44.34 -37.27 11.46
CA GLN A 167 -44.48 -37.28 12.93
C GLN A 167 -43.51 -38.30 13.57
N PHE A 168 -42.21 -38.12 13.36
CA PHE A 168 -41.17 -39.10 13.72
C PHE A 168 -41.15 -39.51 15.20
N THR A 169 -41.40 -38.59 16.14
CA THR A 169 -41.42 -38.92 17.58
C THR A 169 -42.57 -39.86 17.94
N GLU A 170 -43.75 -39.65 17.37
CA GLU A 170 -44.92 -40.50 17.59
C GLU A 170 -44.76 -41.85 16.86
N ALA A 171 -44.15 -41.83 15.68
CA ALA A 171 -43.78 -43.03 14.93
C ALA A 171 -42.82 -43.94 15.72
N ILE A 172 -41.76 -43.37 16.30
CA ILE A 172 -40.80 -44.10 17.16
C ILE A 172 -41.52 -44.79 18.32
N GLN A 173 -42.48 -44.13 18.97
CA GLN A 173 -43.24 -44.74 20.07
C GLN A 173 -44.06 -45.95 19.60
N LYS A 174 -44.64 -45.87 18.40
CA LYS A 174 -45.41 -46.97 17.80
C LYS A 174 -44.52 -48.13 17.36
N PHE A 175 -43.37 -47.84 16.76
CA PHE A 175 -42.36 -48.85 16.44
C PHE A 175 -41.79 -49.52 17.70
N HIS A 176 -41.55 -48.80 18.80
CA HIS A 176 -41.14 -49.41 20.07
C HIS A 176 -42.18 -50.37 20.65
N ASN A 177 -43.46 -50.02 20.55
CA ASN A 177 -44.55 -50.88 21.01
C ASN A 177 -44.61 -52.16 20.19
N ALA A 178 -44.46 -52.05 18.87
CA ALA A 178 -44.37 -53.18 17.95
C ALA A 178 -43.12 -54.04 18.21
N LEU A 179 -41.94 -53.43 18.33
CA LEU A 179 -40.68 -54.09 18.69
C LEU A 179 -40.81 -54.92 19.97
N SER A 180 -41.35 -54.31 21.05
CA SER A 180 -41.56 -54.98 22.33
C SER A 180 -42.54 -56.15 22.23
N ALA A 181 -43.47 -56.11 21.28
CA ALA A 181 -44.39 -57.21 21.02
C ALA A 181 -43.73 -58.33 20.20
N PHE A 182 -42.97 -58.00 19.16
CA PHE A 182 -42.19 -58.97 18.37
C PHE A 182 -41.12 -59.68 19.20
N GLN A 183 -40.41 -58.96 20.08
CA GLN A 183 -39.45 -59.55 21.03
C GLN A 183 -40.08 -60.55 22.00
N ARG A 184 -41.33 -60.31 22.44
CA ARG A 184 -42.05 -61.23 23.35
C ARG A 184 -42.43 -62.54 22.67
N ILE A 185 -42.63 -62.52 21.36
CA ILE A 185 -43.01 -63.70 20.57
C ILE A 185 -41.82 -64.35 19.84
N GLY A 186 -40.65 -63.71 19.85
CA GLY A 186 -39.42 -64.21 19.23
C GLY A 186 -39.41 -64.10 17.70
N ASP A 187 -40.16 -63.14 17.14
CA ASP A 187 -40.22 -62.89 15.70
C ASP A 187 -39.05 -61.96 15.29
N LYS A 188 -37.95 -62.58 14.84
CA LYS A 188 -36.72 -61.86 14.49
C LYS A 188 -36.87 -60.90 13.32
N ASP A 189 -37.73 -61.21 12.37
CA ASP A 189 -37.98 -60.34 11.21
C ASP A 189 -38.78 -59.09 11.62
N GLY A 190 -39.78 -59.26 12.50
CA GLY A 190 -40.48 -58.14 13.13
C GLY A 190 -39.57 -57.29 14.03
N GLU A 191 -38.65 -57.90 14.78
CA GLU A 191 -37.63 -57.19 15.55
C GLU A 191 -36.75 -56.30 14.65
N LEU A 192 -36.16 -56.88 13.61
CA LEU A 192 -35.32 -56.20 12.63
C LEU A 192 -36.01 -55.00 11.99
N ARG A 193 -37.22 -55.19 11.44
CA ARG A 193 -37.96 -54.13 10.74
C ARG A 193 -38.22 -52.93 11.63
N ASN A 194 -38.56 -53.17 12.90
CA ASN A 194 -38.85 -52.10 13.85
C ASN A 194 -37.58 -51.40 14.35
N LEU A 195 -36.49 -52.13 14.58
CA LEU A 195 -35.20 -51.53 14.94
C LEU A 195 -34.69 -50.61 13.83
N ASN A 196 -34.70 -51.08 12.57
CA ASN A 196 -34.33 -50.27 11.43
C ASN A 196 -35.25 -49.04 11.27
N ALA A 197 -36.57 -49.20 11.37
CA ALA A 197 -37.53 -48.09 11.27
C ALA A 197 -37.35 -47.04 12.39
N ILE A 198 -37.00 -47.46 13.61
CA ILE A 198 -36.66 -46.55 14.71
C ILE A 198 -35.37 -45.79 14.38
N GLY A 199 -34.33 -46.49 13.91
CA GLY A 199 -33.06 -45.88 13.50
C GLY A 199 -33.26 -44.83 12.41
N VAL A 200 -34.06 -45.12 11.38
CA VAL A 200 -34.38 -44.17 10.30
C VAL A 200 -35.11 -42.95 10.86
N ALA A 201 -36.16 -43.16 11.66
CA ALA A 201 -36.90 -42.04 12.26
C ALA A 201 -36.02 -41.17 13.20
N LEU A 202 -35.07 -41.78 13.91
CA LEU A 202 -34.09 -41.05 14.74
C LEU A 202 -33.07 -40.28 13.90
N THR A 203 -32.67 -40.81 12.74
CA THR A 203 -31.79 -40.11 11.79
C THR A 203 -32.44 -38.83 11.29
N TYR A 204 -33.74 -38.87 10.95
CA TYR A 204 -34.52 -37.67 10.56
C TYR A 204 -34.74 -36.67 11.70
N LEU A 205 -34.55 -37.09 12.96
CA LEU A 205 -34.58 -36.22 14.14
C LEU A 205 -33.18 -35.71 14.53
N GLU A 206 -32.15 -35.94 13.69
CA GLU A 206 -30.74 -35.59 13.97
C GLU A 206 -30.17 -36.26 15.24
N ARG A 207 -30.79 -37.35 15.70
CA ARG A 207 -30.36 -38.13 16.89
C ARG A 207 -29.48 -39.31 16.46
N HIS A 208 -28.38 -38.99 15.77
CA HIS A 208 -27.54 -39.98 15.10
C HIS A 208 -26.91 -41.01 16.04
N ASP A 209 -26.49 -40.62 17.25
CA ASP A 209 -25.93 -41.57 18.22
C ASP A 209 -26.92 -42.68 18.60
N GLU A 210 -28.18 -42.31 18.85
CA GLU A 210 -29.22 -43.28 19.18
C GLU A 210 -29.60 -44.11 17.95
N ALA A 211 -29.68 -43.48 16.77
CA ALA A 211 -29.95 -44.20 15.52
C ALA A 211 -28.93 -45.31 15.26
N ILE A 212 -27.63 -45.02 15.47
CA ILE A 212 -26.53 -45.99 15.29
C ILE A 212 -26.71 -47.21 16.21
N GLU A 213 -27.13 -47.02 17.47
CA GLU A 213 -27.39 -48.14 18.38
C GLU A 213 -28.46 -49.10 17.83
N TYR A 214 -29.59 -48.55 17.37
CA TYR A 214 -30.68 -49.34 16.78
C TYR A 214 -30.29 -50.00 15.46
N TYR A 215 -29.50 -49.34 14.62
CA TYR A 215 -29.02 -49.93 13.38
C TYR A 215 -28.02 -51.06 13.63
N LEU A 216 -27.12 -50.93 14.61
CA LEU A 216 -26.18 -52.01 14.97
C LEU A 216 -26.94 -53.24 15.49
N GLU A 217 -27.95 -53.04 16.33
CA GLU A 217 -28.83 -54.13 16.81
C GLU A 217 -29.60 -54.76 15.64
N SER A 218 -30.13 -53.94 14.72
CA SER A 218 -30.79 -54.42 13.51
C SER A 218 -29.85 -55.23 12.60
N LEU A 219 -28.59 -54.82 12.46
CA LEU A 219 -27.60 -55.49 11.62
C LEU A 219 -27.23 -56.87 12.18
N GLU A 220 -27.14 -57.01 13.50
CA GLU A 220 -26.90 -58.32 14.13
C GLU A 220 -28.03 -59.31 13.83
N ILE A 221 -29.28 -58.86 13.93
CA ILE A 221 -30.44 -59.68 13.60
C ILE A 221 -30.50 -59.98 12.09
N ALA A 222 -30.16 -59.02 11.22
CA ALA A 222 -30.12 -59.22 9.77
C ALA A 222 -29.15 -60.34 9.38
N ARG A 223 -27.96 -60.32 10.01
CA ARG A 223 -26.93 -61.36 9.83
C ARG A 223 -27.34 -62.72 10.42
N GLU A 224 -28.12 -62.74 11.51
CA GLU A 224 -28.69 -63.97 12.08
C GLU A 224 -29.71 -64.62 11.13
N ILE A 225 -30.56 -63.81 10.50
CA ILE A 225 -31.58 -64.27 9.54
C ILE A 225 -30.94 -64.68 8.20
N GLY A 226 -29.81 -64.09 7.84
CA GLY A 226 -29.10 -64.36 6.58
C GLY A 226 -29.74 -63.67 5.37
N ASP A 227 -30.45 -62.57 5.59
CA ASP A 227 -31.07 -61.77 4.52
C ASP A 227 -30.11 -60.68 4.01
N ASN A 228 -29.51 -60.93 2.85
CA ASN A 228 -28.58 -59.99 2.21
C ASN A 228 -29.24 -58.65 1.88
N PHE A 229 -30.53 -58.61 1.58
CA PHE A 229 -31.22 -57.35 1.27
C PHE A 229 -31.31 -56.45 2.51
N SER A 230 -31.78 -57.00 3.64
CA SER A 230 -31.82 -56.27 4.91
C SER A 230 -30.42 -55.90 5.42
N ILE A 231 -29.41 -56.76 5.23
CA ILE A 231 -28.01 -56.45 5.57
C ILE A 231 -27.57 -55.19 4.79
N SER A 232 -27.77 -55.16 3.47
CA SER A 232 -27.40 -54.00 2.66
C SER A 232 -28.13 -52.72 3.07
N GLN A 233 -29.43 -52.80 3.34
CA GLN A 233 -30.21 -51.62 3.76
C GLN A 233 -29.70 -51.04 5.09
N VAL A 234 -29.40 -51.90 6.06
CA VAL A 234 -28.91 -51.45 7.38
C VAL A 234 -27.47 -50.93 7.31
N LEU A 235 -26.59 -51.56 6.50
CA LEU A 235 -25.23 -51.08 6.27
C LEU A 235 -25.21 -49.68 5.65
N LEU A 236 -26.08 -49.42 4.66
CA LEU A 236 -26.19 -48.11 4.01
C LEU A 236 -26.66 -47.05 5.02
N ASN A 237 -27.68 -47.37 5.82
CA ASN A 237 -28.18 -46.49 6.87
C ASN A 237 -27.14 -46.20 7.96
N LEU A 238 -26.33 -47.20 8.33
CA LEU A 238 -25.19 -47.02 9.25
C LEU A 238 -24.13 -46.09 8.66
N GLY A 239 -23.75 -46.31 7.39
CA GLY A 239 -22.82 -45.45 6.67
C GLY A 239 -23.28 -43.99 6.69
N PHE A 240 -24.54 -43.74 6.30
CA PHE A 240 -25.11 -42.39 6.33
C PHE A 240 -25.18 -41.81 7.75
N ALA A 241 -25.54 -42.60 8.76
CA ALA A 241 -25.57 -42.11 10.13
C ALA A 241 -24.18 -41.68 10.64
N TYR A 242 -23.11 -42.39 10.26
CA TYR A 242 -21.74 -41.97 10.57
C TYR A 242 -21.29 -40.78 9.74
N ASP A 243 -21.68 -40.68 8.47
CA ASP A 243 -21.39 -39.51 7.61
C ASP A 243 -22.08 -38.24 8.11
N TYR A 244 -23.33 -38.31 8.57
CA TYR A 244 -24.02 -37.17 9.19
C TYR A 244 -23.31 -36.67 10.46
N LYS A 245 -22.55 -37.55 11.13
CA LYS A 245 -21.67 -37.20 12.26
C LYS A 245 -20.28 -36.74 11.84
N GLN A 246 -19.98 -36.69 10.54
CA GLN A 246 -18.65 -36.44 9.97
C GLN A 246 -17.59 -37.46 10.43
N GLU A 247 -18.02 -38.66 10.84
CA GLU A 247 -17.14 -39.76 11.27
C GLU A 247 -16.81 -40.68 10.07
N PHE A 248 -16.32 -40.11 8.97
CA PHE A 248 -16.10 -40.81 7.69
C PHE A 248 -15.21 -42.07 7.79
N SER A 249 -14.25 -42.08 8.73
CA SER A 249 -13.41 -43.27 8.98
C SER A 249 -14.21 -44.48 9.47
N ARG A 250 -15.38 -44.26 10.07
CA ARG A 250 -16.29 -45.30 10.56
C ARG A 250 -17.39 -45.65 9.58
N SER A 251 -17.75 -44.77 8.64
CA SER A 251 -18.70 -45.12 7.57
C SER A 251 -18.07 -46.04 6.52
N LEU A 252 -16.79 -45.83 6.20
CA LEU A 252 -16.05 -46.56 5.18
C LEU A 252 -16.18 -48.09 5.23
N PRO A 253 -15.98 -48.78 6.38
CA PRO A 253 -16.11 -50.24 6.43
C PRO A 253 -17.49 -50.74 6.04
N PHE A 254 -18.55 -49.97 6.30
CA PHE A 254 -19.91 -50.35 5.92
C PHE A 254 -20.13 -50.20 4.41
N TYR A 255 -19.59 -49.15 3.80
CA TYR A 255 -19.62 -48.98 2.33
C TYR A 255 -18.75 -50.01 1.60
N GLU A 256 -17.60 -50.38 2.15
CA GLU A 256 -16.74 -51.44 1.60
C GLU A 256 -17.46 -52.81 1.62
N GLU A 257 -18.17 -53.14 2.71
CA GLU A 257 -18.97 -54.37 2.81
C GLU A 257 -20.14 -54.37 1.80
N LEU A 258 -20.75 -53.22 1.53
CA LEU A 258 -21.80 -53.08 0.51
C LEU A 258 -21.29 -53.40 -0.90
N ILE A 259 -20.08 -52.96 -1.26
CA ILE A 259 -19.48 -53.30 -2.56
C ILE A 259 -19.33 -54.81 -2.72
N GLU A 260 -18.89 -55.53 -1.68
CA GLU A 260 -18.76 -56.99 -1.73
C GLU A 260 -20.10 -57.68 -1.96
N LEU A 261 -21.18 -57.17 -1.36
CA LEU A 261 -22.54 -57.69 -1.54
C LEU A 261 -23.10 -57.39 -2.95
N SER A 262 -22.90 -56.18 -3.46
CA SER A 262 -23.34 -55.78 -4.81
C SER A 262 -22.66 -56.55 -5.93
N LEU A 263 -21.38 -56.90 -5.75
CA LEU A 263 -20.63 -57.76 -6.69
C LEU A 263 -21.21 -59.18 -6.79
N LEU A 264 -21.98 -59.62 -5.79
CA LEU A 264 -22.64 -60.93 -5.78
C LEU A 264 -24.06 -60.88 -6.39
N SER A 265 -24.75 -59.74 -6.33
CA SER A 265 -26.14 -59.56 -6.79
C SER A 265 -26.29 -59.05 -8.23
N ASP A 266 -25.27 -58.39 -8.80
CA ASP A 266 -25.27 -57.80 -10.15
C ASP A 266 -26.46 -56.82 -10.38
N ASP A 267 -26.80 -56.05 -9.35
CA ASP A 267 -27.97 -55.15 -9.31
C ASP A 267 -27.69 -53.71 -9.79
N GLY A 268 -26.44 -53.40 -10.15
CA GLY A 268 -26.03 -52.08 -10.64
C GLY A 268 -25.76 -51.02 -9.56
N SER A 269 -25.95 -51.33 -8.27
CA SER A 269 -25.74 -50.39 -7.14
C SER A 269 -24.27 -50.02 -6.88
N ILE A 270 -23.33 -50.71 -7.52
CA ILE A 270 -21.89 -50.53 -7.30
C ILE A 270 -21.40 -49.09 -7.55
N VAL A 271 -22.01 -48.38 -8.51
CA VAL A 271 -21.63 -47.01 -8.87
C VAL A 271 -21.89 -46.04 -7.70
N GLU A 272 -23.03 -46.19 -7.01
CA GLU A 272 -23.40 -45.37 -5.86
C GLU A 272 -22.44 -45.57 -4.69
N PHE A 273 -22.04 -46.82 -4.42
CA PHE A 273 -21.14 -47.16 -3.32
C PHE A 273 -19.69 -46.72 -3.59
N LEU A 274 -19.22 -46.83 -4.84
CA LEU A 274 -17.92 -46.28 -5.24
C LEU A 274 -17.87 -44.76 -5.03
N TRP A 275 -18.97 -44.05 -5.35
CA TRP A 275 -19.07 -42.60 -5.12
C TRP A 275 -18.98 -42.25 -3.62
N LEU A 276 -19.73 -42.95 -2.77
CA LEU A 276 -19.73 -42.72 -1.31
C LEU A 276 -18.34 -42.93 -0.70
N ILE A 277 -17.64 -44.01 -1.09
CA ILE A 277 -16.28 -44.27 -0.62
C ILE A 277 -15.32 -43.20 -1.10
N ALA A 278 -15.37 -42.83 -2.39
CA ALA A 278 -14.49 -41.81 -2.95
C ALA A 278 -14.62 -40.48 -2.21
N GLU A 279 -15.86 -40.05 -1.93
CA GLU A 279 -16.14 -38.79 -1.24
C GLU A 279 -15.74 -38.82 0.25
N ALA A 280 -15.99 -39.94 0.94
CA ALA A 280 -15.52 -40.15 2.32
C ALA A 280 -13.99 -40.13 2.41
N LYS A 281 -13.30 -40.80 1.47
CA LYS A 281 -11.82 -40.81 1.38
C LYS A 281 -11.26 -39.42 1.07
N ARG A 282 -11.86 -38.69 0.14
CA ARG A 282 -11.48 -37.32 -0.21
C ARG A 282 -11.60 -36.39 1.00
N THR A 283 -12.70 -36.52 1.76
CA THR A 283 -12.95 -35.72 2.97
C THR A 283 -11.96 -36.03 4.10
N LEU A 284 -11.51 -37.28 4.21
CA LEU A 284 -10.44 -37.68 5.14
C LEU A 284 -9.03 -37.23 4.70
N GLY A 285 -8.89 -36.63 3.51
CA GLY A 285 -7.60 -36.26 2.93
C GLY A 285 -6.81 -37.46 2.34
N GLU A 286 -7.44 -38.62 2.22
CA GLU A 286 -6.89 -39.81 1.55
C GLU A 286 -7.02 -39.68 0.02
N ASN A 287 -6.54 -38.54 -0.50
CA ASN A 287 -6.80 -38.07 -1.87
C ASN A 287 -6.40 -39.07 -2.96
N LEU A 288 -5.28 -39.77 -2.79
CA LEU A 288 -4.81 -40.77 -3.77
C LEU A 288 -5.71 -42.00 -3.83
N ASP A 289 -6.34 -42.38 -2.72
CA ASP A 289 -7.28 -43.50 -2.71
C ASP A 289 -8.64 -43.07 -3.25
N ALA A 290 -9.11 -41.87 -2.89
CA ALA A 290 -10.30 -41.26 -3.49
C ALA A 290 -10.23 -41.22 -5.03
N LEU A 291 -9.09 -40.80 -5.60
CA LEU A 291 -8.87 -40.79 -7.04
C LEU A 291 -9.02 -42.17 -7.69
N LYS A 292 -8.57 -43.25 -7.04
CA LYS A 292 -8.76 -44.62 -7.57
C LYS A 292 -10.23 -45.01 -7.62
N TYR A 293 -10.99 -44.69 -6.58
CA TYR A 293 -12.43 -44.99 -6.55
C TYR A 293 -13.21 -44.16 -7.58
N TYR A 294 -12.83 -42.90 -7.83
CA TYR A 294 -13.39 -42.12 -8.93
C TYR A 294 -13.02 -42.70 -10.31
N GLU A 295 -11.80 -43.20 -10.49
CA GLU A 295 -11.37 -43.90 -11.71
C GLU A 295 -12.16 -45.20 -11.95
N ASP A 296 -12.33 -46.02 -10.91
CA ASP A 296 -13.14 -47.24 -10.97
C ASP A 296 -14.59 -46.90 -11.32
N LEU A 297 -15.17 -45.87 -10.69
CA LEU A 297 -16.51 -45.37 -10.99
C LEU A 297 -16.65 -44.93 -12.46
N LEU A 298 -15.67 -44.21 -13.01
CA LEU A 298 -15.67 -43.82 -14.42
C LEU A 298 -15.60 -45.03 -15.36
N GLN A 299 -14.89 -46.09 -14.96
CA GLN A 299 -14.79 -47.32 -15.75
C GLN A 299 -16.13 -48.07 -15.80
N TYR A 300 -16.86 -48.14 -14.68
CA TYR A 300 -18.20 -48.76 -14.63
C TYR A 300 -19.26 -47.99 -15.41
N THR A 301 -19.15 -46.66 -15.42
CA THR A 301 -20.13 -45.77 -16.08
C THR A 301 -19.84 -45.53 -17.57
N GLN A 302 -18.69 -45.98 -18.08
CA GLN A 302 -18.23 -45.71 -19.45
C GLN A 302 -19.20 -46.21 -20.53
N ASP A 303 -19.80 -47.39 -20.32
CA ASP A 303 -20.70 -48.06 -21.27
C ASP A 303 -22.19 -47.95 -20.89
N SER A 304 -22.52 -47.48 -19.67
CA SER A 304 -23.89 -47.43 -19.14
C SER A 304 -24.69 -46.17 -19.53
N GLY A 305 -24.03 -45.12 -20.03
CA GLY A 305 -24.67 -43.86 -20.41
C GLY A 305 -24.98 -42.91 -19.26
N GLU A 306 -24.40 -43.14 -18.07
CA GLU A 306 -24.53 -42.31 -16.87
C GLU A 306 -23.65 -41.05 -16.93
N PHE A 307 -23.95 -40.16 -17.87
CA PHE A 307 -23.14 -38.97 -18.13
C PHE A 307 -23.10 -37.97 -16.96
N GLU A 308 -24.14 -37.89 -16.14
CA GLU A 308 -24.17 -37.01 -14.95
C GLU A 308 -23.16 -37.49 -13.88
N THR A 309 -23.13 -38.79 -13.60
CA THR A 309 -22.17 -39.41 -12.67
C THR A 309 -20.73 -39.24 -13.17
N GLN A 310 -20.50 -39.37 -14.48
CA GLN A 310 -19.18 -39.11 -15.08
C GLN A 310 -18.74 -37.66 -14.88
N VAL A 311 -19.64 -36.69 -15.07
CA VAL A 311 -19.37 -35.27 -14.83
C VAL A 311 -19.00 -35.02 -13.36
N ASP A 312 -19.78 -35.57 -12.43
CA ASP A 312 -19.56 -35.38 -10.99
C ASP A 312 -18.25 -36.03 -10.51
N ALA A 313 -17.91 -37.22 -11.02
CA ALA A 313 -16.62 -37.87 -10.74
C ALA A 313 -15.44 -37.07 -11.29
N LEU A 314 -15.47 -36.66 -12.57
CA LEU A 314 -14.40 -35.86 -13.17
C LEU A 314 -14.24 -34.50 -12.46
N ASN A 315 -15.32 -33.84 -12.09
CA ASN A 315 -15.26 -32.59 -11.32
C ASN A 315 -14.65 -32.81 -9.92
N SER A 316 -15.01 -33.91 -9.24
CA SER A 316 -14.45 -34.26 -7.92
C SER A 316 -12.98 -34.67 -8.00
N MET A 317 -12.56 -35.35 -9.07
CA MET A 317 -11.15 -35.61 -9.37
C MET A 317 -10.38 -34.31 -9.59
N GLY A 318 -10.95 -33.38 -10.36
CA GLY A 318 -10.38 -32.05 -10.55
C GLY A 318 -10.16 -31.32 -9.23
N GLU A 319 -11.18 -31.30 -8.37
CA GLU A 319 -11.09 -30.71 -7.04
C GLU A 319 -10.04 -31.40 -6.14
N THR A 320 -9.95 -32.72 -6.21
CA THR A 320 -8.95 -33.49 -5.46
C THR A 320 -7.53 -33.15 -5.90
N HIS A 321 -7.29 -33.03 -7.21
CA HIS A 321 -6.00 -32.58 -7.74
C HIS A 321 -5.69 -31.13 -7.35
N ARG A 322 -6.68 -30.23 -7.35
CA ARG A 322 -6.53 -28.84 -6.92
C ARG A 322 -6.12 -28.76 -5.45
N ILE A 323 -6.79 -29.49 -4.56
CA ILE A 323 -6.44 -29.60 -3.13
C ILE A 323 -5.01 -30.13 -2.92
N MET A 324 -4.54 -31.02 -3.80
CA MET A 324 -3.16 -31.52 -3.78
C MET A 324 -2.13 -30.54 -4.37
N GLY A 325 -2.54 -29.34 -4.80
CA GLY A 325 -1.67 -28.34 -5.45
C GLY A 325 -1.31 -28.68 -6.91
N GLN A 326 -2.04 -29.62 -7.53
CA GLN A 326 -1.83 -30.08 -8.90
C GLN A 326 -2.82 -29.40 -9.84
N THR A 327 -2.86 -28.06 -9.82
CA THR A 327 -3.84 -27.24 -10.54
C THR A 327 -3.85 -27.47 -12.06
N PRO A 328 -2.72 -27.73 -12.76
CA PRO A 328 -2.77 -28.10 -14.18
C PRO A 328 -3.55 -29.39 -14.45
N GLN A 329 -3.36 -30.43 -13.63
CA GLN A 329 -4.09 -31.68 -13.73
C GLN A 329 -5.57 -31.48 -13.38
N ALA A 330 -5.87 -30.65 -12.36
CA ALA A 330 -7.23 -30.30 -12.01
C ALA A 330 -7.97 -29.69 -13.22
N LEU A 331 -7.31 -28.78 -13.93
CA LEU A 331 -7.86 -28.15 -15.13
C LEU A 331 -8.15 -29.15 -16.25
N GLU A 332 -7.30 -30.17 -16.45
CA GLU A 332 -7.56 -31.24 -17.42
C GLU A 332 -8.84 -32.02 -17.09
N TYR A 333 -9.05 -32.37 -15.82
CA TYR A 333 -10.26 -33.07 -15.37
C TYR A 333 -11.51 -32.19 -15.45
N TYR A 334 -11.43 -30.92 -15.04
CA TYR A 334 -12.55 -30.00 -15.18
C TYR A 334 -12.91 -29.76 -16.66
N GLN A 335 -11.92 -29.68 -17.57
CA GLN A 335 -12.18 -29.55 -19.00
C GLN A 335 -12.84 -30.80 -19.59
N GLN A 336 -12.45 -32.00 -19.12
CA GLN A 336 -13.13 -33.24 -19.49
C GLN A 336 -14.58 -33.28 -18.98
N ALA A 337 -14.81 -32.86 -17.73
CA ALA A 337 -16.15 -32.73 -17.16
C ALA A 337 -17.00 -31.74 -17.98
N LEU A 338 -16.44 -30.57 -18.33
CA LEU A 338 -17.12 -29.53 -19.10
C LEU A 338 -17.55 -30.03 -20.49
N LEU A 339 -16.71 -30.81 -21.16
CA LEU A 339 -17.02 -31.38 -22.48
C LEU A 339 -18.25 -32.30 -22.46
N ILE A 340 -18.48 -33.03 -21.37
CA ILE A 340 -19.66 -33.88 -21.18
C ILE A 340 -20.85 -33.02 -20.75
N ALA A 341 -20.65 -32.16 -19.75
CA ALA A 341 -21.63 -31.22 -19.23
C ALA A 341 -22.27 -30.32 -20.31
N ASP A 342 -21.47 -29.83 -21.27
CA ASP A 342 -21.95 -29.02 -22.41
C ASP A 342 -22.91 -29.80 -23.32
N ARG A 343 -22.79 -31.13 -23.40
CA ARG A 343 -23.64 -31.98 -24.26
C ARG A 343 -24.97 -32.31 -23.61
N ILE A 344 -24.98 -32.44 -22.29
CA ILE A 344 -26.15 -32.87 -21.51
C ILE A 344 -26.84 -31.72 -20.75
N ASP A 345 -26.25 -30.52 -20.79
CA ASP A 345 -26.71 -29.31 -20.09
C ASP A 345 -26.84 -29.50 -18.56
N TYR A 346 -25.78 -30.06 -17.95
CA TYR A 346 -25.73 -30.42 -16.53
C TYR A 346 -24.54 -29.76 -15.82
N LYS A 347 -24.77 -29.03 -14.72
CA LYS A 347 -23.74 -28.39 -13.85
C LYS A 347 -22.64 -27.59 -14.55
N ARG A 348 -22.95 -27.01 -15.72
CA ARG A 348 -21.98 -26.26 -16.54
C ARG A 348 -21.40 -25.04 -15.82
N ASP A 349 -22.25 -24.33 -15.09
CA ASP A 349 -21.86 -23.18 -14.27
C ASP A 349 -20.87 -23.56 -13.15
N THR A 350 -21.13 -24.67 -12.45
CA THR A 350 -20.27 -25.17 -11.37
C THR A 350 -18.88 -25.54 -11.89
N ILE A 351 -18.82 -26.24 -13.03
CA ILE A 351 -17.53 -26.66 -13.62
C ILE A 351 -16.76 -25.45 -14.15
N LEU A 352 -17.43 -24.51 -14.83
CA LEU A 352 -16.82 -23.26 -15.29
C LEU A 352 -16.34 -22.39 -14.12
N ASN A 353 -17.06 -22.39 -13.00
CA ASN A 353 -16.61 -21.75 -11.77
C ASN A 353 -15.30 -22.37 -11.26
N ASN A 354 -15.22 -23.70 -11.19
CA ASN A 354 -14.02 -24.40 -10.73
C ASN A 354 -12.83 -24.21 -11.69
N ILE A 355 -13.07 -24.19 -13.00
CA ILE A 355 -12.08 -23.80 -14.01
C ILE A 355 -11.59 -22.37 -13.76
N GLY A 356 -12.52 -21.44 -13.50
CA GLY A 356 -12.21 -20.06 -13.15
C GLY A 356 -11.29 -19.96 -11.93
N VAL A 357 -11.62 -20.67 -10.85
CA VAL A 357 -10.79 -20.73 -9.63
C VAL A 357 -9.41 -21.32 -9.92
N ALA A 358 -9.33 -22.41 -10.70
CA ALA A 358 -8.06 -23.01 -11.10
C ALA A 358 -7.20 -22.03 -11.92
N TYR A 359 -7.81 -21.22 -12.80
CA TYR A 359 -7.10 -20.16 -13.51
C TYR A 359 -6.61 -19.04 -12.58
N VAL A 360 -7.37 -18.68 -11.53
CA VAL A 360 -6.89 -17.72 -10.50
C VAL A 360 -5.64 -18.27 -9.80
N GLU A 361 -5.65 -19.54 -9.41
CA GLU A 361 -4.48 -20.19 -8.76
C GLU A 361 -3.25 -20.27 -9.67
N LEU A 362 -3.45 -20.40 -10.98
CA LEU A 362 -2.38 -20.37 -11.99
C LEU A 362 -1.90 -18.95 -12.34
N GLY A 363 -2.49 -17.90 -11.75
CA GLY A 363 -2.19 -16.50 -12.08
C GLY A 363 -2.75 -16.04 -13.43
N GLN A 364 -3.62 -16.82 -14.06
CA GLN A 364 -4.24 -16.55 -15.37
C GLN A 364 -5.57 -15.81 -15.19
N TYR A 365 -5.50 -14.59 -14.64
CA TYR A 365 -6.68 -13.87 -14.17
C TYR A 365 -7.66 -13.47 -15.28
N SER A 366 -7.17 -13.22 -16.50
CA SER A 366 -8.04 -12.87 -17.64
C SER A 366 -8.91 -14.06 -18.07
N GLU A 367 -8.30 -15.25 -18.15
CA GLU A 367 -8.95 -16.52 -18.43
C GLU A 367 -9.91 -16.93 -17.29
N ALA A 368 -9.52 -16.66 -16.05
CA ALA A 368 -10.36 -16.85 -14.88
C ALA A 368 -11.64 -16.02 -14.96
N ILE A 369 -11.52 -14.69 -15.15
CA ILE A 369 -12.66 -13.78 -15.24
C ILE A 369 -13.57 -14.18 -16.39
N SER A 370 -13.03 -14.47 -17.57
CA SER A 370 -13.80 -14.93 -18.73
C SER A 370 -14.62 -16.19 -18.40
N SER A 371 -14.00 -17.19 -17.76
CA SER A 371 -14.69 -18.44 -17.39
C SER A 371 -15.78 -18.20 -16.33
N LEU A 372 -15.49 -17.37 -15.32
CA LEU A 372 -16.42 -17.03 -14.24
C LEU A 372 -17.59 -16.17 -14.72
N GLU A 373 -17.39 -15.25 -15.67
CA GLU A 373 -18.47 -14.45 -16.25
C GLU A 373 -19.44 -15.31 -17.05
N ILE A 374 -18.93 -16.32 -17.78
CA ILE A 374 -19.79 -17.31 -18.46
C ILE A 374 -20.57 -18.12 -17.43
N ALA A 375 -19.91 -18.60 -16.37
CA ALA A 375 -20.57 -19.32 -15.27
C ALA A 375 -21.68 -18.49 -14.63
N LEU A 376 -21.42 -17.21 -14.34
CA LEU A 376 -22.39 -16.28 -13.76
C LEU A 376 -23.61 -16.11 -14.67
N GLY A 377 -23.39 -15.95 -15.98
CA GLY A 377 -24.46 -15.84 -16.97
C GLY A 377 -25.38 -17.07 -16.99
N ILE A 378 -24.82 -18.28 -16.87
CA ILE A 378 -25.58 -19.53 -16.78
C ILE A 378 -26.34 -19.59 -15.45
N SER A 379 -25.69 -19.30 -14.32
CA SER A 379 -26.32 -19.33 -12.99
C SER A 379 -27.49 -18.33 -12.87
N ILE A 380 -27.41 -17.16 -13.53
CA ILE A 380 -28.51 -16.20 -13.66
C ILE A 380 -29.69 -16.80 -14.46
N GLN A 381 -29.41 -17.51 -15.57
CA GLN A 381 -30.46 -18.17 -16.36
C GLN A 381 -31.15 -19.28 -15.57
N LEU A 382 -30.39 -20.03 -14.77
CA LEU A 382 -30.88 -21.08 -13.89
C LEU A 382 -31.61 -20.55 -12.64
N GLN A 383 -31.53 -19.24 -12.38
CA GLN A 383 -32.03 -18.60 -11.16
C GLN A 383 -31.40 -19.16 -9.87
N ASP A 384 -30.18 -19.69 -9.96
CA ASP A 384 -29.43 -20.18 -8.80
C ASP A 384 -28.77 -19.02 -8.06
N LEU A 385 -29.44 -18.50 -7.04
CA LEU A 385 -28.92 -17.40 -6.23
C LEU A 385 -27.66 -17.81 -5.43
N SER A 386 -27.53 -19.08 -5.05
CA SER A 386 -26.38 -19.56 -4.29
C SER A 386 -25.13 -19.63 -5.16
N GLY A 387 -25.27 -20.19 -6.38
CA GLY A 387 -24.24 -20.19 -7.41
C GLY A 387 -23.84 -18.78 -7.82
N GLN A 388 -24.81 -17.89 -8.07
CA GLN A 388 -24.55 -16.48 -8.38
C GLN A 388 -23.67 -15.80 -7.33
N ALA A 389 -24.00 -15.95 -6.05
CA ALA A 389 -23.23 -15.32 -4.98
C ALA A 389 -21.79 -15.88 -4.89
N THR A 390 -21.62 -17.19 -5.07
CA THR A 390 -20.30 -17.83 -5.05
C THR A 390 -19.44 -17.38 -6.23
N ILE A 391 -20.01 -17.35 -7.43
CA ILE A 391 -19.31 -16.92 -8.64
C ILE A 391 -18.95 -15.43 -8.55
N LEU A 392 -19.86 -14.56 -8.10
CA LEU A 392 -19.57 -13.15 -7.86
C LEU A 392 -18.40 -12.95 -6.88
N SER A 393 -18.37 -13.74 -5.80
CA SER A 393 -17.25 -13.72 -4.85
C SER A 393 -15.93 -14.16 -5.51
N ASN A 394 -15.95 -15.17 -6.38
CA ASN A 394 -14.75 -15.64 -7.08
C ASN A 394 -14.27 -14.65 -8.15
N ILE A 395 -15.18 -13.97 -8.86
CA ILE A 395 -14.82 -12.85 -9.76
C ILE A 395 -14.21 -11.71 -8.94
N GLY A 396 -14.80 -11.40 -7.78
CA GLY A 396 -14.26 -10.43 -6.82
C GLY A 396 -12.82 -10.76 -6.40
N ALA A 397 -12.53 -12.03 -6.12
CA ALA A 397 -11.19 -12.51 -5.80
C ALA A 397 -10.21 -12.41 -6.99
N ALA A 398 -10.66 -12.69 -8.22
CA ALA A 398 -9.83 -12.51 -9.41
C ALA A 398 -9.46 -11.03 -9.64
N TYR A 399 -10.42 -10.11 -9.48
CA TYR A 399 -10.13 -8.67 -9.55
C TYR A 399 -9.26 -8.17 -8.39
N HIS A 400 -9.39 -8.76 -7.19
CA HIS A 400 -8.50 -8.48 -6.06
C HIS A 400 -7.05 -8.82 -6.39
N LYS A 401 -6.81 -9.99 -7.01
CA LYS A 401 -5.47 -10.43 -7.44
C LYS A 401 -4.91 -9.61 -8.62
N LEU A 402 -5.79 -9.04 -9.46
CA LEU A 402 -5.42 -8.05 -10.49
C LEU A 402 -5.18 -6.64 -9.95
N GLU A 403 -5.31 -6.44 -8.63
CA GLU A 403 -5.19 -5.13 -7.98
C GLU A 403 -6.27 -4.11 -8.44
N ASP A 404 -7.40 -4.58 -9.01
CA ASP A 404 -8.59 -3.76 -9.30
C ASP A 404 -9.56 -3.82 -8.10
N TYR A 405 -9.16 -3.13 -7.03
CA TYR A 405 -9.86 -3.17 -5.75
C TYR A 405 -11.28 -2.60 -5.80
N THR A 406 -11.56 -1.65 -6.70
CA THR A 406 -12.89 -1.05 -6.81
C THR A 406 -13.92 -2.06 -7.31
N LYS A 407 -13.59 -2.81 -8.38
CA LYS A 407 -14.49 -3.86 -8.88
C LYS A 407 -14.63 -5.02 -7.90
N SER A 408 -13.53 -5.39 -7.25
CA SER A 408 -13.54 -6.45 -6.23
C SER A 408 -14.54 -6.14 -5.11
N LEU A 409 -14.53 -4.91 -4.59
CA LEU A 409 -15.42 -4.47 -3.52
C LEU A 409 -16.90 -4.55 -3.90
N ASP A 410 -17.26 -4.05 -5.09
CA ASP A 410 -18.62 -4.09 -5.60
C ASP A 410 -19.14 -5.53 -5.74
N LEU A 411 -18.33 -6.42 -6.30
CA LEU A 411 -18.68 -7.84 -6.47
C LEU A 411 -18.85 -8.56 -5.13
N TYR A 412 -17.98 -8.31 -4.15
CA TYR A 412 -18.14 -8.87 -2.81
C TYR A 412 -19.39 -8.34 -2.09
N GLN A 413 -19.73 -7.06 -2.24
CA GLN A 413 -20.96 -6.49 -1.67
C GLN A 413 -22.22 -7.09 -2.31
N GLN A 414 -22.21 -7.30 -3.62
CA GLN A 414 -23.28 -8.01 -4.32
C GLN A 414 -23.43 -9.44 -3.78
N ALA A 415 -22.34 -10.21 -3.69
CA ALA A 415 -22.34 -11.57 -3.13
C ALA A 415 -22.85 -11.61 -1.69
N LEU A 416 -22.40 -10.70 -0.83
CA LEU A 416 -22.83 -10.55 0.56
C LEU A 416 -24.34 -10.32 0.66
N SER A 417 -24.89 -9.44 -0.19
CA SER A 417 -26.32 -9.12 -0.18
C SER A 417 -27.19 -10.35 -0.50
N ILE A 418 -26.76 -11.18 -1.45
CA ILE A 418 -27.45 -12.41 -1.83
C ILE A 418 -27.34 -13.44 -0.69
N ARG A 419 -26.14 -13.66 -0.14
CA ARG A 419 -25.91 -14.63 0.96
C ARG A 419 -26.68 -14.27 2.23
N ARG A 420 -26.81 -12.98 2.55
CA ARG A 420 -27.68 -12.50 3.64
C ARG A 420 -29.14 -12.86 3.43
N ASN A 421 -29.67 -12.64 2.21
CA ASN A 421 -31.05 -13.00 1.88
C ASN A 421 -31.30 -14.51 1.93
N LEU A 422 -30.28 -15.32 1.63
CA LEU A 422 -30.35 -16.79 1.71
C LEU A 422 -30.15 -17.32 3.14
N GLY A 423 -29.67 -16.51 4.09
CA GLY A 423 -29.33 -16.95 5.44
C GLY A 423 -28.08 -17.84 5.53
N TYR A 424 -27.20 -17.80 4.52
CA TYR A 424 -25.99 -18.63 4.48
C TYR A 424 -24.85 -18.01 5.31
N LYS A 425 -24.83 -18.28 6.61
CA LYS A 425 -23.94 -17.63 7.59
C LYS A 425 -22.45 -17.73 7.27
N LYS A 426 -21.95 -18.92 6.89
CA LYS A 426 -20.53 -19.11 6.54
C LYS A 426 -20.10 -18.21 5.38
N GLY A 427 -20.91 -18.19 4.31
CA GLY A 427 -20.61 -17.31 3.18
C GLY A 427 -20.78 -15.82 3.48
N VAL A 428 -21.70 -15.44 4.37
CA VAL A 428 -21.79 -14.06 4.86
C VAL A 428 -20.46 -13.66 5.49
N VAL A 429 -19.93 -14.47 6.40
CA VAL A 429 -18.65 -14.20 7.07
C VAL A 429 -17.49 -14.12 6.09
N GLU A 430 -17.38 -15.05 5.13
CA GLU A 430 -16.33 -14.99 4.10
C GLU A 430 -16.34 -13.66 3.34
N ASN A 431 -17.51 -13.17 2.92
CA ASN A 431 -17.59 -11.88 2.23
C ASN A 431 -17.35 -10.69 3.16
N LEU A 432 -17.78 -10.76 4.43
CA LEU A 432 -17.48 -9.71 5.42
C LEU A 432 -15.97 -9.56 5.64
N ILE A 433 -15.25 -10.69 5.76
CA ILE A 433 -13.79 -10.71 5.88
C ILE A 433 -13.13 -10.12 4.63
N ASN A 434 -13.49 -10.61 3.44
CA ASN A 434 -12.91 -10.11 2.18
C ASN A 434 -13.17 -8.61 1.97
N ILE A 435 -14.36 -8.12 2.34
CA ILE A 435 -14.69 -6.69 2.30
C ILE A 435 -13.86 -5.93 3.33
N GLY A 436 -13.75 -6.42 4.56
CA GLY A 436 -12.93 -5.80 5.61
C GLY A 436 -11.46 -5.67 5.21
N SER A 437 -10.86 -6.76 4.75
CA SER A 437 -9.48 -6.81 4.24
C SER A 437 -9.26 -5.81 3.10
N LEU A 438 -10.19 -5.76 2.14
CA LEU A 438 -10.11 -4.85 1.00
C LEU A 438 -10.28 -3.38 1.40
N LEU A 439 -11.16 -3.09 2.35
CA LEU A 439 -11.35 -1.74 2.88
C LEU A 439 -10.14 -1.28 3.69
N ASN A 440 -9.46 -2.17 4.44
CA ASN A 440 -8.19 -1.85 5.08
C ASN A 440 -7.12 -1.44 4.04
N LYS A 441 -7.00 -2.17 2.92
CA LYS A 441 -6.09 -1.81 1.81
C LYS A 441 -6.47 -0.51 1.11
N LEU A 442 -7.77 -0.23 1.02
CA LEU A 442 -8.28 1.04 0.52
C LEU A 442 -8.23 2.15 1.59
N GLY A 443 -7.76 1.84 2.82
CA GLY A 443 -7.62 2.73 3.97
C GLY A 443 -8.92 3.14 4.68
N ASP A 444 -10.09 2.65 4.25
CA ASP A 444 -11.37 2.83 4.96
C ASP A 444 -11.47 1.86 6.15
N SER A 445 -10.55 2.04 7.10
CA SER A 445 -10.38 1.16 8.25
C SER A 445 -11.56 1.23 9.24
N GLU A 446 -12.32 2.34 9.26
CA GLU A 446 -13.51 2.47 10.10
C GLU A 446 -14.66 1.61 9.56
N GLN A 447 -14.89 1.63 8.24
CA GLN A 447 -15.86 0.76 7.61
C GLN A 447 -15.39 -0.71 7.65
N ALA A 448 -14.10 -0.96 7.45
CA ALA A 448 -13.51 -2.30 7.61
C ALA A 448 -13.80 -2.87 8.99
N GLN A 449 -13.55 -2.09 10.05
CA GLN A 449 -13.83 -2.50 11.43
C GLN A 449 -15.31 -2.84 11.63
N THR A 450 -16.23 -2.11 10.99
CA THR A 450 -17.66 -2.38 11.10
C THR A 450 -18.01 -3.77 10.53
N TYR A 451 -17.51 -4.10 9.34
CA TYR A 451 -17.73 -5.41 8.72
C TYR A 451 -17.03 -6.54 9.48
N LEU A 452 -15.83 -6.29 10.00
CA LEU A 452 -15.06 -7.29 10.76
C LEU A 452 -15.65 -7.56 12.16
N GLU A 453 -16.18 -6.55 12.84
CA GLU A 453 -16.90 -6.77 14.12
C GLU A 453 -18.25 -7.46 13.89
N GLU A 454 -18.90 -7.21 12.74
CA GLU A 454 -20.06 -8.02 12.33
C GLU A 454 -19.64 -9.48 12.13
N ALA A 455 -18.54 -9.75 11.41
CA ALA A 455 -18.01 -11.10 11.24
C ALA A 455 -17.68 -11.75 12.60
N ARG A 456 -17.10 -11.00 13.54
CA ARG A 456 -16.80 -11.46 14.91
C ARG A 456 -18.03 -11.96 15.65
N SER A 457 -19.19 -11.36 15.43
CA SER A 457 -20.44 -11.78 16.08
C SER A 457 -20.85 -13.21 15.71
N TYR A 458 -20.41 -13.71 14.55
CA TYR A 458 -20.68 -15.06 14.07
C TYR A 458 -19.73 -16.13 14.64
N ILE A 459 -18.64 -15.77 15.33
CA ILE A 459 -17.66 -16.75 15.89
C ILE A 459 -18.36 -17.78 16.80
N ARG A 460 -19.36 -17.36 17.59
CA ARG A 460 -20.10 -18.26 18.49
C ARG A 460 -21.20 -19.07 17.79
N GLU A 461 -21.56 -18.67 16.57
CA GLU A 461 -22.63 -19.29 15.79
C GLU A 461 -22.10 -20.27 14.73
N ILE A 462 -20.82 -20.17 14.39
CA ILE A 462 -20.12 -20.99 13.40
C ILE A 462 -19.18 -21.92 14.16
N ASP A 463 -19.46 -23.22 14.14
CA ASP A 463 -18.62 -24.26 14.75
C ASP A 463 -17.41 -24.62 13.85
N ASP A 464 -16.68 -23.59 13.39
CA ASP A 464 -15.51 -23.70 12.52
C ASP A 464 -14.38 -22.84 13.07
N VAL A 465 -13.40 -23.49 13.70
CA VAL A 465 -12.25 -22.84 14.33
C VAL A 465 -11.39 -22.10 13.31
N ARG A 466 -11.33 -22.56 12.05
CA ARG A 466 -10.49 -21.92 11.01
C ARG A 466 -11.05 -20.56 10.63
N ILE A 467 -12.36 -20.47 10.39
CA ILE A 467 -13.04 -19.20 10.13
C ILE A 467 -12.87 -18.25 11.31
N SER A 468 -12.95 -18.77 12.53
CA SER A 468 -12.73 -17.96 13.73
C SER A 468 -11.32 -17.36 13.80
N LEU A 469 -10.30 -18.13 13.39
CA LEU A 469 -8.92 -17.65 13.29
C LEU A 469 -8.79 -16.56 12.21
N ASP A 470 -9.37 -16.77 11.02
CA ASP A 470 -9.32 -15.80 9.92
C ASP A 470 -9.96 -14.45 10.31
N ILE A 471 -11.11 -14.49 11.00
CA ILE A 471 -11.75 -13.28 11.55
C ILE A 471 -10.81 -12.55 12.51
N LEU A 472 -10.18 -13.27 13.45
CA LEU A 472 -9.30 -12.66 14.44
C LEU A 472 -8.04 -12.07 13.78
N ILE A 473 -7.45 -12.77 12.81
CA ILE A 473 -6.30 -12.27 12.05
C ILE A 473 -6.65 -10.94 11.36
N GLU A 474 -7.77 -10.88 10.66
CA GLU A 474 -8.21 -9.70 9.90
C GLU A 474 -8.61 -8.53 10.80
N ILE A 475 -9.23 -8.80 11.96
CA ILE A 475 -9.46 -7.78 13.00
C ILE A 475 -8.11 -7.25 13.49
N GLY A 476 -7.16 -8.14 13.81
CA GLY A 476 -5.83 -7.76 14.27
C GLY A 476 -5.09 -6.90 13.23
N GLU A 477 -5.14 -7.26 11.95
CA GLU A 477 -4.55 -6.49 10.86
C GLU A 477 -5.20 -5.10 10.74
N SER A 478 -6.53 -5.02 10.78
CA SER A 478 -7.24 -3.74 10.78
C SER A 478 -6.78 -2.83 11.92
N ARG A 479 -6.53 -3.40 13.11
CA ARG A 479 -5.98 -2.65 14.26
C ARG A 479 -4.54 -2.22 14.03
N LEU A 480 -3.71 -3.02 13.38
CA LEU A 480 -2.35 -2.60 12.98
C LEU A 480 -2.37 -1.42 12.02
N THR A 481 -3.21 -1.48 11.00
CA THR A 481 -3.36 -0.41 10.00
C THR A 481 -3.87 0.89 10.62
N LEU A 482 -4.67 0.81 11.69
CA LEU A 482 -5.12 1.97 12.49
C LEU A 482 -4.08 2.49 13.49
N GLY A 483 -2.87 1.93 13.53
CA GLY A 483 -1.84 2.28 14.51
C GLY A 483 -2.11 1.77 15.93
N LYS A 484 -3.16 0.97 16.15
CA LYS A 484 -3.58 0.45 17.47
C LYS A 484 -2.81 -0.82 17.82
N TYR A 485 -1.48 -0.72 17.90
CA TYR A 485 -0.59 -1.88 17.97
C TYR A 485 -0.82 -2.77 19.20
N LEU A 486 -1.16 -2.20 20.36
CA LEU A 486 -1.44 -2.97 21.57
C LEU A 486 -2.74 -3.78 21.46
N GLU A 487 -3.81 -3.19 20.91
CA GLU A 487 -5.06 -3.90 20.64
C GLU A 487 -4.85 -5.01 19.60
N ALA A 488 -4.04 -4.75 18.57
CA ALA A 488 -3.68 -5.76 17.58
C ALA A 488 -2.93 -6.94 18.23
N LEU A 489 -1.95 -6.67 19.10
CA LEU A 489 -1.25 -7.70 19.86
C LEU A 489 -2.21 -8.56 20.70
N GLU A 490 -3.18 -7.95 21.38
CA GLU A 490 -4.19 -8.69 22.15
C GLU A 490 -4.98 -9.66 21.26
N VAL A 491 -5.45 -9.20 20.09
CA VAL A 491 -6.24 -10.03 19.15
C VAL A 491 -5.39 -11.13 18.51
N PHE A 492 -4.15 -10.84 18.09
CA PHE A 492 -3.27 -11.88 17.56
C PHE A 492 -2.86 -12.91 18.60
N GLN A 493 -2.73 -12.50 19.87
CA GLN A 493 -2.48 -13.41 20.98
C GLN A 493 -3.70 -14.32 21.22
N GLU A 494 -4.93 -13.79 21.14
CA GLU A 494 -6.18 -14.56 21.17
C GLU A 494 -6.22 -15.61 20.04
N ALA A 495 -5.88 -15.21 18.80
CA ALA A 495 -5.79 -16.13 17.67
C ALA A 495 -4.71 -17.22 17.87
N LEU A 496 -3.55 -16.84 18.44
CA LEU A 496 -2.46 -17.77 18.73
C LEU A 496 -2.86 -18.78 19.82
N GLU A 497 -3.55 -18.35 20.88
CA GLU A 497 -4.08 -19.22 21.93
C GLU A 497 -5.13 -20.18 21.37
N LEU A 498 -6.09 -19.67 20.58
CA LEU A 498 -7.12 -20.49 19.93
C LEU A 498 -6.50 -21.56 19.01
N SER A 499 -5.44 -21.22 18.27
CA SER A 499 -4.71 -22.18 17.44
C SER A 499 -4.07 -23.29 18.28
N GLN A 500 -3.48 -22.95 19.44
CA GLN A 500 -2.82 -23.91 20.33
C GLN A 500 -3.82 -24.84 21.01
N GLU A 501 -4.93 -24.31 21.53
CA GLU A 501 -5.99 -25.11 22.17
C GLU A 501 -6.58 -26.16 21.24
N ASN A 502 -6.63 -25.87 19.94
CA ASN A 502 -7.17 -26.75 18.92
C ASN A 502 -6.10 -27.56 18.15
N ASN A 503 -4.83 -27.51 18.58
CA ASN A 503 -3.69 -28.17 17.92
C ASN A 503 -3.54 -27.81 16.42
N ILE A 504 -3.87 -26.55 16.07
CA ILE A 504 -3.70 -26.00 14.72
C ILE A 504 -2.39 -25.22 14.69
N SER A 505 -1.51 -25.52 13.74
CA SER A 505 -0.29 -24.75 13.52
C SER A 505 -0.63 -23.30 13.13
N PRO A 506 -0.01 -22.27 13.75
CA PRO A 506 -0.23 -20.88 13.37
C PRO A 506 0.09 -20.65 11.89
N SER A 507 -0.74 -19.87 11.20
CA SER A 507 -0.54 -19.52 9.79
C SER A 507 0.69 -18.62 9.62
N LEU A 508 1.23 -18.61 8.38
CA LEU A 508 2.32 -17.71 7.99
C LEU A 508 1.98 -16.25 8.27
N GLU A 509 0.76 -15.87 7.91
CA GLU A 509 0.19 -14.52 8.02
C GLU A 509 0.06 -14.08 9.47
N LEU A 510 -0.51 -14.91 10.36
CA LEU A 510 -0.59 -14.60 11.78
C LEU A 510 0.79 -14.34 12.39
N LEU A 511 1.79 -15.15 12.03
CA LEU A 511 3.16 -14.96 12.53
C LEU A 511 3.80 -13.69 11.98
N HIS A 512 3.58 -13.38 10.69
CA HIS A 512 4.08 -12.16 10.06
C HIS A 512 3.45 -10.89 10.65
N LEU A 513 2.13 -10.86 10.79
CA LEU A 513 1.39 -9.72 11.36
C LEU A 513 1.71 -9.53 12.84
N LEU A 514 1.79 -10.61 13.62
CA LEU A 514 2.24 -10.52 15.02
C LEU A 514 3.70 -10.03 15.11
N GLY A 515 4.57 -10.46 14.19
CA GLY A 515 5.94 -9.95 14.08
C GLY A 515 5.99 -8.45 13.77
N THR A 516 5.10 -7.99 12.89
CA THR A 516 4.92 -6.56 12.55
C THR A 516 4.38 -5.77 13.74
N ALA A 517 3.44 -6.33 14.50
CA ALA A 517 2.91 -5.73 15.72
C ALA A 517 4.01 -5.51 16.76
N TYR A 518 4.83 -6.56 17.03
CA TYR A 518 5.97 -6.47 17.94
C TYR A 518 7.03 -5.47 17.46
N MET A 519 7.28 -5.39 16.14
CA MET A 519 8.19 -4.40 15.56
C MET A 519 7.75 -2.97 15.85
N ASN A 520 6.46 -2.66 15.66
CA ASN A 520 5.93 -1.30 15.85
C ASN A 520 5.91 -0.87 17.33
N VAL A 521 5.79 -1.81 18.28
CA VAL A 521 5.92 -1.50 19.72
C VAL A 521 7.37 -1.51 20.23
N GLY A 522 8.35 -1.80 19.36
CA GLY A 522 9.78 -1.79 19.68
C GLY A 522 10.35 -3.11 20.23
N ASP A 523 9.57 -4.20 20.32
CA ASP A 523 10.11 -5.53 20.68
C ASP A 523 10.69 -6.22 19.45
N TYR A 524 11.86 -5.72 19.03
CA TYR A 524 12.51 -6.23 17.83
C TYR A 524 12.98 -7.68 17.97
N GLN A 525 13.23 -8.17 19.18
CA GLN A 525 13.68 -9.55 19.39
C GLN A 525 12.57 -10.53 19.04
N ARG A 526 11.36 -10.34 19.60
CA ARG A 526 10.20 -11.18 19.26
C ARG A 526 9.80 -11.04 17.80
N SER A 527 9.86 -9.82 17.27
CA SER A 527 9.60 -9.56 15.85
C SER A 527 10.50 -10.41 14.95
N SER A 528 11.81 -10.43 15.21
CA SER A 528 12.79 -11.24 14.46
C SER A 528 12.47 -12.73 14.50
N GLU A 529 12.17 -13.28 15.68
CA GLU A 529 11.85 -14.70 15.85
C GLU A 529 10.58 -15.08 15.08
N LEU A 530 9.59 -14.20 15.03
CA LEU A 530 8.33 -14.41 14.32
C LEU A 530 8.50 -14.29 12.80
N PHE A 531 9.23 -13.29 12.31
CA PHE A 531 9.55 -13.16 10.89
C PHE A 531 10.37 -14.34 10.37
N GLU A 532 11.36 -14.82 11.12
CA GLU A 532 12.11 -16.02 10.74
C GLU A 532 11.23 -17.28 10.67
N ARG A 533 10.27 -17.42 11.58
CA ARG A 533 9.30 -18.53 11.53
C ARG A 533 8.38 -18.42 10.32
N SER A 534 7.87 -17.23 10.05
CA SER A 534 7.03 -16.93 8.88
C SER A 534 7.79 -17.20 7.57
N LEU A 535 9.03 -16.73 7.46
CA LEU A 535 9.91 -16.96 6.31
C LEU A 535 10.16 -18.45 6.05
N ARG A 536 10.45 -19.24 7.11
CA ARG A 536 10.64 -20.69 7.00
C ARG A 536 9.39 -21.39 6.46
N ILE A 537 8.20 -20.94 6.86
CA ILE A 537 6.95 -21.49 6.35
C ILE A 537 6.83 -21.16 4.86
N ALA A 538 7.01 -19.90 4.46
CA ALA A 538 6.96 -19.45 3.05
C ALA A 538 7.88 -20.26 2.14
N GLN A 539 9.12 -20.46 2.58
CA GLN A 539 10.12 -21.24 1.85
C GLN A 539 9.74 -22.72 1.77
N SER A 540 9.22 -23.30 2.85
CA SER A 540 8.78 -24.71 2.84
C SER A 540 7.55 -24.95 1.96
N SER A 541 6.70 -23.93 1.78
CA SER A 541 5.53 -23.96 0.92
C SER A 541 5.80 -23.51 -0.52
N ASN A 542 7.04 -23.09 -0.85
CA ASN A 542 7.39 -22.43 -2.12
C ASN A 542 6.48 -21.24 -2.47
N ASP A 543 6.08 -20.45 -1.47
CA ASP A 543 5.30 -19.24 -1.66
C ASP A 543 6.22 -18.02 -1.82
N SER A 544 6.63 -17.77 -3.07
CA SER A 544 7.56 -16.68 -3.41
C SER A 544 7.01 -15.28 -3.08
N LEU A 545 5.70 -15.08 -3.14
CA LEU A 545 5.09 -13.78 -2.84
C LEU A 545 5.16 -13.49 -1.34
N SER A 546 4.76 -14.46 -0.52
CA SER A 546 4.88 -14.34 0.94
C SER A 546 6.33 -14.21 1.37
N GLU A 547 7.26 -14.93 0.73
CA GLU A 547 8.70 -14.78 0.98
C GLU A 547 9.17 -13.34 0.73
N ALA A 548 8.78 -12.74 -0.41
CA ALA A 548 9.13 -11.35 -0.74
C ALA A 548 8.53 -10.33 0.24
N ILE A 549 7.29 -10.53 0.69
CA ILE A 549 6.63 -9.67 1.70
C ILE A 549 7.36 -9.75 3.05
N VAL A 550 7.75 -10.96 3.47
CA VAL A 550 8.50 -11.16 4.72
C VAL A 550 9.89 -10.53 4.61
N PHE A 551 10.59 -10.65 3.47
CA PHE A 551 11.85 -9.95 3.25
C PHE A 551 11.72 -8.43 3.35
N ASN A 552 10.70 -7.83 2.72
CA ASN A 552 10.45 -6.39 2.88
C ASN A 552 10.26 -6.00 4.35
N SER A 553 9.57 -6.84 5.13
CA SER A 553 9.32 -6.61 6.56
C SER A 553 10.58 -6.77 7.42
N ILE A 554 11.43 -7.73 7.10
CA ILE A 554 12.76 -7.89 7.70
C ILE A 554 13.65 -6.68 7.37
N GLY A 555 13.56 -6.14 6.14
CA GLY A 555 14.25 -4.90 5.78
C GLY A 555 13.83 -3.72 6.65
N VAL A 556 12.52 -3.59 6.95
CA VAL A 556 12.01 -2.57 7.89
C VAL A 556 12.56 -2.81 9.31
N LEU A 557 12.60 -4.05 9.76
CA LEU A 557 13.18 -4.41 11.06
C LEU A 557 14.65 -4.00 11.16
N TYR A 558 15.47 -4.32 10.15
CA TYR A 558 16.88 -3.92 10.10
C TYR A 558 17.05 -2.40 10.07
N ARG A 559 16.24 -1.69 9.27
CA ARG A 559 16.24 -0.23 9.25
C ARG A 559 15.94 0.36 10.63
N ASN A 560 14.92 -0.13 11.33
CA ASN A 560 14.55 0.37 12.65
C ASN A 560 15.64 0.08 13.72
N ARG A 561 16.39 -1.02 13.56
CA ARG A 561 17.58 -1.33 14.36
C ARG A 561 18.84 -0.56 13.95
N GLY A 562 18.80 0.26 12.90
CA GLY A 562 19.97 0.99 12.43
C GLY A 562 20.95 0.15 11.59
N GLU A 563 20.59 -1.08 11.24
CA GLU A 563 21.35 -2.03 10.41
C GLU A 563 21.09 -1.71 8.93
N TYR A 564 21.51 -0.52 8.48
CA TYR A 564 21.10 0.02 7.18
C TYR A 564 21.65 -0.74 5.97
N GLN A 565 22.84 -1.33 6.09
CA GLN A 565 23.42 -2.11 5.00
C GLN A 565 22.66 -3.42 4.79
N GLU A 566 22.34 -4.11 5.88
CA GLU A 566 21.53 -5.31 5.91
C GLU A 566 20.10 -5.02 5.43
N ALA A 567 19.53 -3.88 5.82
CA ALA A 567 18.25 -3.40 5.30
C ALA A 567 18.29 -3.19 3.79
N LEU A 568 19.35 -2.56 3.26
CA LEU A 568 19.51 -2.29 1.83
C LEU A 568 19.57 -3.60 1.03
N GLU A 569 20.40 -4.55 1.46
CA GLU A 569 20.54 -5.86 0.83
C GLU A 569 19.20 -6.63 0.84
N THR A 570 18.49 -6.59 1.96
CA THR A 570 17.19 -7.27 2.12
C THR A 570 16.11 -6.62 1.26
N TYR A 571 16.05 -5.29 1.18
CA TYR A 571 15.10 -4.59 0.30
C TYR A 571 15.40 -4.84 -1.17
N GLN A 572 16.68 -4.91 -1.57
CA GLN A 572 17.05 -5.26 -2.96
C GLN A 572 16.62 -6.68 -3.33
N GLN A 573 16.73 -7.64 -2.40
CA GLN A 573 16.20 -8.98 -2.59
C GLN A 573 14.68 -8.98 -2.74
N ALA A 574 13.96 -8.30 -1.84
CA ALA A 574 12.50 -8.17 -1.92
C ALA A 574 12.05 -7.50 -3.24
N LEU A 575 12.78 -6.47 -3.71
CA LEU A 575 12.50 -5.79 -4.96
C LEU A 575 12.67 -6.72 -6.15
N ALA A 576 13.79 -7.45 -6.24
CA ALA A 576 14.04 -8.38 -7.34
C ALA A 576 12.95 -9.46 -7.43
N MET A 577 12.50 -9.99 -6.29
CA MET A 577 11.37 -10.92 -6.24
C MET A 577 10.06 -10.25 -6.67
N ALA A 578 9.79 -9.04 -6.20
CA ALA A 578 8.57 -8.31 -6.57
C ALA A 578 8.51 -7.95 -8.07
N GLU A 579 9.66 -7.71 -8.71
CA GLU A 579 9.78 -7.50 -10.16
C GLU A 579 9.55 -8.81 -10.93
N GLU A 580 10.15 -9.93 -10.49
CA GLU A 580 9.93 -11.25 -11.10
C GLU A 580 8.46 -11.71 -10.99
N LEU A 581 7.80 -11.38 -9.89
CA LEU A 581 6.39 -11.69 -9.64
C LEU A 581 5.42 -10.68 -10.27
N GLU A 582 5.92 -9.61 -10.90
CA GLU A 582 5.10 -8.50 -11.42
C GLU A 582 4.13 -7.89 -10.38
N SER A 583 4.49 -7.91 -9.09
CA SER A 583 3.66 -7.36 -8.02
C SER A 583 3.91 -5.86 -7.83
N PHE A 584 3.09 -5.03 -8.49
CA PHE A 584 3.24 -3.57 -8.45
C PHE A 584 2.99 -2.99 -7.05
N HIS A 585 2.03 -3.53 -6.29
CA HIS A 585 1.82 -3.13 -4.90
C HIS A 585 3.07 -3.36 -4.03
N LEU A 586 3.70 -4.54 -4.12
CA LEU A 586 4.92 -4.83 -3.35
C LEU A 586 6.10 -3.97 -3.82
N GLN A 587 6.26 -3.78 -5.13
CA GLN A 587 7.27 -2.85 -5.67
C GLN A 587 7.10 -1.44 -5.10
N ALA A 588 5.87 -0.92 -5.06
CA ALA A 588 5.59 0.41 -4.49
C ALA A 588 5.99 0.51 -3.01
N ASN A 589 5.75 -0.54 -2.22
CA ASN A 589 6.15 -0.58 -0.81
C ASN A 589 7.66 -0.66 -0.62
N VAL A 590 8.34 -1.51 -1.40
CA VAL A 590 9.80 -1.63 -1.35
C VAL A 590 10.46 -0.33 -1.82
N PHE A 591 9.95 0.31 -2.86
CA PHE A 591 10.42 1.63 -3.30
C PHE A 591 10.24 2.70 -2.23
N ASN A 592 9.10 2.75 -1.55
CA ASN A 592 8.89 3.69 -0.44
C ASN A 592 9.94 3.49 0.66
N ASN A 593 10.17 2.22 1.04
CA ASN A 593 11.12 1.85 2.08
C ASN A 593 12.59 2.11 1.69
N LEU A 594 12.97 1.83 0.45
CA LEU A 594 14.28 2.19 -0.11
C LEU A 594 14.47 3.71 -0.12
N GLY A 595 13.42 4.46 -0.50
CA GLY A 595 13.43 5.92 -0.47
C GLY A 595 13.77 6.49 0.91
N LEU A 596 13.11 5.98 1.94
CA LEU A 596 13.40 6.30 3.35
C LEU A 596 14.81 5.88 3.77
N LEU A 597 15.27 4.70 3.37
CA LEU A 597 16.61 4.21 3.71
C LEU A 597 17.71 5.07 3.07
N TYR A 598 17.56 5.42 1.80
CA TYR A 598 18.51 6.30 1.11
C TYR A 598 18.54 7.71 1.70
N ASN A 599 17.40 8.22 2.20
CA ASN A 599 17.39 9.46 2.97
C ASN A 599 18.25 9.35 4.25
N LEU A 600 18.12 8.27 5.02
CA LEU A 600 18.92 8.03 6.23
C LEU A 600 20.42 7.86 5.93
N LEU A 601 20.77 7.32 4.76
CA LEU A 601 22.14 7.20 4.25
C LEU A 601 22.68 8.51 3.64
N GLY A 602 21.84 9.54 3.50
CA GLY A 602 22.19 10.82 2.86
C GLY A 602 22.32 10.75 1.33
N GLN A 603 21.86 9.66 0.72
CA GLN A 603 21.82 9.47 -0.74
C GLN A 603 20.52 10.07 -1.32
N TYR A 604 20.34 11.38 -1.13
CA TYR A 604 19.08 12.08 -1.38
C TYR A 604 18.54 11.91 -2.80
N SER A 605 19.40 11.92 -3.84
CA SER A 605 18.96 11.75 -5.22
C SER A 605 18.29 10.39 -5.48
N GLN A 606 18.86 9.32 -4.92
CA GLN A 606 18.27 7.98 -5.03
C GLN A 606 16.99 7.89 -4.19
N GLY A 607 17.00 8.51 -3.00
CA GLY A 607 15.81 8.58 -2.15
C GLY A 607 14.62 9.22 -2.86
N ILE A 608 14.82 10.37 -3.53
CA ILE A 608 13.78 11.05 -4.31
C ILE A 608 13.28 10.15 -5.44
N GLU A 609 14.18 9.56 -6.23
CA GLU A 609 13.82 8.70 -7.35
C GLU A 609 12.92 7.52 -6.91
N PHE A 610 13.30 6.83 -5.82
CA PHE A 610 12.52 5.71 -5.32
C PHE A 610 11.17 6.13 -4.73
N LEU A 611 11.11 7.24 -4.00
CA LEU A 611 9.83 7.75 -3.50
C LEU A 611 8.89 8.20 -4.64
N GLU A 612 9.42 8.82 -5.70
CA GLU A 612 8.63 9.22 -6.86
C GLU A 612 8.10 8.01 -7.65
N LYS A 613 8.91 6.95 -7.80
CA LYS A 613 8.44 5.66 -8.37
C LYS A 613 7.31 5.06 -7.53
N SER A 614 7.46 5.06 -6.21
CA SER A 614 6.41 4.58 -5.29
C SER A 614 5.13 5.40 -5.42
N LEU A 615 5.24 6.74 -5.45
CA LEU A 615 4.11 7.64 -5.60
C LEU A 615 3.35 7.40 -6.91
N MET A 616 4.09 7.22 -8.01
CA MET A 616 3.51 6.93 -9.32
C MET A 616 2.74 5.60 -9.32
N LEU A 617 3.32 4.53 -8.77
CA LEU A 617 2.64 3.24 -8.68
C LEU A 617 1.40 3.31 -7.78
N ARG A 618 1.49 3.93 -6.60
CA ARG A 618 0.36 4.10 -5.67
C ARG A 618 -0.80 4.86 -6.33
N ARG A 619 -0.51 5.92 -7.09
CA ARG A 619 -1.52 6.65 -7.89
C ARG A 619 -2.17 5.79 -8.97
N ASN A 620 -1.37 5.02 -9.72
CA ASN A 620 -1.88 4.14 -10.77
C ASN A 620 -2.77 3.02 -10.22
N LEU A 621 -2.46 2.51 -9.02
CA LEU A 621 -3.22 1.47 -8.33
C LEU A 621 -4.43 2.02 -7.54
N GLY A 622 -4.58 3.34 -7.41
CA GLY A 622 -5.64 3.95 -6.62
C GLY A 622 -5.46 3.83 -5.10
N LEU A 623 -4.23 3.61 -4.64
CA LEU A 623 -3.83 3.47 -3.22
C LEU A 623 -3.69 4.85 -2.56
N ARG A 624 -4.83 5.50 -2.30
CA ARG A 624 -4.89 6.93 -1.90
C ARG A 624 -4.36 7.20 -0.50
N PHE A 625 -4.46 6.26 0.43
CA PHE A 625 -3.92 6.42 1.79
C PHE A 625 -2.41 6.25 1.80
N GLU A 626 -1.89 5.25 1.09
CA GLU A 626 -0.46 5.08 0.91
C GLU A 626 0.15 6.23 0.09
N GLU A 627 -0.60 6.84 -0.83
CA GLU A 627 -0.20 8.08 -1.50
C GLU A 627 0.10 9.19 -0.49
N VAL A 628 -0.78 9.43 0.49
CA VAL A 628 -0.56 10.41 1.58
C VAL A 628 0.75 10.13 2.32
N GLN A 629 1.01 8.86 2.67
CA GLN A 629 2.24 8.47 3.35
C GLN A 629 3.49 8.76 2.49
N THR A 630 3.46 8.45 1.19
CA THR A 630 4.59 8.74 0.29
C THR A 630 4.81 10.24 0.12
N LEU A 631 3.74 11.04 0.01
CA LEU A 631 3.84 12.50 -0.07
C LEU A 631 4.53 13.08 1.18
N ASN A 632 4.16 12.60 2.38
CA ASN A 632 4.83 12.99 3.62
C ASN A 632 6.32 12.57 3.65
N ASN A 633 6.64 11.38 3.14
CA ASN A 633 8.02 10.91 3.06
C ASN A 633 8.86 11.75 2.08
N ILE A 634 8.28 12.15 0.95
CA ILE A 634 8.92 13.05 -0.02
C ILE A 634 9.15 14.43 0.61
N ALA A 635 8.17 14.97 1.32
CA ALA A 635 8.32 16.22 2.05
C ALA A 635 9.45 16.15 3.10
N ASN A 636 9.55 15.05 3.85
CA ASN A 636 10.64 14.83 4.79
C ASN A 636 12.02 14.78 4.11
N LEU A 637 12.13 14.18 2.93
CA LEU A 637 13.37 14.17 2.17
C LEU A 637 13.73 15.58 1.66
N TYR A 638 12.78 16.31 1.09
CA TYR A 638 13.02 17.70 0.67
C TYR A 638 13.40 18.61 1.83
N SER A 639 12.89 18.36 3.03
CA SER A 639 13.31 19.06 4.25
C SER A 639 14.75 18.75 4.62
N ALA A 640 15.21 17.51 4.46
CA ALA A 640 16.61 17.13 4.71
C ALA A 640 17.62 17.84 3.78
N ILE A 641 17.19 18.25 2.58
CA ILE A 641 18.00 19.06 1.64
C ILE A 641 17.61 20.55 1.62
N ASN A 642 16.84 21.00 2.61
CA ASN A 642 16.44 22.40 2.83
C ASN A 642 15.67 23.03 1.65
N ARG A 643 14.82 22.26 0.97
CA ARG A 643 13.94 22.72 -0.13
C ARG A 643 12.54 23.08 0.39
N GLN A 644 12.45 24.11 1.22
CA GLN A 644 11.22 24.50 1.94
C GLN A 644 9.97 24.62 1.05
N THR A 645 10.08 25.20 -0.15
CA THR A 645 8.95 25.31 -1.10
C THR A 645 8.37 23.94 -1.46
N LYS A 646 9.24 22.96 -1.74
CA LYS A 646 8.83 21.58 -2.05
C LYS A 646 8.23 20.89 -0.83
N VAL A 647 8.78 21.14 0.36
CA VAL A 647 8.20 20.63 1.60
C VAL A 647 6.76 21.12 1.75
N SER A 648 6.50 22.42 1.61
CA SER A 648 5.14 22.98 1.69
C SER A 648 4.21 22.36 0.65
N GLU A 649 4.62 22.30 -0.62
CA GLU A 649 3.82 21.73 -1.72
C GLU A 649 3.35 20.29 -1.42
N PHE A 650 4.29 19.42 -1.00
CA PHE A 650 3.98 18.03 -0.72
C PHE A 650 3.16 17.86 0.57
N LEU A 651 3.43 18.65 1.62
CA LEU A 651 2.63 18.63 2.85
C LEU A 651 1.22 19.18 2.64
N GLU A 652 1.03 20.23 1.86
CA GLU A 652 -0.29 20.76 1.51
C GLU A 652 -1.10 19.72 0.74
N THR A 653 -0.49 19.10 -0.28
CA THR A 653 -1.13 18.03 -1.06
C THR A 653 -1.50 16.85 -0.17
N SER A 654 -0.58 16.43 0.70
CA SER A 654 -0.79 15.35 1.66
C SER A 654 -1.92 15.65 2.65
N LEU A 655 -1.93 16.85 3.25
CA LEU A 655 -2.92 17.29 4.22
C LEU A 655 -4.32 17.42 3.60
N LEU A 656 -4.41 18.01 2.39
CA LEU A 656 -5.67 18.12 1.66
C LEU A 656 -6.24 16.75 1.33
N LEU A 657 -5.40 15.83 0.84
CA LEU A 657 -5.81 14.47 0.54
C LEU A 657 -6.22 13.71 1.80
N ALA A 658 -5.44 13.80 2.88
CA ALA A 658 -5.77 13.16 4.15
C ALA A 658 -7.13 13.61 4.71
N ARG A 659 -7.44 14.92 4.62
CA ARG A 659 -8.73 15.47 5.04
C ARG A 659 -9.89 15.01 4.18
N ASP A 660 -9.70 14.97 2.85
CA ASP A 660 -10.71 14.47 1.91
C ASP A 660 -11.05 12.99 2.17
N LEU A 661 -10.02 12.20 2.52
CA LEU A 661 -10.16 10.79 2.87
C LEU A 661 -10.66 10.55 4.31
N GLY A 662 -10.71 11.58 5.17
CA GLY A 662 -10.97 11.39 6.59
C GLY A 662 -9.89 10.55 7.31
N TYR A 663 -8.63 10.70 6.91
CA TYR A 663 -7.48 9.94 7.40
C TYR A 663 -6.70 10.71 8.47
N PRO A 664 -7.03 10.57 9.78
CA PRO A 664 -6.44 11.39 10.84
C PRO A 664 -4.94 11.14 11.02
N GLU A 665 -4.45 9.92 10.79
CA GLU A 665 -3.02 9.61 10.93
C GLU A 665 -2.20 10.39 9.90
N GLY A 666 -2.59 10.31 8.62
CA GLY A 666 -1.95 11.07 7.55
C GLY A 666 -2.02 12.59 7.75
N GLU A 667 -3.15 13.09 8.26
CA GLU A 667 -3.30 14.50 8.63
C GLU A 667 -2.31 14.90 9.74
N ASN A 668 -2.21 14.11 10.81
CA ASN A 668 -1.31 14.42 11.93
C ASN A 668 0.17 14.32 11.54
N ILE A 669 0.55 13.40 10.65
CA ILE A 669 1.91 13.34 10.08
C ILE A 669 2.20 14.61 9.26
N ALA A 670 1.27 15.04 8.40
CA ALA A 670 1.44 16.25 7.62
C ALA A 670 1.52 17.50 8.51
N LEU A 671 0.69 17.59 9.54
CA LEU A 671 0.70 18.67 10.54
C LEU A 671 2.02 18.72 11.33
N ASN A 672 2.57 17.57 11.72
CA ASN A 672 3.91 17.50 12.32
C ASN A 672 5.00 18.03 11.36
N GLY A 673 4.87 17.74 10.06
CA GLY A 673 5.73 18.31 9.02
C GLY A 673 5.61 19.84 8.93
N PHE A 674 4.39 20.39 8.98
CA PHE A 674 4.17 21.85 8.99
C PHE A 674 4.72 22.50 10.25
N ALA A 675 4.59 21.86 11.41
CA ALA A 675 5.19 22.37 12.64
C ALA A 675 6.71 22.51 12.51
N ARG A 676 7.39 21.59 11.82
CA ARG A 676 8.82 21.74 11.51
C ARG A 676 9.10 22.95 10.61
N LEU A 677 8.28 23.20 9.58
CA LEU A 677 8.39 24.42 8.77
C LEU A 677 8.19 25.70 9.60
N TYR A 678 7.23 25.71 10.53
CA TYR A 678 7.02 26.84 11.43
C TYR A 678 8.19 27.06 12.40
N ILE A 679 8.82 25.99 12.90
CA ILE A 679 10.06 26.08 13.68
C ILE A 679 11.17 26.73 12.84
N GLU A 680 11.32 26.32 11.58
CA GLU A 680 12.32 26.89 10.67
C GLU A 680 12.03 28.36 10.30
N SER A 681 10.76 28.77 10.20
CA SER A 681 10.37 30.17 9.93
C SER A 681 10.40 31.07 11.17
N GLY A 682 10.58 30.50 12.37
CA GLY A 682 10.58 31.22 13.64
C GLY A 682 9.20 31.45 14.25
N GLU A 683 8.15 30.85 13.67
CA GLU A 683 6.77 30.86 14.14
C GLU A 683 6.55 29.78 15.22
N TYR A 684 7.28 29.90 16.33
CA TYR A 684 7.35 28.84 17.34
C TYR A 684 6.04 28.63 18.10
N ASP A 685 5.24 29.68 18.31
CA ASP A 685 3.94 29.57 19.00
C ASP A 685 2.95 28.73 18.17
N GLU A 686 2.90 28.95 16.86
CA GLU A 686 2.10 28.17 15.90
C GLU A 686 2.55 26.70 15.88
N ALA A 687 3.86 26.45 15.86
CA ALA A 687 4.42 25.11 15.92
C ALA A 687 4.02 24.36 17.20
N VAL A 688 4.14 25.00 18.38
CA VAL A 688 3.73 24.40 19.66
C VAL A 688 2.25 24.04 19.65
N ASN A 689 1.37 24.94 19.20
CA ASN A 689 -0.07 24.68 19.14
C ASN A 689 -0.42 23.46 18.27
N ILE A 690 0.26 23.28 17.14
CA ILE A 690 0.06 22.12 16.29
C ILE A 690 0.58 20.85 16.96
N LEU A 691 1.82 20.89 17.46
CA LEU A 691 2.48 19.73 18.06
C LEU A 691 1.78 19.22 19.33
N GLU A 692 1.23 20.10 20.17
CA GLU A 692 0.45 19.68 21.35
C GLU A 692 -0.82 18.91 20.95
N ASN A 693 -1.49 19.31 19.86
CA ASN A 693 -2.66 18.59 19.34
C ASN A 693 -2.26 17.23 18.74
N VAL A 694 -1.18 17.20 17.95
CA VAL A 694 -0.64 15.96 17.39
C VAL A 694 -0.20 15.01 18.50
N LEU A 695 0.42 15.53 19.57
CA LEU A 695 0.87 14.74 20.73
C LEU A 695 -0.30 14.02 21.43
N VAL A 696 -1.45 14.68 21.56
CA VAL A 696 -2.67 14.06 22.10
C VAL A 696 -3.14 12.91 21.22
N TYR A 697 -3.11 13.09 19.89
CA TYR A 697 -3.48 12.05 18.94
C TYR A 697 -2.56 10.83 19.02
N VAL A 698 -1.24 11.01 18.89
CA VAL A 698 -0.26 9.90 18.89
C VAL A 698 -0.29 9.10 20.21
N ARG A 699 -0.49 9.79 21.34
CA ARG A 699 -0.70 9.14 22.65
C ARG A 699 -1.98 8.32 22.72
N SER A 700 -3.05 8.79 22.08
CA SER A 700 -4.34 8.10 22.08
C SER A 700 -4.33 6.80 21.27
N VAL A 701 -3.52 6.73 20.22
CA VAL A 701 -3.35 5.53 19.38
C VAL A 701 -2.22 4.61 19.87
N GLY A 702 -1.33 5.12 20.74
CA GLY A 702 -0.23 4.34 21.32
C GLY A 702 1.00 4.25 20.41
N ASP A 703 1.16 5.18 19.47
CA ASP A 703 2.35 5.27 18.61
C ASP A 703 3.52 5.90 19.37
N ARG A 704 4.40 5.04 19.90
CA ARG A 704 5.54 5.48 20.72
C ARG A 704 6.64 6.16 19.91
N SER A 705 6.86 5.73 18.67
CA SER A 705 7.88 6.30 17.80
C SER A 705 7.44 7.67 17.31
N GLY A 706 6.18 7.80 16.88
CA GLY A 706 5.57 9.09 16.54
C GLY A 706 5.51 10.04 17.74
N GLU A 707 5.18 9.55 18.93
CA GLU A 707 5.23 10.35 20.17
C GLU A 707 6.62 10.91 20.45
N ALA A 708 7.68 10.08 20.35
CA ALA A 708 9.05 10.54 20.51
C ALA A 708 9.43 11.61 19.48
N ASN A 709 9.03 11.44 18.21
CA ASN A 709 9.30 12.43 17.16
C ASN A 709 8.62 13.78 17.44
N VAL A 710 7.35 13.75 17.83
CA VAL A 710 6.57 14.95 18.16
C VAL A 710 7.18 15.66 19.38
N LEU A 711 7.62 14.91 20.40
CA LEU A 711 8.31 15.47 21.56
C LEU A 711 9.66 16.12 21.21
N LEU A 712 10.41 15.56 20.26
CA LEU A 712 11.63 16.19 19.75
C LEU A 712 11.34 17.52 19.06
N ASN A 713 10.35 17.56 18.17
CA ASN A 713 9.95 18.80 17.49
C ASN A 713 9.39 19.82 18.49
N LEU A 714 8.62 19.38 19.48
CA LEU A 714 8.09 20.24 20.53
C LEU A 714 9.22 20.82 21.39
N GLY A 715 10.26 20.03 21.66
CA GLY A 715 11.46 20.51 22.31
C GLY A 715 12.18 21.59 21.50
N ASP A 716 12.28 21.44 20.18
CA ASP A 716 12.84 22.46 19.29
C ASP A 716 12.01 23.75 19.25
N ALA A 717 10.68 23.63 19.25
CA ALA A 717 9.78 24.78 19.32
C ALA A 717 9.90 25.54 20.66
N TYR A 718 9.89 24.83 21.80
CA TYR A 718 10.10 25.44 23.12
C TYR A 718 11.49 26.08 23.26
N LYS A 719 12.53 25.48 22.67
CA LYS A 719 13.87 26.06 22.61
C LYS A 719 13.83 27.40 21.85
N GLY A 720 13.15 27.46 20.70
CA GLY A 720 12.93 28.69 19.94
C GLY A 720 12.21 29.80 20.73
N LEU A 721 11.22 29.44 21.54
CA LEU A 721 10.54 30.35 22.48
C LEU A 721 11.41 30.79 23.67
N GLY A 722 12.58 30.17 23.87
CA GLY A 722 13.44 30.38 25.03
C GLY A 722 12.95 29.66 26.30
N ASP A 723 11.93 28.81 26.22
CA ASP A 723 11.49 27.94 27.34
C ASP A 723 12.36 26.68 27.40
N LYS A 724 13.58 26.88 27.92
CA LYS A 724 14.60 25.85 28.02
C LYS A 724 14.19 24.68 28.90
N GLN A 725 13.36 24.92 29.92
CA GLN A 725 12.97 23.87 30.85
C GLN A 725 11.99 22.90 30.20
N SER A 726 10.99 23.43 29.48
CA SER A 726 10.05 22.62 28.71
C SER A 726 10.76 21.89 27.57
N ALA A 727 11.68 22.56 26.87
CA ALA A 727 12.51 21.92 25.84
C ALA A 727 13.29 20.70 26.37
N LEU A 728 14.02 20.88 27.48
CA LEU A 728 14.81 19.80 28.08
C LEU A 728 13.95 18.64 28.58
N ASN A 729 12.75 18.93 29.10
CA ASN A 729 11.82 17.90 29.54
C ASN A 729 11.32 17.07 28.34
N SER A 730 10.86 17.73 27.27
CA SER A 730 10.39 17.04 26.06
C SER A 730 11.47 16.16 25.43
N TYR A 731 12.70 16.69 25.30
CA TYR A 731 13.82 15.90 24.75
C TYR A 731 14.18 14.68 25.61
N ARG A 732 14.13 14.80 26.95
CA ARG A 732 14.42 13.67 27.86
C ARG A 732 13.34 12.61 27.82
N GLU A 733 12.08 13.03 27.80
CA GLU A 733 10.94 12.12 27.66
C GLU A 733 11.05 11.33 26.35
N ALA A 734 11.34 12.01 25.23
CA ALA A 734 11.61 11.34 23.96
C ALA A 734 12.80 10.37 24.04
N LEU A 735 13.94 10.80 24.62
CA LEU A 735 15.13 9.96 24.73
C LEU A 735 14.87 8.70 25.57
N ASP A 736 14.18 8.81 26.70
CA ASP A 736 13.86 7.67 27.56
C ASP A 736 13.00 6.64 26.80
N MET A 737 12.01 7.10 26.02
CA MET A 737 11.19 6.23 25.17
C MET A 737 12.01 5.51 24.10
N LEU A 738 12.93 6.23 23.45
CA LEU A 738 13.76 5.71 22.37
C LEU A 738 14.82 4.71 22.88
N LEU A 739 15.31 4.89 24.10
CA LEU A 739 16.21 3.94 24.75
C LEU A 739 15.49 2.63 25.08
N ASP A 740 14.23 2.70 25.50
CA ASP A 740 13.41 1.53 25.79
C ASP A 740 13.02 0.75 24.51
N SER A 741 12.79 1.44 23.38
CA SER A 741 12.38 0.82 22.11
C SER A 741 13.53 0.23 21.29
N GLY A 742 14.77 0.66 21.53
CA GLY A 742 15.93 0.25 20.74
C GLY A 742 16.05 0.92 19.36
N THR A 743 15.31 2.00 19.09
CA THR A 743 15.36 2.71 17.79
C THR A 743 16.60 3.60 17.70
N PHE A 744 17.66 3.17 17.00
CA PHE A 744 18.96 3.86 17.06
C PHE A 744 18.97 5.24 16.37
N ALA A 745 18.31 5.41 15.23
CA ALA A 745 18.40 6.66 14.45
C ALA A 745 17.89 7.89 15.23
N GLU A 746 16.74 7.73 15.87
CA GLU A 746 16.04 8.77 16.62
C GLU A 746 16.75 9.08 17.95
N GLN A 747 17.42 8.10 18.56
CA GLN A 747 18.28 8.33 19.73
C GLN A 747 19.39 9.34 19.43
N GLY A 748 20.02 9.23 18.25
CA GLY A 748 21.10 10.14 17.83
C GLY A 748 20.61 11.59 17.72
N ALA A 749 19.42 11.79 17.16
CA ALA A 749 18.77 13.10 17.09
C ALA A 749 18.47 13.65 18.50
N ALA A 750 17.88 12.83 19.39
CA ALA A 750 17.60 13.22 20.77
C ALA A 750 18.87 13.62 21.54
N PHE A 751 19.95 12.84 21.43
CA PHE A 751 21.24 13.17 22.03
C PHE A 751 21.79 14.51 21.50
N SER A 752 21.70 14.74 20.19
CA SER A 752 22.15 15.98 19.56
C SER A 752 21.36 17.20 20.04
N SER A 753 20.02 17.11 20.08
CA SER A 753 19.15 18.20 20.52
C SER A 753 19.39 18.59 21.99
N ILE A 754 19.57 17.60 22.88
CA ILE A 754 19.95 17.87 24.28
C ILE A 754 21.35 18.48 24.35
N GLY A 755 22.30 17.98 23.56
CA GLY A 755 23.66 18.51 23.47
C GLY A 755 23.67 19.99 23.09
N THR A 756 22.86 20.38 22.11
CA THR A 756 22.70 21.77 21.64
C THR A 756 22.11 22.69 22.69
N LEU A 757 21.05 22.26 23.37
CA LEU A 757 20.48 23.04 24.47
C LEU A 757 21.50 23.26 25.61
N LEU A 758 22.25 22.22 25.98
CA LEU A 758 23.30 22.32 27.00
C LEU A 758 24.49 23.19 26.55
N PHE A 759 24.82 23.18 25.26
CA PHE A 759 25.83 24.06 24.68
C PHE A 759 25.46 25.53 24.83
N GLU A 760 24.21 25.91 24.50
CA GLU A 760 23.69 27.27 24.67
C GLU A 760 23.67 27.72 26.14
N GLU A 761 23.43 26.78 27.06
CA GLU A 761 23.52 27.02 28.50
C GLU A 761 24.96 27.08 29.03
N LYS A 762 25.96 26.94 28.15
CA LYS A 762 27.39 26.93 28.48
C LYS A 762 27.79 25.75 29.37
N GLN A 763 27.00 24.68 29.38
CA GLN A 763 27.28 23.43 30.09
C GLN A 763 28.14 22.49 29.23
N TYR A 764 29.29 22.99 28.76
CA TYR A 764 30.09 22.34 27.71
C TYR A 764 30.54 20.91 28.03
N VAL A 765 30.77 20.58 29.30
CA VAL A 765 31.18 19.23 29.72
C VAL A 765 30.06 18.21 29.45
N GLN A 766 28.83 18.54 29.86
CA GLN A 766 27.69 17.66 29.63
C GLN A 766 27.34 17.63 28.14
N ALA A 767 27.31 18.79 27.46
CA ALA A 767 27.08 18.85 26.01
C ALA A 767 28.06 17.94 25.23
N THR A 768 29.34 17.91 25.64
CA THR A 768 30.35 17.03 25.02
C THR A 768 30.00 15.54 25.15
N GLU A 769 29.42 15.10 26.28
CA GLU A 769 29.01 13.71 26.48
C GLU A 769 27.83 13.35 25.56
N TYR A 770 26.83 14.22 25.49
CA TYR A 770 25.66 14.05 24.61
C TYR A 770 26.07 14.00 23.14
N TYR A 771 26.92 14.91 22.66
CA TYR A 771 27.40 14.87 21.27
C TYR A 771 28.25 13.64 20.96
N ARG A 772 29.02 13.11 21.92
CA ARG A 772 29.75 11.84 21.72
C ARG A 772 28.82 10.66 21.54
N ASN A 773 27.75 10.59 22.33
CA ASN A 773 26.74 9.55 22.16
C ASN A 773 26.04 9.68 20.79
N ALA A 774 25.70 10.91 20.38
CA ALA A 774 25.15 11.17 19.04
C ALA A 774 26.10 10.68 17.93
N ILE A 775 27.41 10.95 18.04
CA ILE A 775 28.43 10.48 17.10
C ILE A 775 28.53 8.95 17.08
N GLU A 776 28.54 8.29 18.24
CA GLU A 776 28.62 6.83 18.30
C GLU A 776 27.43 6.18 17.59
N ILE A 777 26.23 6.72 17.81
CA ILE A 777 25.00 6.26 17.17
C ILE A 777 25.02 6.55 15.66
N SER A 778 25.38 7.76 15.25
CA SER A 778 25.43 8.13 13.83
C SER A 778 26.50 7.34 13.07
N GLN A 779 27.62 7.00 13.70
CA GLN A 779 28.66 6.13 13.14
C GLN A 779 28.18 4.69 12.98
N LYS A 780 27.51 4.13 14.00
CA LYS A 780 26.96 2.77 13.95
C LYS A 780 25.89 2.62 12.88
N THR A 781 25.01 3.60 12.77
CA THR A 781 23.91 3.62 11.80
C THR A 781 24.38 4.01 10.39
N GLY A 782 25.49 4.73 10.25
CA GLY A 782 25.91 5.28 8.95
C GLY A 782 25.15 6.57 8.56
N ASN A 783 24.47 7.22 9.51
CA ASN A 783 23.88 8.55 9.29
C ASN A 783 24.98 9.63 9.25
N LEU A 784 25.49 9.91 8.05
CA LEU A 784 26.61 10.82 7.82
C LEU A 784 26.28 12.29 8.18
N GLN A 785 25.05 12.75 7.93
CA GLN A 785 24.65 14.14 8.19
C GLN A 785 24.64 14.44 9.70
N ALA A 786 24.05 13.55 10.50
CA ALA A 786 24.03 13.67 11.96
C ALA A 786 25.45 13.56 12.54
N HIS A 787 26.29 12.71 11.96
CA HIS A 787 27.69 12.55 12.35
C HIS A 787 28.47 13.86 12.15
N ALA A 788 28.42 14.45 10.96
CA ALA A 788 29.10 15.71 10.68
C ALA A 788 28.61 16.85 11.59
N SER A 789 27.29 16.99 11.75
CA SER A 789 26.70 18.05 12.60
C SER A 789 27.17 17.95 14.06
N SER A 790 27.28 16.73 14.58
CA SER A 790 27.77 16.47 15.94
C SER A 790 29.28 16.75 16.08
N LEU A 791 30.08 16.44 15.05
CA LEU A 791 31.51 16.78 15.01
C LEU A 791 31.73 18.30 15.00
N SER A 792 30.96 19.03 14.18
CA SER A 792 30.99 20.49 14.13
C SER A 792 30.65 21.10 15.50
N SER A 793 29.62 20.58 16.17
CA SER A 793 29.23 21.04 17.51
C SER A 793 30.33 20.77 18.55
N LEU A 794 31.03 19.63 18.48
CA LEU A 794 32.20 19.37 19.32
C LEU A 794 33.39 20.28 18.99
N ALA A 795 33.58 20.64 17.72
CA ALA A 795 34.62 21.56 17.29
C ALA A 795 34.37 22.97 17.86
N ALA A 796 33.12 23.45 17.82
CA ALA A 796 32.71 24.70 18.45
C ALA A 796 33.02 24.72 19.96
N ILE A 797 32.74 23.63 20.69
CA ILE A 797 33.13 23.49 22.11
C ILE A 797 34.66 23.57 22.27
N ALA A 798 35.42 22.89 21.41
CA ALA A 798 36.87 22.90 21.48
C ALA A 798 37.45 24.31 21.22
N MET A 799 36.84 25.09 20.31
CA MET A 799 37.21 26.51 20.09
C MET A 799 36.96 27.36 21.33
N LEU A 800 35.79 27.22 21.97
CA LEU A 800 35.46 27.95 23.21
C LEU A 800 36.39 27.60 24.38
N GLN A 801 36.95 26.39 24.38
CA GLN A 801 37.96 25.94 25.35
C GLN A 801 39.39 26.38 24.99
N GLY A 802 39.59 27.05 23.85
CA GLY A 802 40.91 27.46 23.36
C GLY A 802 41.75 26.33 22.78
N ASN A 803 41.15 25.17 22.47
CA ASN A 803 41.83 24.02 21.87
C ASN A 803 41.64 24.00 20.34
N TYR A 804 42.18 25.03 19.67
CA TYR A 804 41.97 25.29 18.25
C TYR A 804 42.49 24.18 17.33
N GLU A 805 43.61 23.53 17.69
CA GLU A 805 44.14 22.39 16.90
C GLU A 805 43.20 21.19 16.92
N LYS A 806 42.60 20.88 18.07
CA LYS A 806 41.58 19.83 18.16
C LYS A 806 40.33 20.21 17.39
N ALA A 807 39.87 21.46 17.53
CA ALA A 807 38.74 21.96 16.76
C ALA A 807 38.99 21.87 15.24
N LYS A 808 40.24 22.08 14.80
CA LYS A 808 40.59 22.06 13.38
C LYS A 808 40.36 20.67 12.80
N ILE A 809 40.85 19.64 13.51
CA ILE A 809 40.66 18.24 13.10
C ILE A 809 39.16 17.91 13.02
N LEU A 810 38.40 18.24 14.07
CA LEU A 810 36.96 17.95 14.11
C LEU A 810 36.17 18.65 12.99
N HIS A 811 36.46 19.91 12.71
CA HIS A 811 35.85 20.62 11.59
C HIS A 811 36.26 20.04 10.23
N TYR A 812 37.52 19.64 10.04
CA TYR A 812 37.94 18.98 8.80
C TYR A 812 37.22 17.65 8.59
N ASP A 813 37.17 16.80 9.61
CA ASP A 813 36.45 15.53 9.55
C ASP A 813 34.96 15.76 9.23
N SER A 814 34.35 16.79 9.83
CA SER A 814 32.97 17.18 9.53
C SER A 814 32.80 17.64 8.08
N VAL A 815 33.66 18.52 7.58
CA VAL A 815 33.60 19.00 6.19
C VAL A 815 33.78 17.84 5.22
N GLU A 816 34.74 16.94 5.44
CA GLU A 816 34.98 15.78 4.58
C GLU A 816 33.75 14.86 4.48
N ILE A 817 33.03 14.65 5.58
CA ILE A 817 31.79 13.87 5.56
C ILE A 817 30.70 14.58 4.74
N LEU A 818 30.49 15.89 4.93
CA LEU A 818 29.48 16.67 4.21
C LEU A 818 29.79 16.78 2.72
N GLU A 819 31.07 16.87 2.37
CA GLU A 819 31.58 16.84 1.00
C GLU A 819 31.21 15.53 0.29
N ASN A 820 31.37 14.39 0.98
CA ASN A 820 31.02 13.07 0.45
C ASN A 820 29.51 12.87 0.28
N LEU A 821 28.68 13.58 1.04
CA LEU A 821 27.21 13.55 0.93
C LEU A 821 26.67 14.26 -0.31
N ARG A 822 27.45 15.14 -0.94
CA ARG A 822 27.02 15.89 -2.12
C ARG A 822 27.07 14.97 -3.35
N SER A 823 25.97 14.29 -3.61
CA SER A 823 25.75 13.53 -4.85
C SER A 823 25.76 14.45 -6.06
N ARG A 824 26.47 14.05 -7.14
CA ARG A 824 26.47 14.78 -8.41
C ARG A 824 25.11 14.73 -9.15
N ASN A 825 24.22 13.81 -8.76
CA ASN A 825 22.91 13.59 -9.39
C ASN A 825 21.77 14.45 -8.82
N LEU A 826 22.06 15.30 -7.82
CA LEU A 826 21.09 16.31 -7.37
C LEU A 826 20.89 17.38 -8.45
N SER A 827 19.68 17.97 -8.51
CA SER A 827 19.44 19.13 -9.36
C SER A 827 20.27 20.33 -8.91
N ASP A 828 20.49 21.32 -9.78
CA ASP A 828 21.27 22.53 -9.46
C ASP A 828 20.72 23.22 -8.18
N LEU A 829 19.41 23.38 -8.09
CA LEU A 829 18.74 23.99 -6.94
C LEU A 829 18.84 23.15 -5.65
N ASP A 830 18.84 21.83 -5.76
CA ASP A 830 19.01 20.93 -4.60
C ASP A 830 20.43 21.03 -4.04
N LYS A 831 21.44 21.11 -4.92
CA LYS A 831 22.84 21.30 -4.50
C LYS A 831 23.04 22.62 -3.76
N ILE A 832 22.44 23.71 -4.28
CA ILE A 832 22.49 25.03 -3.64
C ILE A 832 21.87 24.98 -2.24
N SER A 833 20.71 24.33 -2.12
CA SER A 833 19.96 24.25 -0.85
C SER A 833 20.69 23.39 0.19
N LEU A 834 21.27 22.26 -0.25
CA LEU A 834 22.10 21.40 0.60
C LEU A 834 23.37 22.11 1.09
N LEU A 835 24.04 22.88 0.22
CA LEU A 835 25.22 23.69 0.62
C LEU A 835 24.85 24.72 1.69
N ALA A 836 23.71 25.41 1.54
CA ALA A 836 23.23 26.38 2.51
C ALA A 836 23.02 25.75 3.89
N ALA A 837 22.46 24.54 3.96
CA ALA A 837 22.29 23.80 5.23
C ALA A 837 23.62 23.39 5.89
N GLN A 838 24.72 23.39 5.13
CA GLN A 838 26.05 22.94 5.58
C GLN A 838 27.02 24.11 5.83
N PHE A 839 26.61 25.35 5.54
CA PHE A 839 27.47 26.53 5.47
C PHE A 839 28.16 26.86 6.80
N ASN A 840 27.44 26.74 7.92
CA ASN A 840 27.96 27.03 9.27
C ASN A 840 29.20 26.21 9.63
N VAL A 841 29.34 24.99 9.08
CA VAL A 841 30.52 24.14 9.31
C VAL A 841 31.77 24.74 8.65
N TYR A 842 31.62 25.31 7.45
CA TYR A 842 32.73 25.99 6.76
C TYR A 842 33.10 27.28 7.48
N GLU A 843 32.13 28.07 7.92
CA GLU A 843 32.38 29.29 8.69
C GLU A 843 33.13 28.98 10.00
N GLY A 844 32.70 27.95 10.73
CA GLY A 844 33.39 27.48 11.94
C GLY A 844 34.83 27.05 11.65
N LEU A 845 35.08 26.35 10.54
CA LEU A 845 36.43 25.97 10.13
C LEU A 845 37.28 27.20 9.76
N GLN A 846 36.74 28.14 8.99
CA GLN A 846 37.42 29.39 8.64
C GLN A 846 37.81 30.17 9.89
N GLN A 847 36.86 30.40 10.80
CA GLN A 847 37.10 31.12 12.04
C GLN A 847 38.20 30.45 12.87
N ASN A 848 38.17 29.11 12.96
CA ASN A 848 39.18 28.37 13.69
C ASN A 848 40.58 28.47 13.06
N LEU A 849 40.67 28.46 11.73
CA LEU A 849 41.93 28.65 11.00
C LEU A 849 42.49 30.07 11.20
N ILE A 850 41.63 31.09 11.23
CA ILE A 850 42.02 32.47 11.55
C ILE A 850 42.56 32.58 12.99
N LEU A 851 41.95 31.88 13.95
CA LEU A 851 42.44 31.83 15.35
C LEU A 851 43.79 31.09 15.47
N LEU A 852 44.11 30.20 14.54
CA LEU A 852 45.42 29.55 14.39
C LEU A 852 46.42 30.38 13.56
N GLU A 853 46.02 31.57 13.10
CA GLU A 853 46.80 32.45 12.22
C GLU A 853 47.14 31.83 10.84
N ASP A 854 46.37 30.84 10.38
CA ASP A 854 46.51 30.22 9.06
C ASP A 854 45.57 30.87 8.03
N TYR A 855 45.90 32.11 7.67
CA TYR A 855 45.09 32.94 6.76
C TYR A 855 44.97 32.38 5.34
N TYR A 856 45.95 31.58 4.91
CA TYR A 856 45.98 30.98 3.58
C TYR A 856 44.99 29.83 3.49
N LEU A 857 45.02 28.92 4.46
CA LEU A 857 44.10 27.80 4.48
C LEU A 857 42.66 28.27 4.73
N ALA A 858 42.48 29.32 5.55
CA ALA A 858 41.17 29.95 5.74
C ALA A 858 40.59 30.49 4.42
N LEU A 859 41.42 31.13 3.57
CA LEU A 859 41.02 31.56 2.23
C LEU A 859 40.61 30.38 1.34
N GLU A 860 41.34 29.26 1.37
CA GLU A 860 40.94 28.06 0.63
C GLU A 860 39.58 27.53 1.09
N ILE A 861 39.32 27.50 2.40
CA ILE A 861 38.02 27.06 2.93
C ILE A 861 36.91 28.04 2.55
N SER A 862 37.20 29.35 2.56
CA SER A 862 36.27 30.40 2.11
C SER A 862 35.84 30.18 0.66
N GLU A 863 36.79 29.93 -0.26
CA GLU A 863 36.49 29.63 -1.65
C GLU A 863 35.79 28.27 -1.82
N ARG A 864 36.15 27.26 -1.02
CA ARG A 864 35.48 25.94 -1.03
C ARG A 864 34.00 25.99 -0.65
N SER A 865 33.62 26.98 0.15
CA SER A 865 32.26 27.13 0.69
C SER A 865 31.29 27.87 -0.23
N ARG A 866 31.74 28.42 -1.38
CA ARG A 866 30.94 29.32 -2.22
C ARG A 866 30.91 28.92 -3.70
N ALA A 867 29.82 29.32 -4.38
CA ALA A 867 29.60 29.17 -5.82
C ALA A 867 29.87 27.77 -6.41
N ARG A 868 29.75 26.73 -5.59
CA ARG A 868 30.08 25.36 -5.98
C ARG A 868 29.14 24.79 -7.02
N ALA A 869 27.82 24.88 -6.79
CA ALA A 869 26.87 24.35 -7.76
C ALA A 869 27.01 25.12 -9.09
N PHE A 870 27.36 26.41 -9.02
CA PHE A 870 27.63 27.24 -10.19
C PHE A 870 28.86 26.78 -10.97
N VAL A 871 29.99 26.52 -10.28
CA VAL A 871 31.22 26.00 -10.89
C VAL A 871 30.93 24.66 -11.58
N GLU A 872 30.23 23.75 -10.91
CA GLU A 872 29.83 22.45 -11.49
C GLU A 872 28.93 22.64 -12.72
N LEU A 873 27.99 23.58 -12.67
CA LEU A 873 27.07 23.88 -13.77
C LEU A 873 27.82 24.42 -15.01
N ILE A 874 28.73 25.38 -14.84
CA ILE A 874 29.56 25.91 -15.93
C ILE A 874 30.45 24.80 -16.50
N GLN A 875 31.09 24.00 -15.63
CA GLN A 875 31.97 22.92 -16.09
C GLN A 875 31.23 21.85 -16.90
N ALA A 876 30.07 21.39 -16.40
CA ALA A 876 29.26 20.36 -17.07
C ALA A 876 28.77 20.80 -18.45
N ARG A 877 28.47 22.10 -18.61
CA ARG A 877 28.00 22.68 -19.88
C ARG A 877 29.15 22.98 -20.84
N SER A 878 30.26 23.48 -20.33
CA SER A 878 31.30 24.06 -21.17
C SER A 878 32.49 23.12 -21.40
N PHE A 879 32.75 22.10 -20.60
CA PHE A 879 33.93 21.23 -20.72
C PHE A 879 33.45 19.77 -20.75
N ASN A 880 33.65 19.03 -21.86
CA ASN A 880 33.18 17.64 -22.09
C ASN A 880 32.88 16.84 -20.80
N ALA A 881 31.67 16.28 -20.69
CA ALA A 881 31.19 15.57 -19.49
C ALA A 881 32.17 14.50 -18.97
N GLU A 882 32.80 13.71 -19.85
CA GLU A 882 33.79 12.68 -19.48
C GLU A 882 35.08 13.25 -18.84
N SER A 883 35.43 14.52 -19.11
CA SER A 883 36.56 15.21 -18.47
C SER A 883 36.17 15.94 -17.18
N ALA A 884 34.90 16.31 -17.02
CA ALA A 884 34.35 16.84 -15.78
C ALA A 884 34.18 15.74 -14.71
N GLU A 885 34.01 14.47 -15.13
CA GLU A 885 33.90 13.30 -14.25
C GLU A 885 35.12 13.11 -13.32
N ALA A 886 36.33 13.52 -13.73
CA ALA A 886 37.59 13.08 -13.11
C ALA A 886 38.30 14.08 -12.15
N SER A 887 37.90 15.35 -12.04
CA SER A 887 38.72 16.34 -11.29
C SER A 887 37.94 17.60 -10.85
N TYR A 888 36.99 17.47 -9.94
CA TYR A 888 36.57 18.66 -9.18
C TYR A 888 37.62 18.94 -8.11
N GLN A 889 38.48 19.92 -8.35
CA GLN A 889 39.44 20.42 -7.37
C GLN A 889 39.19 21.90 -7.15
N PHE A 890 39.01 22.25 -5.87
CA PHE A 890 38.96 23.64 -5.45
C PHE A 890 40.32 24.30 -5.61
N PRO A 891 40.37 25.59 -5.95
CA PRO A 891 41.63 26.28 -6.13
C PRO A 891 42.39 26.34 -4.81
N ASP A 892 43.61 25.80 -4.79
CA ASP A 892 44.55 26.03 -3.69
C ASP A 892 45.08 27.46 -3.72
N VAL A 893 45.77 27.89 -2.66
CA VAL A 893 46.35 29.24 -2.59
C VAL A 893 47.28 29.56 -3.78
N SER A 894 47.97 28.58 -4.35
CA SER A 894 48.84 28.83 -5.51
C SER A 894 48.02 29.11 -6.77
N GLN A 895 46.92 28.38 -6.95
CA GLN A 895 45.97 28.60 -8.03
C GLN A 895 45.24 29.95 -7.87
N ILE A 896 44.79 30.30 -6.66
CA ILE A 896 44.19 31.62 -6.37
C ILE A 896 45.14 32.76 -6.77
N LYS A 897 46.44 32.64 -6.44
CA LYS A 897 47.45 33.61 -6.87
C LYS A 897 47.61 33.67 -8.39
N SER A 898 47.60 32.52 -9.06
CA SER A 898 47.67 32.45 -10.53
C SER A 898 46.48 33.15 -11.16
N ILE A 899 45.27 32.94 -10.64
CA ILE A 899 44.04 33.56 -11.15
C ILE A 899 44.12 35.09 -11.05
N ALA A 900 44.58 35.65 -9.92
CA ALA A 900 44.77 37.10 -9.77
C ALA A 900 45.84 37.67 -10.72
N GLN A 901 46.91 36.91 -10.97
CA GLN A 901 47.97 37.31 -11.90
C GLN A 901 47.51 37.25 -13.36
N GLU A 902 46.79 36.19 -13.73
CA GLU A 902 46.26 35.97 -15.06
C GLU A 902 45.20 37.02 -15.39
N SER A 903 44.27 37.31 -14.47
CA SER A 903 43.24 38.35 -14.63
C SER A 903 43.77 39.77 -14.52
N ASN A 904 45.07 39.93 -14.22
CA ASN A 904 45.75 41.23 -14.06
C ASN A 904 44.99 42.20 -13.14
N SER A 905 44.31 41.66 -12.12
CA SER A 905 43.38 42.38 -11.26
C SER A 905 43.71 42.19 -9.79
N THR A 906 43.29 43.14 -8.96
CA THR A 906 43.31 42.97 -7.50
C THR A 906 42.00 42.33 -7.07
N LEU A 907 42.04 41.16 -6.44
CA LEU A 907 40.86 40.46 -5.95
C LEU A 907 40.63 40.82 -4.48
N VAL A 908 39.39 41.12 -4.12
CA VAL A 908 38.97 41.39 -2.75
C VAL A 908 37.85 40.43 -2.38
N GLU A 909 38.17 39.40 -1.61
CA GLU A 909 37.20 38.40 -1.18
C GLU A 909 36.72 38.68 0.24
N TYR A 910 35.41 38.75 0.41
CA TYR A 910 34.78 38.90 1.72
C TYR A 910 34.18 37.58 2.20
N SER A 911 34.30 37.33 3.51
CA SER A 911 33.48 36.35 4.21
C SER A 911 32.87 36.96 5.47
N VAL A 912 31.55 36.82 5.62
CA VAL A 912 30.79 37.13 6.82
C VAL A 912 30.76 35.86 7.66
N ILE A 913 31.26 35.92 8.89
CA ILE A 913 31.36 34.77 9.79
C ILE A 913 30.42 34.98 10.96
N ASP A 914 29.43 34.09 11.08
CA ASP A 914 28.53 33.99 12.24
C ASP A 914 28.36 32.51 12.64
N SER A 915 29.48 31.90 13.04
CA SER A 915 29.56 30.49 13.41
C SER A 915 28.82 30.13 14.72
N GLY A 916 28.16 31.09 15.37
CA GLY A 916 27.64 30.96 16.74
C GLY A 916 28.72 30.89 17.83
N VAL A 917 30.00 30.97 17.46
CA VAL A 917 31.14 30.99 18.39
C VAL A 917 31.80 32.37 18.34
N GLY A 918 31.72 33.14 19.43
CA GLY A 918 32.32 34.48 19.48
C GLY A 918 31.38 35.58 18.96
N GLN A 919 31.94 36.71 18.52
CA GLN A 919 31.17 37.78 17.89
C GLN A 919 31.24 37.62 16.36
N PRO A 920 30.19 38.00 15.62
CA PRO A 920 30.24 38.02 14.17
C PRO A 920 31.38 38.92 13.65
N GLU A 921 32.10 38.45 12.64
CA GLU A 921 33.24 39.15 12.04
C GLU A 921 33.10 39.19 10.52
N LEU A 922 33.61 40.27 9.91
CA LEU A 922 33.83 40.36 8.48
C LEU A 922 35.31 40.12 8.20
N TYR A 923 35.59 39.12 7.37
CA TYR A 923 36.91 38.78 6.86
C TYR A 923 37.10 39.32 5.45
N ALA A 924 38.27 39.88 5.17
CA ALA A 924 38.63 40.42 3.87
C ALA A 924 40.03 39.96 3.48
N TRP A 925 40.13 39.25 2.36
CA TRP A 925 41.39 38.92 1.72
C TRP A 925 41.59 39.79 0.49
N VAL A 926 42.75 40.43 0.41
CA VAL A 926 43.18 41.21 -0.77
C VAL A 926 44.30 40.46 -1.45
N ILE A 927 44.04 39.95 -2.65
CA ILE A 927 45.02 39.29 -3.52
C ILE A 927 45.40 40.27 -4.61
N SER A 928 46.60 40.84 -4.51
CA SER A 928 47.06 41.80 -5.52
C SER A 928 47.41 41.07 -6.82
N ARG A 929 47.49 41.82 -7.93
CA ARG A 929 47.86 41.31 -9.26
C ARG A 929 49.22 40.60 -9.35
N ASN A 930 50.07 40.72 -8.32
CA ASN A 930 51.36 40.01 -8.27
C ASN A 930 51.27 38.68 -7.50
N GLY A 931 50.11 38.33 -6.94
CA GLY A 931 49.87 37.15 -6.11
C GLY A 931 50.18 37.33 -4.61
N GLU A 932 50.43 38.55 -4.14
CA GLU A 932 50.54 38.85 -2.71
C GLU A 932 49.16 38.86 -2.06
N ILE A 933 49.00 38.10 -0.97
CA ILE A 933 47.74 37.95 -0.23
C ILE A 933 47.89 38.66 1.11
N SER A 934 46.97 39.57 1.39
CA SER A 934 46.84 40.27 2.67
C SER A 934 45.48 39.99 3.29
N PHE A 935 45.43 39.88 4.62
CA PHE A 935 44.20 39.63 5.37
C PHE A 935 43.88 40.80 6.31
N ARG A 936 42.58 41.12 6.41
CA ARG A 936 42.00 42.06 7.36
C ARG A 936 40.73 41.45 7.94
N ARG A 937 40.43 41.78 9.19
CA ARG A 937 39.15 41.45 9.81
C ARG A 937 38.56 42.65 10.54
N GLN A 938 37.25 42.73 10.57
CA GLN A 938 36.49 43.73 11.32
C GLN A 938 35.40 43.05 12.14
N PRO A 939 35.24 43.39 13.42
CA PRO A 939 34.10 42.92 14.19
C PRO A 939 32.82 43.61 13.70
N LEU A 940 31.72 42.87 13.62
CA LEU A 940 30.39 43.39 13.30
C LEU A 940 29.60 43.74 14.59
N THR A 941 30.30 44.13 15.65
CA THR A 941 29.68 44.46 16.94
C THR A 941 28.66 45.58 16.77
N ASP A 942 27.41 45.33 17.16
CA ASP A 942 26.28 46.26 17.03
C ASP A 942 25.95 46.68 15.58
N ILE A 943 26.46 45.95 14.58
CA ILE A 943 26.17 46.16 13.15
C ILE A 943 25.40 44.95 12.65
N ASP A 944 24.10 45.13 12.38
CA ASP A 944 23.35 44.22 11.53
C ASP A 944 23.65 44.56 10.06
N LEU A 945 24.49 43.74 9.43
CA LEU A 945 24.94 43.93 8.06
C LEU A 945 23.76 43.88 7.07
N THR A 946 22.81 42.98 7.28
CA THR A 946 21.62 42.85 6.43
C THR A 946 20.81 44.13 6.50
N SER A 947 20.47 44.59 7.69
CA SER A 947 19.75 45.86 7.87
C SER A 947 20.53 47.05 7.30
N LEU A 948 21.85 47.12 7.47
CA LEU A 948 22.66 48.21 6.93
C LEU A 948 22.63 48.26 5.40
N VAL A 949 22.74 47.10 4.73
CA VAL A 949 22.67 47.02 3.27
C VAL A 949 21.27 47.39 2.78
N THR A 950 20.22 46.83 3.39
CA THR A 950 18.82 47.13 3.03
C THR A 950 18.49 48.61 3.23
N ASP A 951 18.81 49.18 4.39
CA ASP A 951 18.62 50.60 4.68
C ASP A 951 19.34 51.50 3.67
N THR A 952 20.58 51.15 3.31
CA THR A 952 21.38 51.94 2.36
C THR A 952 20.69 51.99 1.00
N ARG A 953 20.14 50.87 0.54
CA ARG A 953 19.38 50.81 -0.71
C ARG A 953 18.10 51.63 -0.62
N ASP A 954 17.37 51.53 0.48
CA ASP A 954 16.15 52.30 0.68
C ASP A 954 16.39 53.82 0.64
N VAL A 955 17.49 54.31 1.25
CA VAL A 955 17.81 55.74 1.26
C VAL A 955 18.41 56.25 -0.06
N ILE A 956 19.03 55.39 -0.88
CA ILE A 956 19.38 55.72 -2.28
C ILE A 956 18.11 55.98 -3.10
N GLY A 957 16.95 55.50 -2.63
CA GLY A 957 15.65 55.69 -3.24
C GLY A 957 15.25 54.55 -4.16
N VAL A 958 15.82 53.36 -3.96
CA VAL A 958 15.65 52.18 -4.81
C VAL A 958 14.86 51.10 -4.06
N ARG A 959 13.54 51.33 -3.89
CA ARG A 959 12.65 50.38 -3.20
C ARG A 959 12.17 49.27 -4.15
N GLY A 960 12.03 48.06 -3.61
CA GLY A 960 11.59 46.88 -4.36
C GLY A 960 10.09 46.78 -4.66
N ASP A 961 9.24 47.62 -4.07
CA ASP A 961 7.78 47.54 -4.23
C ASP A 961 7.24 48.64 -5.17
N ARG A 962 6.70 48.22 -6.32
CA ARG A 962 6.29 49.07 -7.45
C ARG A 962 5.03 49.93 -7.17
N ASN A 963 4.35 49.75 -6.03
CA ASN A 963 3.01 50.29 -5.79
C ASN A 963 2.87 51.41 -4.73
N ALA A 964 3.94 51.84 -4.06
CA ALA A 964 3.84 52.95 -3.11
C ALA A 964 3.85 54.33 -3.82
N PRO A 965 2.87 55.22 -3.58
CA PRO A 965 2.90 56.57 -4.13
C PRO A 965 4.10 57.33 -3.57
N ILE A 966 5.02 57.76 -4.43
CA ILE A 966 6.11 58.67 -4.08
C ILE A 966 5.49 60.03 -3.73
N PRO A 967 5.52 60.48 -2.46
CA PRO A 967 5.12 61.85 -2.15
C PRO A 967 6.12 62.76 -2.85
N THR A 968 5.66 63.77 -3.59
CA THR A 968 6.57 64.74 -4.22
C THR A 968 7.43 65.40 -3.12
N PRO A 969 8.72 65.05 -3.01
CA PRO A 969 9.49 65.40 -1.84
C PRO A 969 9.81 66.90 -1.90
N THR A 970 9.62 67.60 -0.78
CA THR A 970 10.03 69.01 -0.70
C THR A 970 11.56 69.11 -0.84
N PRO A 971 12.11 70.26 -1.30
CA PRO A 971 13.56 70.44 -1.39
C PRO A 971 14.33 70.18 -0.09
N GLN A 972 13.69 70.40 1.07
CA GLN A 972 14.23 70.07 2.39
C GLN A 972 14.29 68.56 2.64
N HIS A 973 13.25 67.83 2.22
CA HIS A 973 13.22 66.37 2.34
C HIS A 973 14.25 65.70 1.43
N LEU A 974 14.45 66.21 0.20
CA LEU A 974 15.51 65.74 -0.70
C LEU A 974 16.92 65.98 -0.13
N ALA A 975 17.16 67.13 0.50
CA ALA A 975 18.45 67.41 1.14
C ALA A 975 18.70 66.49 2.35
N GLN A 976 17.65 66.16 3.10
CA GLN A 976 17.73 65.22 4.22
C GLN A 976 18.02 63.79 3.72
N LEU A 977 17.29 63.33 2.71
CA LEU A 977 17.52 62.02 2.07
C LEU A 977 18.96 61.90 1.58
N ARG A 978 19.48 62.91 0.86
CA ARG A 978 20.88 62.91 0.40
C ARG A 978 21.90 62.82 1.53
N ALA A 979 21.69 63.55 2.63
CA ALA A 979 22.58 63.48 3.79
C ALA A 979 22.54 62.08 4.44
N GLU A 980 21.37 61.44 4.46
CA GLU A 980 21.17 60.10 4.97
C GLU A 980 21.81 59.04 4.05
N THR A 981 21.69 59.21 2.73
CA THR A 981 22.37 58.41 1.70
C THR A 981 23.89 58.49 1.88
N ASP A 982 24.45 59.70 1.95
CA ASP A 982 25.89 59.90 2.14
C ASP A 982 26.38 59.24 3.44
N GLN A 983 25.63 59.39 4.54
CA GLN A 983 25.97 58.77 5.82
C GLN A 983 26.03 57.24 5.71
N LYS A 984 25.03 56.60 5.11
CA LYS A 984 24.94 55.14 4.98
C LYS A 984 26.02 54.60 4.02
N LEU A 985 26.27 55.28 2.90
CA LEU A 985 27.35 54.95 1.97
C LEU A 985 28.74 55.07 2.62
N THR A 986 28.95 56.07 3.48
CA THR A 986 30.19 56.20 4.26
C THR A 986 30.32 55.12 5.33
N GLN A 987 29.23 54.74 6.01
CA GLN A 987 29.25 53.61 6.95
C GLN A 987 29.66 52.30 6.27
N LEU A 988 29.11 51.98 5.11
CA LEU A 988 29.52 50.82 4.32
C LEU A 988 30.97 50.94 3.82
N HIS A 989 31.38 52.13 3.36
CA HIS A 989 32.77 52.38 2.96
C HIS A 989 33.75 52.13 4.12
N ASP A 990 33.48 52.68 5.29
CA ASP A 990 34.36 52.55 6.46
C ASP A 990 34.45 51.10 6.96
N LEU A 991 33.37 50.33 6.80
CA LEU A 991 33.33 48.91 7.16
C LEU A 991 34.09 48.05 6.14
N LEU A 992 33.88 48.27 4.84
CA LEU A 992 34.35 47.39 3.77
C LEU A 992 35.69 47.83 3.19
N ILE A 993 35.81 49.10 2.83
CA ILE A 993 36.94 49.65 2.08
C ILE A 993 38.00 50.24 3.01
N GLY A 994 37.59 50.97 4.05
CA GLY A 994 38.48 51.58 5.02
C GLY A 994 39.60 50.65 5.56
N PRO A 995 39.32 49.38 5.91
CA PRO A 995 40.32 48.46 6.45
C PRO A 995 41.35 47.97 5.42
N ILE A 996 41.02 48.05 4.13
CA ILE A 996 41.82 47.52 3.02
C ILE A 996 42.32 48.61 2.07
N SER A 997 42.02 49.89 2.32
CA SER A 997 42.32 50.98 1.38
C SER A 997 43.80 51.12 1.06
N ASP A 998 44.68 50.73 2.01
CA ASP A 998 46.14 50.72 1.83
C ASP A 998 46.64 49.61 0.87
N LEU A 999 45.78 48.63 0.58
CA LEU A 999 46.08 47.45 -0.24
C LEU A 999 45.49 47.56 -1.66
N LEU A 1000 44.61 48.52 -1.90
CA LEU A 1000 43.99 48.75 -3.21
C LEU A 1000 44.96 49.44 -4.19
N PRO A 1001 44.81 49.20 -5.51
CA PRO A 1001 45.69 49.80 -6.50
C PRO A 1001 45.53 51.32 -6.56
N THR A 1002 46.64 52.05 -6.67
CA THR A 1002 46.65 53.51 -6.78
C THR A 1002 46.38 54.03 -8.20
N ASP A 1003 46.43 53.15 -9.20
CA ASP A 1003 46.12 53.47 -10.59
C ASP A 1003 44.63 53.21 -10.84
N PRO A 1004 43.81 54.24 -11.13
CA PRO A 1004 42.37 54.08 -11.27
C PRO A 1004 41.93 53.19 -12.43
N ASN A 1005 42.81 52.92 -13.39
CA ASN A 1005 42.51 52.04 -14.52
C ASN A 1005 42.76 50.56 -14.22
N GLN A 1006 43.39 50.25 -13.07
CA GLN A 1006 43.61 48.87 -12.64
C GLN A 1006 42.32 48.30 -12.04
N PRO A 1007 41.87 47.11 -12.46
CA PRO A 1007 40.63 46.56 -11.98
C PRO A 1007 40.75 46.02 -10.55
N VAL A 1008 39.70 46.26 -9.77
CA VAL A 1008 39.45 45.65 -8.46
C VAL A 1008 38.21 44.77 -8.60
N VAL A 1009 38.37 43.47 -8.40
CA VAL A 1009 37.27 42.50 -8.43
C VAL A 1009 36.83 42.22 -7.01
N PHE A 1010 35.61 42.60 -6.66
CA PHE A 1010 35.01 42.22 -5.39
C PHE A 1010 34.34 40.84 -5.50
N ILE A 1011 34.66 39.96 -4.56
CA ILE A 1011 34.00 38.66 -4.36
C ILE A 1011 33.17 38.75 -3.08
N PRO A 1012 31.94 39.29 -3.15
CA PRO A 1012 31.06 39.44 -1.99
C PRO A 1012 30.52 38.08 -1.50
N GLN A 1013 29.98 38.07 -0.28
CA GLN A 1013 29.26 36.95 0.31
C GLN A 1013 27.94 37.45 0.93
N GLY A 1014 26.86 36.69 0.77
CA GLY A 1014 25.55 37.05 1.31
C GLY A 1014 25.05 38.41 0.81
N GLU A 1015 24.54 39.24 1.71
CA GLU A 1015 23.95 40.54 1.38
C GLU A 1015 24.92 41.52 0.70
N LEU A 1016 26.22 41.28 0.79
CA LEU A 1016 27.24 42.10 0.12
C LEU A 1016 27.09 42.10 -1.41
N PHE A 1017 26.41 41.09 -2.01
CA PHE A 1017 26.08 41.09 -3.45
C PHE A 1017 25.16 42.25 -3.85
N GLN A 1018 24.43 42.85 -2.91
CA GLN A 1018 23.51 43.96 -3.19
C GLN A 1018 24.15 45.35 -3.06
N ILE A 1019 25.44 45.42 -2.70
CA ILE A 1019 26.13 46.68 -2.43
C ILE A 1019 26.57 47.35 -3.75
N PRO A 1020 26.22 48.63 -3.96
CA PRO A 1020 26.78 49.40 -5.05
C PRO A 1020 28.20 49.87 -4.69
N PHE A 1021 29.19 48.98 -4.82
CA PHE A 1021 30.61 49.30 -4.58
C PHE A 1021 31.04 50.63 -5.25
N PRO A 1022 30.65 50.93 -6.51
CA PRO A 1022 30.95 52.22 -7.15
C PRO A 1022 30.49 53.46 -6.37
N ALA A 1023 29.38 53.38 -5.63
CA ALA A 1023 28.78 54.47 -4.88
C ALA A 1023 29.30 54.60 -3.44
N LEU A 1024 30.11 53.67 -2.94
CA LEU A 1024 30.69 53.78 -1.60
C LEU A 1024 31.51 55.07 -1.50
N LYS A 1025 31.29 55.85 -0.44
CA LYS A 1025 31.79 57.22 -0.34
C LYS A 1025 32.73 57.38 0.85
N ASN A 1026 33.95 57.81 0.60
CA ASN A 1026 34.94 58.00 1.65
C ASN A 1026 34.65 59.25 2.51
N ALA A 1027 35.42 59.44 3.58
CA ALA A 1027 35.27 60.59 4.49
C ALA A 1027 35.58 61.96 3.83
N ASP A 1028 36.32 61.96 2.72
CA ASP A 1028 36.61 63.17 1.92
C ASP A 1028 35.49 63.52 0.93
N GLY A 1029 34.48 62.65 0.82
CA GLY A 1029 33.31 62.81 -0.04
C GLY A 1029 33.49 62.31 -1.46
N GLU A 1030 34.57 61.59 -1.75
CA GLU A 1030 34.85 60.96 -3.06
C GLU A 1030 34.21 59.57 -3.12
N TYR A 1031 33.63 59.24 -4.28
CA TYR A 1031 33.08 57.91 -4.54
C TYR A 1031 34.18 56.93 -4.95
N LEU A 1032 34.01 55.65 -4.62
CA LEU A 1032 35.01 54.61 -4.88
C LEU A 1032 35.34 54.48 -6.38
N ILE A 1033 34.34 54.66 -7.26
CA ILE A 1033 34.50 54.61 -8.71
C ILE A 1033 35.43 55.71 -9.27
N GLU A 1034 35.61 56.83 -8.55
CA GLU A 1034 36.51 57.91 -8.96
C GLU A 1034 37.96 57.45 -8.92
N ASN A 1035 38.30 56.54 -8.01
CA ASN A 1035 39.67 56.09 -7.76
C ASN A 1035 39.96 54.66 -8.23
N HIS A 1036 38.93 53.85 -8.55
CA HIS A 1036 39.13 52.45 -8.94
C HIS A 1036 38.20 52.02 -10.08
N THR A 1037 38.67 51.10 -10.93
CA THR A 1037 37.84 50.36 -11.91
C THR A 1037 37.30 49.12 -11.22
N ILE A 1038 35.97 48.94 -11.19
CA ILE A 1038 35.32 47.98 -10.30
C ILE A 1038 34.53 46.95 -11.12
N LEU A 1039 34.66 45.68 -10.73
CA LEU A 1039 33.78 44.60 -11.16
C LEU A 1039 33.53 43.61 -10.00
N THR A 1040 32.62 42.67 -10.21
CA THR A 1040 32.21 41.70 -9.20
C THR A 1040 32.29 40.28 -9.74
N ALA A 1041 32.58 39.31 -8.88
CA ALA A 1041 32.54 37.89 -9.23
C ALA A 1041 31.92 37.07 -8.10
N PRO A 1042 31.15 36.00 -8.39
CA PRO A 1042 30.58 35.14 -7.34
C PRO A 1042 31.62 34.34 -6.54
N SER A 1043 32.71 33.95 -7.20
CA SER A 1043 33.89 33.36 -6.58
C SER A 1043 35.13 33.58 -7.46
N ILE A 1044 36.32 33.36 -6.91
CA ILE A 1044 37.57 33.42 -7.67
C ILE A 1044 37.58 32.33 -8.75
N GLN A 1045 37.03 31.15 -8.45
CA GLN A 1045 36.93 30.06 -9.41
C GLN A 1045 35.94 30.37 -10.55
N VAL A 1046 34.79 30.99 -10.27
CA VAL A 1046 33.86 31.42 -11.32
C VAL A 1046 34.52 32.44 -12.25
N LEU A 1047 35.29 33.39 -11.70
CA LEU A 1047 36.06 34.36 -12.49
C LEU A 1047 37.06 33.66 -13.45
N GLN A 1048 37.76 32.63 -12.96
CA GLN A 1048 38.65 31.83 -13.81
C GLN A 1048 37.88 31.10 -14.93
N LEU A 1049 36.70 30.54 -14.62
CA LEU A 1049 35.89 29.85 -15.60
C LEU A 1049 35.33 30.80 -16.67
N THR A 1050 34.86 32.00 -16.27
CA THR A 1050 34.40 33.01 -17.23
C THR A 1050 35.51 33.46 -18.18
N ARG A 1051 36.75 33.56 -17.70
CA ARG A 1051 37.92 33.79 -18.56
C ARG A 1051 38.09 32.66 -19.59
N GLY A 1052 38.00 31.41 -19.12
CA GLY A 1052 38.09 30.23 -19.98
C GLY A 1052 36.95 30.14 -21.02
N LEU A 1053 35.81 30.77 -20.76
CA LEU A 1053 34.74 30.95 -21.75
C LEU A 1053 35.15 32.02 -22.78
N ALA A 1054 35.65 33.17 -22.35
CA ALA A 1054 36.12 34.26 -23.22
C ALA A 1054 37.20 33.82 -24.20
N GLU A 1055 38.16 33.01 -23.74
CA GLU A 1055 39.24 32.46 -24.59
C GLU A 1055 38.73 31.55 -25.72
N ARG A 1056 37.49 31.03 -25.63
CA ARG A 1056 36.87 30.18 -26.66
C ARG A 1056 36.01 30.95 -27.63
N THR A 1057 35.21 31.89 -27.13
CA THR A 1057 34.31 32.71 -27.96
C THR A 1057 35.11 33.59 -28.91
N HIS A 1058 36.28 34.06 -28.49
CA HIS A 1058 37.17 34.84 -29.36
C HIS A 1058 38.59 34.25 -29.38
N ASN A 1059 39.00 33.75 -30.56
CA ASN A 1059 40.41 33.50 -30.94
C ASN A 1059 41.25 34.80 -30.99
N GLY A 1060 41.10 35.71 -30.01
CA GLY A 1060 41.85 36.97 -29.88
C GLY A 1060 41.46 38.09 -30.85
N SER A 1061 40.25 38.06 -31.43
CA SER A 1061 39.74 39.18 -32.23
C SER A 1061 38.99 40.18 -31.33
N PRO A 1062 39.13 41.51 -31.51
CA PRO A 1062 38.30 42.51 -30.82
C PRO A 1062 36.82 42.25 -31.09
N LEU A 1063 35.93 42.55 -30.11
CA LEU A 1063 34.48 42.54 -30.27
C LEU A 1063 34.08 43.15 -31.62
N GLN A 1064 33.59 42.32 -32.56
CA GLN A 1064 33.08 42.80 -33.84
C GLN A 1064 31.62 43.15 -33.67
N SER A 1065 31.28 44.43 -33.84
CA SER A 1065 29.91 44.97 -33.77
C SER A 1065 28.96 44.40 -34.82
N ASP A 1066 29.47 43.64 -35.79
CA ASP A 1066 28.76 43.17 -36.99
C ASP A 1066 27.66 42.12 -36.69
N ASN A 1067 27.58 41.61 -35.46
CA ASN A 1067 26.66 40.55 -35.04
C ASN A 1067 26.09 40.78 -33.63
N ALA A 1068 25.59 42.00 -33.40
CA ALA A 1068 24.91 42.38 -32.16
C ALA A 1068 23.40 42.06 -32.21
N VAL A 1069 22.80 41.80 -31.06
CA VAL A 1069 21.34 41.73 -30.90
C VAL A 1069 20.91 42.79 -29.90
N ILE A 1070 20.06 43.71 -30.35
CA ILE A 1070 19.60 44.85 -29.55
C ILE A 1070 18.08 44.76 -29.44
N VAL A 1071 17.57 44.70 -28.22
CA VAL A 1071 16.12 44.66 -27.94
C VAL A 1071 15.74 45.88 -27.12
N GLY A 1072 14.67 46.57 -27.52
CA GLY A 1072 14.15 47.74 -26.82
C GLY A 1072 12.64 47.77 -26.81
N ASN A 1073 12.02 47.96 -25.65
CA ASN A 1073 10.57 48.18 -25.52
C ASN A 1073 9.70 47.25 -26.38
N PRO A 1074 9.76 45.91 -26.15
CA PRO A 1074 8.87 44.97 -26.81
C PRO A 1074 7.40 45.28 -26.51
N THR A 1075 6.48 44.72 -27.32
CA THR A 1075 5.06 44.70 -26.95
C THR A 1075 4.92 43.93 -25.65
N MET A 1076 4.65 44.65 -24.55
CA MET A 1076 4.71 44.04 -23.22
C MET A 1076 3.74 42.88 -23.01
N PRO A 1077 4.21 41.75 -22.45
CA PRO A 1077 3.39 40.57 -22.17
C PRO A 1077 2.51 40.80 -20.94
N THR A 1078 1.63 39.84 -20.66
CA THR A 1078 0.80 39.83 -19.46
C THR A 1078 1.46 38.92 -18.43
N VAL A 1079 1.54 39.37 -17.18
CA VAL A 1079 2.23 38.66 -16.10
C VAL A 1079 1.29 38.56 -14.90
N THR A 1080 1.27 37.40 -14.26
CA THR A 1080 0.45 37.14 -13.07
C THR A 1080 1.15 37.62 -11.80
N PHE A 1081 0.53 38.52 -11.04
CA PHE A 1081 0.99 38.97 -9.72
C PHE A 1081 0.03 38.52 -8.62
N LEU A 1082 0.49 38.54 -7.37
CA LEU A 1082 -0.38 38.37 -6.21
C LEU A 1082 -0.75 39.77 -5.76
N ASN A 1083 -2.04 40.04 -5.52
CA ASN A 1083 -2.45 41.30 -4.93
C ASN A 1083 -2.33 41.27 -3.39
N ASP A 1084 -2.52 42.42 -2.75
CA ASP A 1084 -2.45 42.58 -1.28
C ASP A 1084 -3.45 41.70 -0.50
N ASN A 1085 -4.48 41.16 -1.18
CA ASN A 1085 -5.49 40.28 -0.59
C ASN A 1085 -5.14 38.80 -0.75
N GLY A 1086 -4.02 38.47 -1.41
CA GLY A 1086 -3.60 37.09 -1.69
C GLY A 1086 -4.18 36.49 -2.96
N ASP A 1087 -4.93 37.24 -3.78
CA ASP A 1087 -5.50 36.73 -5.04
C ASP A 1087 -4.55 36.96 -6.22
N PHE A 1088 -4.55 36.02 -7.17
CA PHE A 1088 -3.83 36.17 -8.45
C PHE A 1088 -4.50 37.18 -9.38
N GLN A 1089 -3.71 38.09 -9.93
CA GLN A 1089 -4.14 39.11 -10.89
C GLN A 1089 -3.20 39.16 -12.09
N ASP A 1090 -3.77 39.03 -13.28
CA ASP A 1090 -3.06 39.19 -14.55
C ASP A 1090 -2.90 40.69 -14.86
N VAL A 1091 -1.65 41.15 -15.02
CA VAL A 1091 -1.30 42.55 -15.28
C VAL A 1091 -0.41 42.63 -16.52
N ARG A 1092 -0.81 43.44 -17.50
CA ARG A 1092 0.05 43.78 -18.63
C ARG A 1092 1.10 44.79 -18.19
N LEU A 1093 2.38 44.50 -18.43
CA LEU A 1093 3.46 45.43 -18.05
C LEU A 1093 3.36 46.75 -18.83
N ASN A 1094 3.80 47.84 -18.19
CA ASN A 1094 3.82 49.16 -18.81
C ASN A 1094 4.90 49.24 -19.90
N PRO A 1095 4.62 49.86 -21.06
CA PRO A 1095 5.65 50.15 -22.07
C PRO A 1095 6.79 51.02 -21.51
N LEU A 1096 8.02 50.78 -21.97
CA LEU A 1096 9.24 51.46 -21.55
C LEU A 1096 9.79 52.33 -22.69
N PHE A 1097 9.27 53.55 -22.83
CA PHE A 1097 9.68 54.42 -23.94
C PHE A 1097 11.16 54.83 -23.87
N GLY A 1098 11.77 54.92 -22.68
CA GLY A 1098 13.21 55.16 -22.56
C GLY A 1098 14.04 54.00 -23.07
N ALA A 1099 13.66 52.77 -22.75
CA ALA A 1099 14.31 51.56 -23.25
C ALA A 1099 14.27 51.48 -24.79
N GLN A 1100 13.22 52.02 -25.42
CA GLN A 1100 13.18 52.16 -26.87
C GLN A 1100 14.23 53.15 -27.38
N GLN A 1101 14.36 54.31 -26.75
CA GLN A 1101 15.33 55.34 -27.14
C GLN A 1101 16.77 54.86 -26.95
N GLU A 1102 17.02 54.13 -25.87
CA GLU A 1102 18.30 53.47 -25.61
C GLU A 1102 18.65 52.46 -26.71
N ALA A 1103 17.73 51.55 -27.02
CA ALA A 1103 17.94 50.56 -28.08
C ALA A 1103 18.12 51.22 -29.47
N GLU A 1104 17.37 52.27 -29.78
CA GLU A 1104 17.53 53.04 -31.03
C GLU A 1104 18.90 53.74 -31.09
N ALA A 1105 19.36 54.36 -30.00
CA ALA A 1105 20.66 55.02 -29.94
C ALA A 1105 21.84 54.05 -30.08
N ILE A 1106 21.75 52.87 -29.46
CA ILE A 1106 22.75 51.81 -29.57
C ILE A 1106 22.70 51.17 -30.97
N SER A 1107 21.51 50.99 -31.53
CA SER A 1107 21.29 50.50 -32.90
C SER A 1107 21.95 51.39 -33.95
N ASP A 1108 21.78 52.71 -33.82
CA ASP A 1108 22.43 53.68 -34.69
C ASP A 1108 23.96 53.66 -34.54
N PHE A 1109 24.47 53.41 -33.32
CA PHE A 1109 25.91 53.37 -33.06
C PHE A 1109 26.59 52.09 -33.58
N LEU A 1110 25.96 50.92 -33.39
CA LEU A 1110 26.49 49.61 -33.80
C LEU A 1110 26.09 49.22 -35.23
N GLU A 1111 25.42 50.12 -35.96
CA GLU A 1111 24.90 49.90 -37.32
C GLU A 1111 24.06 48.61 -37.46
N THR A 1112 23.36 48.22 -36.40
CA THR A 1112 22.61 46.95 -36.29
C THR A 1112 21.16 47.22 -35.90
N PRO A 1113 20.15 46.71 -36.64
CA PRO A 1113 18.74 47.01 -36.36
C PRO A 1113 18.26 46.52 -34.97
N ALA A 1114 17.63 47.39 -34.19
CA ALA A 1114 16.97 46.99 -32.95
C ALA A 1114 15.63 46.26 -33.17
N LEU A 1115 15.38 45.24 -32.34
CA LEU A 1115 14.09 44.58 -32.20
C LEU A 1115 13.22 45.37 -31.22
N ILE A 1116 12.10 45.92 -31.70
CA ILE A 1116 11.20 46.78 -30.92
C ILE A 1116 9.73 46.38 -31.16
N GLY A 1117 8.87 46.58 -30.16
CA GLY A 1117 7.42 46.36 -30.27
C GLY A 1117 7.06 44.91 -30.60
N GLU A 1118 6.14 44.70 -31.55
CA GLU A 1118 5.67 43.38 -31.99
C GLU A 1118 6.77 42.53 -32.67
N ASN A 1119 7.88 43.14 -33.10
CA ASN A 1119 8.97 42.42 -33.76
C ASN A 1119 9.93 41.76 -32.75
N ALA A 1120 9.95 42.25 -31.51
CA ALA A 1120 10.79 41.73 -30.43
C ALA A 1120 10.15 40.52 -29.73
N THR A 1121 9.70 39.55 -30.53
CA THR A 1121 9.09 38.32 -29.99
C THR A 1121 10.12 37.44 -29.31
N GLU A 1122 9.69 36.69 -28.31
CA GLU A 1122 10.55 35.73 -27.62
C GLU A 1122 11.25 34.75 -28.56
N ALA A 1123 10.50 34.15 -29.49
CA ALA A 1123 11.05 33.26 -30.51
C ALA A 1123 12.12 33.94 -31.39
N ALA A 1124 11.90 35.20 -31.80
CA ALA A 1124 12.85 35.95 -32.62
C ALA A 1124 14.13 36.30 -31.85
N VAL A 1125 14.00 36.63 -30.56
CA VAL A 1125 15.14 36.92 -29.69
C VAL A 1125 15.93 35.64 -29.43
N LYS A 1126 15.29 34.54 -29.00
CA LYS A 1126 15.91 33.22 -28.80
C LYS A 1126 16.74 32.79 -30.02
N GLN A 1127 16.19 32.97 -31.22
CA GLN A 1127 16.88 32.62 -32.46
C GLN A 1127 18.15 33.47 -32.69
N GLN A 1128 18.10 34.77 -32.45
CA GLN A 1128 19.21 35.68 -32.77
C GLN A 1128 20.31 35.66 -31.70
N ILE A 1129 19.95 35.58 -30.41
CA ILE A 1129 20.93 35.59 -29.32
C ILE A 1129 21.80 34.32 -29.31
N ALA A 1130 21.32 33.20 -29.87
CA ALA A 1130 22.07 31.95 -29.94
C ALA A 1130 23.40 32.06 -30.71
N SER A 1131 23.49 32.99 -31.67
CA SER A 1131 24.70 33.20 -32.46
C SER A 1131 25.30 34.60 -32.33
N ALA A 1132 24.80 35.43 -31.42
CA ALA A 1132 25.24 36.81 -31.27
C ALA A 1132 26.59 36.91 -30.56
N ASP A 1133 27.42 37.88 -30.93
CA ASP A 1133 28.67 38.20 -30.23
C ASP A 1133 28.42 39.19 -29.08
N LEU A 1134 27.41 40.04 -29.24
CA LEU A 1134 26.99 41.06 -28.28
C LEU A 1134 25.47 41.04 -28.15
N ILE A 1135 24.96 41.04 -26.93
CA ILE A 1135 23.52 41.08 -26.66
C ILE A 1135 23.22 42.27 -25.74
N HIS A 1136 22.26 43.11 -26.13
CA HIS A 1136 21.77 44.23 -25.35
C HIS A 1136 20.25 44.13 -25.20
N LEU A 1137 19.76 43.96 -23.97
CA LEU A 1137 18.34 43.78 -23.66
C LEU A 1137 17.84 44.93 -22.78
N ALA A 1138 17.19 45.92 -23.40
CA ALA A 1138 16.53 47.04 -22.73
C ALA A 1138 15.01 46.79 -22.63
N THR A 1139 14.57 46.14 -21.55
CA THR A 1139 13.16 45.76 -21.32
C THR A 1139 12.86 45.56 -19.83
N HIS A 1140 11.71 45.01 -19.44
CA HIS A 1140 11.46 44.60 -18.05
C HIS A 1140 12.21 43.30 -17.72
N GLY A 1141 12.95 43.32 -16.63
CA GLY A 1141 13.42 42.14 -15.92
C GLY A 1141 12.42 41.78 -14.82
N LEU A 1142 12.16 40.50 -14.65
CA LEU A 1142 11.37 39.95 -13.55
C LEU A 1142 12.31 39.17 -12.65
N LEU A 1143 12.34 39.55 -11.37
CA LEU A 1143 13.21 38.97 -10.35
C LEU A 1143 12.83 37.53 -9.98
N GLU A 1144 11.54 37.32 -9.79
CA GLU A 1144 10.93 36.02 -9.53
C GLU A 1144 9.70 35.94 -10.43
N TYR A 1145 9.57 34.84 -11.15
CA TYR A 1145 8.45 34.58 -12.05
C TYR A 1145 7.97 33.13 -11.87
N GLY A 1146 6.76 32.86 -12.31
CA GLY A 1146 6.08 31.58 -12.13
C GLY A 1146 4.64 31.86 -11.77
N ASP A 1147 3.73 31.35 -12.60
CA ASP A 1147 2.31 31.37 -12.28
C ASP A 1147 2.04 30.21 -11.29
N PRO A 1148 1.78 30.49 -10.00
CA PRO A 1148 1.56 29.41 -9.04
C PRO A 1148 0.28 28.63 -9.34
N ARG A 1149 -0.60 29.14 -10.21
CA ARG A 1149 -1.77 28.40 -10.73
C ARG A 1149 -1.34 27.26 -11.66
N GLU A 1150 -0.16 27.34 -12.27
CA GLU A 1150 0.37 26.34 -13.20
C GLU A 1150 1.47 25.48 -12.56
N THR A 1151 2.35 26.08 -11.75
CA THR A 1151 3.54 25.41 -11.19
C THR A 1151 3.50 25.21 -9.67
N GLY A 1152 2.44 25.67 -9.00
CA GLY A 1152 2.29 25.62 -7.54
C GLY A 1152 3.26 26.53 -6.75
N THR A 1153 4.24 27.16 -7.42
CA THR A 1153 5.36 27.88 -6.78
C THR A 1153 5.84 29.06 -7.62
N ARG A 1154 6.55 30.02 -6.99
CA ARG A 1154 7.27 31.13 -7.65
C ARG A 1154 8.78 30.84 -7.79
N ASP A 1155 9.14 29.59 -8.07
CA ASP A 1155 10.56 29.17 -8.05
C ASP A 1155 11.34 29.48 -9.34
N THR A 1156 10.77 30.15 -10.36
CA THR A 1156 11.55 30.51 -11.56
C THR A 1156 12.51 31.65 -11.21
N PRO A 1157 13.85 31.47 -11.36
CA PRO A 1157 14.86 32.44 -10.94
C PRO A 1157 14.94 33.75 -11.76
N GLY A 1158 13.83 34.16 -12.38
CA GLY A 1158 13.70 35.39 -13.15
C GLY A 1158 13.47 35.17 -14.63
N ALA A 1159 12.96 36.21 -15.29
CA ALA A 1159 12.60 36.20 -16.71
C ALA A 1159 12.78 37.59 -17.34
N ILE A 1160 12.94 37.62 -18.66
CA ILE A 1160 13.04 38.83 -19.47
C ILE A 1160 11.75 38.99 -20.28
N ALA A 1161 11.08 40.12 -20.13
CA ALA A 1161 9.84 40.41 -20.83
C ALA A 1161 10.09 40.77 -22.30
N LEU A 1162 9.46 40.02 -23.20
CA LEU A 1162 9.50 40.12 -24.65
C LEU A 1162 8.09 40.11 -25.23
N ALA A 1163 7.95 40.29 -26.55
CA ALA A 1163 6.63 40.26 -27.16
C ALA A 1163 6.10 38.81 -27.25
N PRO A 1164 4.85 38.55 -26.82
CA PRO A 1164 4.23 37.24 -27.02
C PRO A 1164 4.03 36.96 -28.51
N GLY A 1165 4.15 35.70 -28.92
CA GLY A 1165 3.99 35.33 -30.33
C GLY A 1165 4.52 33.95 -30.68
N ASN A 1166 4.03 33.37 -31.79
CA ASN A 1166 4.44 32.05 -32.29
C ASN A 1166 4.28 30.87 -31.30
N GLY A 1167 3.35 30.97 -30.35
CA GLY A 1167 3.10 29.94 -29.34
C GLY A 1167 3.88 30.12 -28.04
N GLU A 1168 4.77 31.11 -27.98
CA GLU A 1168 5.50 31.53 -26.78
C GLU A 1168 4.71 32.61 -25.99
N ASP A 1169 4.93 32.67 -24.68
CA ASP A 1169 4.20 33.55 -23.75
C ASP A 1169 4.80 34.98 -23.66
N GLY A 1170 5.99 35.19 -24.22
CA GLY A 1170 6.70 36.47 -24.21
C GLY A 1170 7.62 36.63 -23.00
N LEU A 1171 8.00 35.56 -22.30
CA LEU A 1171 8.85 35.61 -21.12
C LEU A 1171 10.03 34.66 -21.28
N LEU A 1172 11.18 35.20 -21.69
CA LEU A 1172 12.42 34.41 -21.75
C LEU A 1172 12.93 34.14 -20.32
N THR A 1173 12.70 32.92 -19.84
CA THR A 1173 12.99 32.51 -18.46
C THR A 1173 14.46 32.12 -18.25
N SER A 1174 14.92 32.21 -16.99
CA SER A 1174 16.23 31.70 -16.57
C SER A 1174 16.43 30.22 -16.90
N ALA A 1175 15.36 29.41 -16.85
CA ALA A 1175 15.40 27.98 -17.18
C ALA A 1175 15.60 27.72 -18.67
N GLU A 1176 15.00 28.55 -19.54
CA GLU A 1176 15.20 28.46 -20.98
C GLU A 1176 16.61 28.91 -21.38
N ILE A 1177 17.09 30.03 -20.82
CA ILE A 1177 18.46 30.51 -21.06
C ILE A 1177 19.48 29.43 -20.67
N LEU A 1178 19.29 28.75 -19.53
CA LEU A 1178 20.14 27.64 -19.08
C LEU A 1178 20.20 26.46 -20.07
N GLN A 1179 19.21 26.31 -20.95
CA GLN A 1179 19.20 25.26 -21.97
C GLN A 1179 19.86 25.70 -23.29
N MET A 1180 20.22 26.97 -23.43
CA MET A 1180 20.90 27.52 -24.60
C MET A 1180 22.42 27.30 -24.56
N ASP A 1181 23.05 27.42 -25.72
CA ASP A 1181 24.51 27.46 -25.91
C ASP A 1181 24.85 28.78 -26.61
N LEU A 1182 25.20 29.79 -25.83
CA LEU A 1182 25.40 31.17 -26.26
C LEU A 1182 26.87 31.42 -26.58
N GLN A 1183 27.12 32.16 -27.66
CA GLN A 1183 28.47 32.53 -28.11
C GLN A 1183 28.83 33.99 -27.79
N ALA A 1184 27.92 34.71 -27.12
CA ALA A 1184 28.12 36.13 -26.84
C ALA A 1184 29.26 36.34 -25.85
N ASP A 1185 30.13 37.30 -26.13
CA ASP A 1185 31.20 37.73 -25.24
C ASP A 1185 30.68 38.72 -24.17
N LEU A 1186 29.63 39.48 -24.51
CA LEU A 1186 29.00 40.43 -23.59
C LEU A 1186 27.48 40.38 -23.70
N VAL A 1187 26.81 40.22 -22.55
CA VAL A 1187 25.38 40.48 -22.38
C VAL A 1187 25.17 41.70 -21.50
N VAL A 1188 24.42 42.68 -21.98
CA VAL A 1188 23.98 43.85 -21.20
C VAL A 1188 22.49 43.71 -20.91
N LEU A 1189 22.16 43.43 -19.65
CA LEU A 1189 20.80 43.38 -19.14
C LEU A 1189 20.41 44.77 -18.61
N SER A 1190 20.10 45.69 -19.52
CA SER A 1190 19.57 47.03 -19.22
C SER A 1190 18.08 46.98 -18.85
N ALA A 1191 17.77 46.05 -17.96
CA ALA A 1191 16.44 45.76 -17.45
C ALA A 1191 16.47 45.90 -15.93
N CYS A 1192 15.35 46.34 -15.33
CA CYS A 1192 15.28 46.62 -13.90
C CYS A 1192 15.59 45.39 -13.05
N ASP A 1193 16.43 45.55 -12.02
CA ASP A 1193 16.72 44.53 -11.00
C ASP A 1193 17.39 43.24 -11.53
N THR A 1194 18.02 43.25 -12.70
CA THR A 1194 18.58 42.05 -13.37
C THR A 1194 19.81 41.45 -12.69
N GLY A 1195 20.48 42.23 -11.84
CA GLY A 1195 21.61 41.79 -11.02
C GLY A 1195 21.20 41.27 -9.66
N ARG A 1196 19.90 41.29 -9.37
CA ARG A 1196 19.32 40.72 -8.15
C ARG A 1196 18.78 39.31 -8.45
N GLY A 1197 18.39 38.64 -7.39
CA GLY A 1197 17.88 37.28 -7.38
C GLY A 1197 17.89 36.75 -5.96
N ARG A 1198 17.62 35.46 -5.79
CA ARG A 1198 17.72 34.83 -4.47
C ARG A 1198 19.20 34.70 -4.09
N ILE A 1199 19.62 35.34 -3.01
CA ILE A 1199 20.99 35.26 -2.51
C ILE A 1199 21.16 33.95 -1.75
N THR A 1200 22.22 33.21 -2.08
CA THR A 1200 22.54 31.91 -1.46
C THR A 1200 24.06 31.82 -1.23
N GLY A 1201 24.53 30.74 -0.60
CA GLY A 1201 25.98 30.43 -0.55
C GLY A 1201 26.62 30.28 -1.94
N ASP A 1202 25.80 30.08 -2.98
CA ASP A 1202 26.25 29.96 -4.36
C ASP A 1202 26.30 31.31 -5.12
N GLY A 1203 26.03 32.41 -4.42
CA GLY A 1203 25.88 33.75 -4.99
C GLY A 1203 24.43 34.09 -5.33
N VAL A 1204 24.24 34.98 -6.31
CA VAL A 1204 22.92 35.40 -6.78
C VAL A 1204 22.35 34.35 -7.73
N ILE A 1205 21.26 33.70 -7.32
CA ILE A 1205 20.48 32.81 -8.18
C ILE A 1205 19.51 33.68 -8.99
N GLY A 1206 19.86 33.92 -10.25
CA GLY A 1206 19.14 34.84 -11.12
C GLY A 1206 19.56 34.73 -12.59
N LEU A 1207 19.10 35.68 -13.42
CA LEU A 1207 19.39 35.75 -14.85
C LEU A 1207 20.90 35.75 -15.15
N SER A 1208 21.71 36.47 -14.36
CA SER A 1208 23.17 36.52 -14.54
C SER A 1208 23.82 35.14 -14.49
N ARG A 1209 23.44 34.31 -13.51
CA ARG A 1209 23.89 32.92 -13.39
C ARG A 1209 23.56 32.12 -14.66
N SER A 1210 22.32 32.24 -15.14
CA SER A 1210 21.84 31.51 -16.31
C SER A 1210 22.62 31.85 -17.58
N PHE A 1211 22.89 33.13 -17.84
CA PHE A 1211 23.66 33.55 -19.00
C PHE A 1211 25.12 33.08 -18.94
N VAL A 1212 25.78 33.14 -17.78
CA VAL A 1212 27.16 32.62 -17.65
C VAL A 1212 27.20 31.12 -17.89
N ALA A 1213 26.27 30.37 -17.28
CA ALA A 1213 26.17 28.93 -17.46
C ALA A 1213 25.83 28.54 -18.91
N ALA A 1214 25.15 29.41 -19.65
CA ALA A 1214 24.87 29.25 -21.07
C ALA A 1214 26.06 29.61 -21.98
N GLY A 1215 27.18 30.11 -21.45
CA GLY A 1215 28.42 30.35 -22.20
C GLY A 1215 28.92 31.80 -22.21
N VAL A 1216 28.21 32.74 -21.58
CA VAL A 1216 28.56 34.17 -21.64
C VAL A 1216 29.64 34.52 -20.59
N PRO A 1217 30.81 35.03 -20.98
CA PRO A 1217 31.89 35.31 -20.04
C PRO A 1217 31.71 36.63 -19.28
N SER A 1218 31.01 37.61 -19.86
CA SER A 1218 30.87 38.96 -19.28
C SER A 1218 29.42 39.42 -19.30
N ILE A 1219 28.89 39.86 -18.16
CA ILE A 1219 27.51 40.32 -18.05
C ILE A 1219 27.45 41.65 -17.30
N ILE A 1220 26.76 42.64 -17.87
CA ILE A 1220 26.39 43.87 -17.17
C ILE A 1220 24.94 43.77 -16.73
N VAL A 1221 24.71 43.96 -15.42
CA VAL A 1221 23.40 43.84 -14.80
C VAL A 1221 23.10 45.03 -13.89
N SER A 1222 21.82 45.33 -13.64
CA SER A 1222 21.40 46.42 -12.75
C SER A 1222 21.03 45.92 -11.36
N LEU A 1223 21.51 46.60 -10.31
CA LEU A 1223 21.19 46.31 -8.90
C LEU A 1223 19.81 46.85 -8.47
N TRP A 1224 19.16 47.69 -9.28
CA TRP A 1224 17.83 48.24 -9.05
C TRP A 1224 17.18 48.74 -10.35
N ALA A 1225 15.90 49.07 -10.27
CA ALA A 1225 15.18 49.77 -11.35
C ALA A 1225 15.79 51.15 -11.63
N VAL A 1226 16.46 51.26 -12.77
CA VAL A 1226 17.16 52.48 -13.19
C VAL A 1226 16.22 53.49 -13.87
N PRO A 1227 16.42 54.81 -13.70
CA PRO A 1227 15.61 55.78 -14.42
C PRO A 1227 15.93 55.79 -15.92
N ASP A 1228 14.90 55.80 -16.76
CA ASP A 1228 14.98 55.72 -18.23
C ASP A 1228 16.01 56.67 -18.87
N ALA A 1229 15.97 57.97 -18.53
CA ALA A 1229 16.82 58.99 -19.18
C ALA A 1229 18.32 58.85 -18.88
N PRO A 1230 18.78 58.80 -17.61
CA PRO A 1230 20.21 58.64 -17.30
C PRO A 1230 20.76 57.28 -17.75
N THR A 1231 19.92 56.24 -17.82
CA THR A 1231 20.32 54.91 -18.30
C THR A 1231 20.69 54.94 -19.78
N ALA A 1232 19.86 55.57 -20.62
CA ALA A 1232 20.14 55.71 -22.04
C ALA A 1232 21.45 56.49 -22.28
N GLU A 1233 21.72 57.54 -21.51
CA GLU A 1233 22.99 58.28 -21.57
C GLU A 1233 24.19 57.40 -21.17
N LEU A 1234 24.08 56.69 -20.03
CA LEU A 1234 25.14 55.82 -19.51
C LEU A 1234 25.46 54.68 -20.48
N MET A 1235 24.45 53.96 -20.99
CA MET A 1235 24.66 52.82 -21.88
C MET A 1235 25.19 53.25 -23.24
N THR A 1236 24.73 54.38 -23.78
CA THR A 1236 25.30 54.94 -25.01
C THR A 1236 26.77 55.33 -24.81
N GLU A 1237 27.12 55.92 -23.67
CA GLU A 1237 28.51 56.25 -23.35
C GLU A 1237 29.36 54.99 -23.14
N PHE A 1238 28.82 53.94 -22.52
CA PHE A 1238 29.51 52.67 -22.35
C PHE A 1238 29.98 52.09 -23.69
N TYR A 1239 29.08 51.97 -24.69
CA TYR A 1239 29.46 51.48 -26.01
C TYR A 1239 30.44 52.41 -26.73
N ARG A 1240 30.31 53.72 -26.55
CA ARG A 1240 31.24 54.71 -27.10
C ARG A 1240 32.65 54.55 -26.53
N GLN A 1241 32.78 54.22 -25.25
CA GLN A 1241 34.08 54.00 -24.60
C GLN A 1241 34.66 52.63 -24.97
N LEU A 1242 33.81 51.62 -25.14
CA LEU A 1242 34.20 50.28 -25.60
C LEU A 1242 34.79 50.34 -27.03
N ASP A 1243 34.16 51.08 -27.95
CA ASP A 1243 34.66 51.31 -29.32
C ASP A 1243 36.02 52.05 -29.35
N GLN A 1244 36.32 52.84 -28.31
CA GLN A 1244 37.63 53.50 -28.16
C GLN A 1244 38.75 52.54 -27.70
N GLY A 1245 38.48 51.24 -27.58
CA GLY A 1245 39.44 50.21 -27.19
C GLY A 1245 39.69 50.13 -25.69
N GLN A 1246 38.77 50.66 -24.87
CA GLN A 1246 38.79 50.40 -23.43
C GLN A 1246 38.27 48.99 -23.12
N THR A 1247 38.76 48.40 -22.03
CA THR A 1247 38.17 47.15 -21.50
C THR A 1247 36.72 47.38 -21.06
N LYS A 1248 35.92 46.31 -20.95
CA LYS A 1248 34.50 46.41 -20.54
C LYS A 1248 34.35 47.13 -19.20
N ALA A 1249 35.23 46.83 -18.24
CA ALA A 1249 35.23 47.46 -16.93
C ALA A 1249 35.61 48.96 -16.98
N GLN A 1250 36.63 49.32 -17.76
CA GLN A 1250 37.05 50.71 -17.93
C GLN A 1250 35.97 51.53 -18.64
N ALA A 1251 35.36 50.97 -19.69
CA ALA A 1251 34.27 51.60 -20.43
C ALA A 1251 33.07 51.89 -19.50
N LEU A 1252 32.68 50.92 -18.66
CA LEU A 1252 31.60 51.10 -17.69
C LEU A 1252 31.94 52.18 -16.65
N ARG A 1253 33.17 52.19 -16.14
CA ARG A 1253 33.65 53.24 -15.23
C ARG A 1253 33.57 54.63 -15.88
N GLN A 1254 34.07 54.79 -17.10
CA GLN A 1254 34.03 56.09 -17.78
C GLN A 1254 32.61 56.55 -18.03
N ALA A 1255 31.72 55.63 -18.42
CA ALA A 1255 30.29 55.93 -18.56
C ALA A 1255 29.70 56.46 -17.25
N MET A 1256 29.95 55.78 -16.12
CA MET A 1256 29.50 56.24 -14.79
C MET A 1256 30.02 57.63 -14.44
N LEU A 1257 31.32 57.89 -14.64
CA LEU A 1257 31.95 59.18 -14.33
C LEU A 1257 31.42 60.32 -15.19
N ILE A 1258 31.07 60.05 -16.46
CA ILE A 1258 30.49 61.03 -17.37
C ILE A 1258 29.04 61.30 -16.96
N THR A 1259 28.23 60.27 -16.73
CA THR A 1259 26.83 60.41 -16.29
C THR A 1259 26.75 61.14 -14.94
N MET A 1260 27.68 60.89 -14.02
CA MET A 1260 27.74 61.57 -12.72
C MET A 1260 27.86 63.12 -12.83
N GLN A 1261 28.42 63.64 -13.92
CA GLN A 1261 28.56 65.09 -14.12
C GLN A 1261 27.22 65.78 -14.40
N THR A 1262 26.29 65.09 -15.09
CA THR A 1262 24.94 65.59 -15.39
C THR A 1262 23.91 65.11 -14.37
N HIS A 1263 24.15 63.96 -13.74
CA HIS A 1263 23.29 63.29 -12.77
C HIS A 1263 24.07 62.92 -11.49
N PRO A 1264 24.18 63.82 -10.48
CA PRO A 1264 25.06 63.61 -9.33
C PRO A 1264 24.54 62.61 -8.29
N ASP A 1265 23.27 62.19 -8.35
CA ASP A 1265 22.70 61.24 -7.40
C ASP A 1265 23.09 59.80 -7.77
N PRO A 1266 23.67 58.98 -6.86
CA PRO A 1266 24.15 57.63 -7.16
C PRO A 1266 23.13 56.68 -7.79
N LYS A 1267 21.83 56.88 -7.50
CA LYS A 1267 20.73 56.11 -8.10
C LYS A 1267 20.73 56.14 -9.64
N ASP A 1268 21.30 57.20 -10.25
CA ASP A 1268 21.26 57.45 -11.69
C ASP A 1268 22.44 56.81 -12.45
N TRP A 1269 23.54 56.46 -11.77
CA TRP A 1269 24.76 55.96 -12.42
C TRP A 1269 25.39 54.72 -11.75
N ALA A 1270 25.16 54.46 -10.47
CA ALA A 1270 25.84 53.38 -9.73
C ALA A 1270 25.10 52.03 -9.77
N ALA A 1271 24.04 51.91 -10.58
CA ALA A 1271 23.18 50.74 -10.62
C ALA A 1271 23.82 49.55 -11.31
N PHE A 1272 24.68 49.80 -12.30
CA PHE A 1272 25.22 48.76 -13.15
C PHE A 1272 26.49 48.15 -12.56
N THR A 1273 26.58 46.82 -12.59
CA THR A 1273 27.80 46.10 -12.22
C THR A 1273 28.17 45.12 -13.34
N LEU A 1274 29.47 44.99 -13.58
CA LEU A 1274 30.03 43.98 -14.46
C LEU A 1274 30.32 42.71 -13.64
N ILE A 1275 29.79 41.58 -14.10
CA ILE A 1275 30.02 40.25 -13.54
C ILE A 1275 30.82 39.42 -14.56
N GLY A 1276 31.92 38.81 -14.11
CA GLY A 1276 32.74 37.90 -14.93
C GLY A 1276 34.00 38.57 -15.49
N GLU A 1277 34.35 38.24 -16.73
CA GLU A 1277 35.59 38.68 -17.38
C GLU A 1277 35.55 40.17 -17.76
N SER A 1278 36.70 40.84 -17.64
CA SER A 1278 36.83 42.28 -17.84
C SER A 1278 37.42 42.68 -19.19
N GLU A 1279 38.26 41.82 -19.76
CA GLU A 1279 39.01 42.08 -21.00
C GLU A 1279 38.20 41.80 -22.28
#